data_AF-A0A6G3R5T4-F1
#
_entry.id   AF-A0A6G3R5T4-F1
#
_cell.length_a   1.000
_cell.length_b   1.000
_cell.length_c   1.000
_cell.angle_alpha   90.00
_cell.angle_beta   90.00
_cell.angle_gamma   90.00
#
_symmetry.space_group_name_H-M   'P 1'
#
loop_
_entity.id
_entity.type
_entity.pdbx_description
1 polymer ?
#
loop_
_entity_poly.entity_id
_entity_poly.type
_entity_poly.pdbx_seq_one_letter_code
_entity_poly.pdbx_strand_id
1 'polypeptide(L)'
;DAGSLAPEAGLEGQWPPAGAERVDIADAYETLADLGYGYGPVFQGLSALWRAGDELFADVRLPAEADEFGVHPALLDAALHPLLAGEIVVPFSWSGVRLHSVGATVLRVRLSRDADGAVRLVAFDGAGVPVVSVDELRLQKMSREQLGAAVAGGDPLYEVRWVDVPVPATPSGASGGGLPAGVVVAHVEPGGDAGARVAEVLETVQRFLAESAEEDRLVVVTRGGMTGTPDPATAAVWGLLRSAQTEQPGRIVVVDVPEGVDADAEAVAGSALASGEPQLALDGDRVVAARVMTVSAGAGVAEAGAAETVAAGAGATTALDPDGTVLITGASGALGQLFARHLVAEYGVRHLLLVSRRGAEGSEELAVELAEAGASVAFAACDVADRESLAAALATVPDDHPLTAVIHAAGVLDDGVVTALTAERVDTVWRPKAEGARLLDELTRDADLAAFVLFSSAANVMGTAGQGNYAAANAYLDALAVARRAEGLAATSLAWGLWAGGDSAMTAHLDEADIARLSRSGLGAMSTSQGLALFDAALAADRATVVPARFDLPALRNQAAQDRLPAVFKSLVRAPVRRAAAPTAEEASSWAAGMAALEADERREALLELVRGQVSLVLGLGTGASVEADRAFRDLGFDSLTGLELRQRLQTATGLRLPSTLVFDYPTPTALTGFLQEEVGGVDAVSATPVPVAGGVGTVDDDPIVIVGMACRFPGGIRSPQELWQATLDGIDAITDFPDDRDWDLANLFDPDPGHVGTSYSRRGGFLSAAGDFDAEFFGISPREAAAMDPQQRLLLETAWEALERTGIDPDSLRGSRTGVFTGLMYHDYGTWLGEATEDVEGLMITGNSGGVASGRISYQLGLEGPAMTVDTACSSSLVALHLAVQAIRNGECSLALAGGVTVMSTPTTFVEFSRQRAMSVDGRCKAFSDAADGAGWAEGVGLLVVERLSEARRLGHQVLAVVRGSAVNQDGGSNGLTAPNGPSQQRVIRDALAAAQLTTSDVDAVEAHGTGTALGDPIEAQALLATYGQGRDVERPLWLGSVKSNIGHTQAAAGVAGIIKMVQAMRHGVMPRTLHADTPSHHVDWDSGQVRLLTENQEWPELDRPRRSGVSSFGIGGTNAHVILEAAPVEEASGPVDEVPGSSVVPWVLSARSEAALAEQAGRLAARLDEGESLGLRDVAHTLVSGRAGLEHRAVVLGNDLDELTYALNELSSGREAPGLVSGRAGASGGGAVFVFPGQGSQWVGMARELLEFSPVFASRMAECGAALEP
;
A
#
# COMPACT_ATOMS: atom_id res chain seq x y z
N ASP A 1 52.75 6.41 -17.36
CA ASP A 1 53.42 6.79 -18.62
C ASP A 1 52.87 6.02 -19.80
N ALA A 2 52.01 6.67 -20.59
CA ALA A 2 51.60 6.23 -21.92
C ALA A 2 51.73 7.43 -22.86
N GLY A 3 52.61 7.30 -23.86
CA GLY A 3 52.87 8.34 -24.85
C GLY A 3 51.62 8.64 -25.69
N SER A 4 51.40 9.93 -25.94
CA SER A 4 50.47 10.45 -26.93
C SER A 4 50.76 9.83 -28.30
N LEU A 5 49.83 9.03 -28.83
CA LEU A 5 49.79 8.61 -30.23
C LEU A 5 48.64 9.35 -30.91
N ALA A 6 48.91 9.83 -32.12
CA ALA A 6 48.03 10.71 -32.89
C ALA A 6 46.66 10.07 -33.17
N PRO A 7 45.58 10.89 -33.33
CA PRO A 7 44.29 10.39 -33.78
C PRO A 7 44.42 9.71 -35.15
N GLU A 8 43.70 8.59 -35.32
CA GLU A 8 43.73 7.83 -36.56
C GLU A 8 43.10 8.66 -37.69
N ALA A 9 43.85 8.92 -38.75
CA ALA A 9 43.37 9.71 -39.87
C ALA A 9 42.23 9.00 -40.61
N GLY A 10 41.25 9.75 -41.11
CA GLY A 10 40.17 9.22 -41.94
C GLY A 10 40.66 8.58 -43.23
N LEU A 11 39.79 7.80 -43.88
CA LEU A 11 40.12 7.08 -45.10
C LEU A 11 40.34 8.05 -46.28
N GLU A 12 41.59 8.41 -46.57
CA GLU A 12 41.96 9.25 -47.72
C GLU A 12 42.40 8.39 -48.93
N GLY A 13 41.64 8.41 -50.03
CA GLY A 13 41.98 7.71 -51.28
C GLY A 13 40.86 6.83 -51.85
N GLN A 14 41.17 6.04 -52.89
CA GLN A 14 40.23 5.11 -53.52
C GLN A 14 40.08 3.84 -52.67
N TRP A 15 38.84 3.38 -52.44
CA TRP A 15 38.52 2.11 -51.78
C TRP A 15 37.85 1.13 -52.76
N PRO A 16 38.33 -0.12 -52.89
CA PRO A 16 39.57 -0.64 -52.31
C PRO A 16 40.83 0.04 -52.92
N PRO A 17 42.01 -0.06 -52.29
CA PRO A 17 43.25 0.53 -52.80
C PRO A 17 43.59 0.06 -54.22
N ALA A 18 44.13 0.97 -55.04
CA ALA A 18 44.55 0.66 -56.40
C ALA A 18 45.64 -0.43 -56.42
N GLY A 19 45.35 -1.56 -57.07
CA GLY A 19 46.24 -2.74 -57.12
C GLY A 19 45.88 -3.87 -56.16
N ALA A 20 44.82 -3.75 -55.36
CA ALA A 20 44.29 -4.85 -54.54
C ALA A 20 43.54 -5.87 -55.41
N GLU A 21 43.87 -7.15 -55.28
CA GLU A 21 43.22 -8.25 -56.00
C GLU A 21 41.96 -8.69 -55.25
N ARG A 22 40.85 -8.89 -55.98
CA ARG A 22 39.59 -9.34 -55.38
C ARG A 22 39.68 -10.83 -55.05
N VAL A 23 39.30 -11.18 -53.82
CA VAL A 23 39.18 -12.56 -53.35
C VAL A 23 37.74 -13.02 -53.54
N ASP A 24 37.54 -14.21 -54.10
CA ASP A 24 36.21 -14.81 -54.20
C ASP A 24 35.74 -15.28 -52.82
N ILE A 25 34.51 -14.94 -52.46
CA ILE A 25 33.90 -15.23 -51.15
C ILE A 25 32.58 -16.01 -51.27
N ALA A 26 32.22 -16.47 -52.48
CA ALA A 26 30.95 -17.16 -52.72
C ALA A 26 30.74 -18.36 -51.78
N ASP A 27 31.79 -19.14 -51.53
CA ASP A 27 31.76 -20.35 -50.70
C ASP A 27 32.36 -20.14 -49.29
N ALA A 28 32.55 -18.88 -48.86
CA ALA A 28 33.31 -18.56 -47.65
C ALA A 28 32.66 -19.13 -46.37
N TYR A 29 31.34 -19.01 -46.22
CA TYR A 29 30.63 -19.52 -45.04
C TYR A 29 30.42 -21.02 -45.05
N GLU A 30 30.29 -21.66 -46.23
CA GLU A 30 30.32 -23.12 -46.35
C GLU A 30 31.68 -23.67 -45.90
N THR A 31 32.77 -23.03 -46.34
CA THR A 31 34.14 -23.38 -45.94
C THR A 31 34.37 -23.20 -44.43
N LEU A 32 33.84 -22.13 -43.83
CA LEU A 32 33.91 -21.89 -42.38
C LEU A 32 33.09 -22.92 -41.59
N ALA A 33 31.89 -23.28 -42.08
CA ALA A 33 31.05 -24.30 -41.47
C ALA A 33 31.74 -25.69 -41.50
N ASP A 34 32.41 -26.04 -42.60
CA ASP A 34 33.18 -27.28 -42.73
C ASP A 34 34.36 -27.36 -41.74
N LEU A 35 34.97 -26.20 -41.41
CA LEU A 35 36.00 -26.06 -40.39
C LEU A 35 35.46 -26.08 -38.95
N GLY A 36 34.14 -26.09 -38.76
CA GLY A 36 33.48 -26.13 -37.45
C GLY A 36 32.92 -24.78 -36.97
N TYR A 37 32.97 -23.74 -37.79
CA TYR A 37 32.41 -22.42 -37.49
C TYR A 37 31.00 -22.26 -38.08
N GLY A 38 29.99 -22.67 -37.32
CA GLY A 38 28.57 -22.55 -37.72
C GLY A 38 28.02 -21.15 -37.46
N TYR A 39 28.26 -20.19 -38.36
CA TYR A 39 27.74 -18.83 -38.23
C TYR A 39 26.28 -18.72 -38.72
N GLY A 40 25.38 -18.23 -37.86
CA GLY A 40 24.00 -17.92 -38.23
C GLY A 40 23.87 -16.70 -39.16
N PRO A 41 22.70 -16.48 -39.81
CA PRO A 41 22.53 -15.50 -40.89
C PRO A 41 22.93 -14.06 -40.54
N VAL A 42 22.75 -13.64 -39.28
CA VAL A 42 23.10 -12.29 -38.81
C VAL A 42 24.62 -12.06 -38.77
N PHE A 43 25.41 -13.10 -38.54
CA PHE A 43 26.87 -13.05 -38.46
C PHE A 43 27.54 -13.21 -39.83
N GLN A 44 26.79 -13.49 -40.89
CA GLN A 44 27.32 -13.64 -42.25
C GLN A 44 27.47 -12.29 -42.97
N GLY A 45 28.17 -11.34 -42.35
CA GLY A 45 28.25 -9.94 -42.78
C GLY A 45 29.30 -9.59 -43.85
N LEU A 46 30.26 -10.49 -44.15
CA LEU A 46 31.30 -10.27 -45.17
C LEU A 46 30.70 -10.18 -46.58
N SER A 47 30.83 -9.02 -47.22
CA SER A 47 30.20 -8.71 -48.53
C SER A 47 31.20 -8.56 -49.67
N ALA A 48 32.45 -8.19 -49.37
CA ALA A 48 33.55 -8.21 -50.32
C ALA A 48 34.90 -8.30 -49.60
N LEU A 49 35.89 -8.90 -50.26
CA LEU A 49 37.24 -9.08 -49.73
C LEU A 49 38.27 -8.84 -50.84
N TRP A 50 39.33 -8.11 -50.51
CA TRP A 50 40.48 -7.86 -51.37
C TRP A 50 41.79 -8.09 -50.61
N ARG A 51 42.84 -8.42 -51.35
CA ARG A 51 44.19 -8.63 -50.82
C ARG A 51 45.20 -7.76 -51.56
N ALA A 52 46.08 -7.10 -50.82
CA ALA A 52 47.26 -6.43 -51.36
C ALA A 52 48.47 -6.77 -50.48
N GLY A 53 49.33 -7.68 -50.95
CA GLY A 53 50.42 -8.22 -50.12
C GLY A 53 49.89 -8.93 -48.87
N ASP A 54 50.39 -8.53 -47.70
CA ASP A 54 50.00 -9.05 -46.38
C ASP A 54 48.82 -8.29 -45.73
N GLU A 55 48.23 -7.35 -46.47
CA GLU A 55 47.04 -6.61 -46.02
C GLU A 55 45.76 -7.18 -46.65
N LEU A 56 44.71 -7.27 -45.82
CA LEU A 56 43.36 -7.64 -46.23
C LEU A 56 42.44 -6.45 -46.07
N PHE A 57 41.57 -6.25 -47.06
CA PHE A 57 40.56 -5.20 -47.07
C PHE A 57 39.20 -5.85 -47.23
N ALA A 58 38.25 -5.56 -46.34
CA ALA A 58 36.94 -6.19 -46.35
C ALA A 58 35.82 -5.16 -46.21
N ASP A 59 34.73 -5.37 -46.96
CA ASP A 59 33.47 -4.68 -46.72
C ASP A 59 32.55 -5.61 -45.93
N VAL A 60 32.14 -5.16 -44.75
CA VAL A 60 31.29 -5.90 -43.84
C VAL A 60 30.01 -5.12 -43.62
N ARG A 61 28.86 -5.78 -43.70
CA ARG A 61 27.55 -5.16 -43.57
C ARG A 61 26.68 -5.92 -42.59
N LEU A 62 25.99 -5.17 -41.73
CA LEU A 62 24.97 -5.70 -40.84
C LEU A 62 23.64 -5.86 -41.61
N PRO A 63 22.96 -7.01 -41.50
CA PRO A 63 21.66 -7.23 -42.15
C PRO A 63 20.44 -6.64 -41.39
N ALA A 64 20.64 -5.94 -40.26
CA ALA A 64 19.60 -5.36 -39.40
C ALA A 64 19.98 -3.95 -38.87
N GLU A 65 19.06 -3.25 -38.19
CA GLU A 65 19.29 -1.94 -37.54
C GLU A 65 20.21 -2.07 -36.30
N ALA A 66 20.97 -1.01 -35.96
CA ALA A 66 22.18 -1.09 -35.11
C ALA A 66 22.12 -0.22 -33.84
N ASP A 67 20.94 -0.05 -33.24
CA ASP A 67 20.67 1.12 -32.39
C ASP A 67 21.16 1.05 -30.92
N GLU A 68 21.97 0.05 -30.53
CA GLU A 68 22.37 -0.12 -29.11
C GLU A 68 23.86 -0.42 -28.86
N PHE A 69 24.73 -0.41 -29.88
CA PHE A 69 26.16 -0.77 -29.71
C PHE A 69 27.14 0.27 -30.25
N GLY A 70 28.28 0.44 -29.56
CA GLY A 70 29.40 1.24 -30.07
C GLY A 70 29.93 0.71 -31.42
N VAL A 71 30.14 -0.61 -31.51
CA VAL A 71 30.21 -1.37 -32.77
C VAL A 71 29.37 -2.62 -32.59
N HIS A 72 28.44 -2.91 -33.50
CA HIS A 72 27.57 -4.07 -33.37
C HIS A 72 28.39 -5.38 -33.30
N PRO A 73 28.14 -6.31 -32.35
CA PRO A 73 28.94 -7.51 -32.18
C PRO A 73 29.07 -8.37 -33.44
N ALA A 74 27.98 -8.57 -34.18
CA ALA A 74 28.01 -9.28 -35.46
C ALA A 74 28.85 -8.57 -36.54
N LEU A 75 28.94 -7.24 -36.49
CA LEU A 75 29.71 -6.44 -37.42
C LEU A 75 31.21 -6.48 -37.09
N LEU A 76 31.55 -6.48 -35.79
CA LEU A 76 32.92 -6.66 -35.32
C LEU A 76 33.43 -8.09 -35.51
N ASP A 77 32.59 -9.11 -35.28
CA ASP A 77 32.95 -10.51 -35.54
C ASP A 77 33.19 -10.75 -37.03
N ALA A 78 32.29 -10.28 -37.90
CA ALA A 78 32.44 -10.42 -39.34
C ALA A 78 33.66 -9.64 -39.91
N ALA A 79 34.16 -8.63 -39.20
CA ALA A 79 35.42 -7.96 -39.52
C ALA A 79 36.65 -8.87 -39.35
N LEU A 80 36.55 -9.96 -38.59
CA LEU A 80 37.63 -10.93 -38.37
C LEU A 80 37.58 -12.12 -39.32
N HIS A 81 36.44 -12.36 -39.99
CA HIS A 81 36.26 -13.50 -40.91
C HIS A 81 37.31 -13.58 -42.03
N PRO A 82 37.85 -12.46 -42.57
CA PRO A 82 38.97 -12.52 -43.50
C PRO A 82 40.22 -13.25 -42.95
N LEU A 83 40.37 -13.37 -41.63
CA LEU A 83 41.51 -14.02 -40.96
C LEU A 83 41.32 -15.52 -40.76
N LEU A 84 40.08 -16.03 -40.85
CA LEU A 84 39.69 -17.41 -40.52
C LEU A 84 39.87 -18.39 -41.70
N ALA A 85 40.56 -17.98 -42.76
CA ALA A 85 40.80 -18.82 -43.94
C ALA A 85 41.93 -19.84 -43.70
N GLY A 86 41.57 -21.13 -43.57
CA GLY A 86 42.48 -22.27 -43.71
C GLY A 86 42.90 -23.02 -42.44
N GLU A 87 42.66 -22.50 -41.23
CA GLU A 87 42.93 -23.16 -39.95
C GLU A 87 41.88 -22.79 -38.88
N ILE A 88 41.61 -23.68 -37.92
CA ILE A 88 40.74 -23.38 -36.76
C ILE A 88 41.52 -22.52 -35.76
N VAL A 89 41.32 -21.21 -35.83
CA VAL A 89 41.89 -20.22 -34.91
C VAL A 89 40.81 -19.40 -34.23
N VAL A 90 41.00 -19.07 -32.96
CA VAL A 90 40.12 -18.19 -32.19
C VAL A 90 40.88 -16.98 -31.67
N PRO A 91 40.25 -15.79 -31.58
CA PRO A 91 40.82 -14.64 -30.90
C PRO A 91 41.20 -14.99 -29.45
N PHE A 92 42.46 -14.79 -29.08
CA PHE A 92 42.98 -15.10 -27.74
C PHE A 92 43.19 -13.85 -26.89
N SER A 93 43.76 -12.79 -27.48
CA SER A 93 44.02 -11.54 -26.77
C SER A 93 43.94 -10.34 -27.70
N TRP A 94 43.46 -9.22 -27.15
CA TRP A 94 43.33 -7.94 -27.83
C TRP A 94 44.06 -6.86 -27.01
N SER A 95 44.85 -6.02 -27.67
CA SER A 95 45.57 -4.90 -27.06
C SER A 95 45.38 -3.62 -27.88
N GLY A 96 45.29 -2.48 -27.18
CA GLY A 96 45.17 -1.16 -27.84
C GLY A 96 43.86 -0.97 -28.62
N VAL A 97 42.75 -1.52 -28.12
CA VAL A 97 41.42 -1.33 -28.71
C VAL A 97 40.93 0.10 -28.45
N ARG A 98 40.57 0.83 -29.51
CA ARG A 98 40.04 2.20 -29.44
C ARG A 98 38.78 2.31 -30.29
N LEU A 99 37.73 2.88 -29.72
CA LEU A 99 36.49 3.25 -30.40
C LEU A 99 36.57 4.72 -30.79
N HIS A 100 36.28 5.03 -32.06
CA HIS A 100 36.40 6.38 -32.64
C HIS A 100 35.05 6.98 -33.01
N SER A 101 34.08 6.16 -33.45
CA SER A 101 32.70 6.56 -33.74
C SER A 101 31.73 5.39 -33.54
N VAL A 102 30.42 5.68 -33.47
CA VAL A 102 29.36 4.70 -33.14
C VAL A 102 28.25 4.69 -34.21
N GLY A 103 27.41 3.64 -34.23
CA GLY A 103 26.23 3.56 -35.11
C GLY A 103 26.52 3.12 -36.55
N ALA A 104 27.72 2.59 -36.83
CA ALA A 104 28.04 2.08 -38.16
C ALA A 104 27.27 0.78 -38.46
N THR A 105 26.53 0.75 -39.56
CA THR A 105 25.87 -0.47 -40.11
C THR A 105 26.70 -1.15 -41.20
N VAL A 106 27.77 -0.49 -41.65
CA VAL A 106 28.73 -0.97 -42.66
C VAL A 106 30.14 -0.59 -42.20
N LEU A 107 31.06 -1.54 -42.27
CA LEU A 107 32.48 -1.32 -42.02
C LEU A 107 33.33 -1.62 -43.25
N ARG A 108 34.26 -0.72 -43.53
CA ARG A 108 35.42 -0.90 -44.39
C ARG A 108 36.60 -1.25 -43.51
N VAL A 109 37.00 -2.51 -43.51
CA VAL A 109 37.99 -3.07 -42.58
C VAL A 109 39.32 -3.23 -43.30
N ARG A 110 40.39 -2.73 -42.68
CA ARG A 110 41.78 -2.98 -43.07
C ARG A 110 42.45 -3.82 -41.98
N LEU A 111 43.01 -4.95 -42.39
CA LEU A 111 43.76 -5.86 -41.53
C LEU A 111 45.19 -5.96 -42.04
N SER A 112 46.17 -5.77 -41.16
CA SER A 112 47.59 -5.95 -41.50
C SER A 112 48.25 -6.86 -40.47
N ARG A 113 49.08 -7.78 -40.93
CA ARG A 113 49.86 -8.67 -40.04
C ARG A 113 51.28 -8.13 -39.84
N ASP A 114 51.77 -8.20 -38.62
CA ASP A 114 53.18 -7.93 -38.34
C ASP A 114 54.06 -9.19 -38.48
N ALA A 115 55.36 -9.04 -38.24
CA ALA A 115 56.34 -10.12 -38.37
C ALA A 115 56.17 -11.25 -37.32
N ASP A 116 55.50 -10.98 -36.20
CA ASP A 116 55.25 -11.94 -35.11
C ASP A 116 53.86 -12.62 -35.24
N GLY A 117 53.12 -12.30 -36.30
CA GLY A 117 51.81 -12.86 -36.60
C GLY A 117 50.65 -12.20 -35.85
N ALA A 118 50.89 -11.08 -35.17
CA ALA A 118 49.82 -10.29 -34.58
C ALA A 118 49.11 -9.47 -35.65
N VAL A 119 47.80 -9.33 -35.50
CA VAL A 119 46.94 -8.65 -36.47
C VAL A 119 46.59 -7.26 -35.94
N ARG A 120 46.83 -6.23 -36.74
CA ARG A 120 46.29 -4.90 -36.52
C ARG A 120 44.99 -4.75 -37.31
N LEU A 121 43.95 -4.23 -36.68
CA LEU A 121 42.63 -3.99 -37.29
C LEU A 121 42.32 -2.51 -37.25
N VAL A 122 41.92 -1.93 -38.38
CA VAL A 122 41.35 -0.59 -38.44
C VAL A 122 40.10 -0.63 -39.30
N ALA A 123 38.97 -0.18 -38.77
CA ALA A 123 37.69 -0.18 -39.46
C ALA A 123 37.12 1.24 -39.57
N PHE A 124 36.56 1.54 -40.74
CA PHE A 124 35.95 2.82 -41.09
C PHE A 124 34.48 2.61 -41.48
N ASP A 125 33.64 3.63 -41.38
CA ASP A 125 32.27 3.57 -41.88
C ASP A 125 32.20 3.70 -43.42
N GLY A 126 31.00 3.70 -43.98
CA GLY A 126 30.77 3.89 -45.42
C GLY A 126 31.22 5.25 -45.98
N ALA A 127 31.36 6.26 -45.12
CA ALA A 127 31.84 7.61 -45.44
C ALA A 127 33.38 7.75 -45.28
N GLY A 128 34.06 6.75 -44.71
CA GLY A 128 35.50 6.76 -44.48
C GLY A 128 35.92 7.33 -43.12
N VAL A 129 34.99 7.51 -42.19
CA VAL A 129 35.27 7.96 -40.81
C VAL A 129 35.76 6.76 -39.98
N PRO A 130 36.84 6.88 -39.18
CA PRO A 130 37.29 5.81 -38.30
C PRO A 130 36.20 5.39 -37.30
N VAL A 131 35.99 4.09 -37.14
CA VAL A 131 35.00 3.50 -36.22
C VAL A 131 35.69 2.78 -35.07
N VAL A 132 36.58 1.82 -35.37
CA VAL A 132 37.33 1.07 -34.35
C VAL A 132 38.74 0.76 -34.83
N SER A 133 39.73 0.84 -33.95
CA SER A 133 41.08 0.34 -34.20
C SER A 133 41.56 -0.59 -33.08
N VAL A 134 42.37 -1.57 -33.45
CA VAL A 134 43.01 -2.54 -32.55
C VAL A 134 44.48 -2.58 -32.93
N ASP A 135 45.33 -2.21 -31.98
CA ASP A 135 46.77 -2.17 -32.20
C ASP A 135 47.36 -3.59 -32.35
N GLU A 136 46.86 -4.56 -31.56
CA GLU A 136 47.33 -5.96 -31.59
C GLU A 136 46.20 -6.96 -31.30
N LEU A 137 45.99 -7.93 -32.19
CA LEU A 137 45.10 -9.08 -32.03
C LEU A 137 45.90 -10.38 -32.22
N ARG A 138 45.94 -11.24 -31.19
CA ARG A 138 46.56 -12.58 -31.26
C ARG A 138 45.54 -13.68 -31.42
N LEU A 139 45.85 -14.64 -32.28
CA LEU A 139 45.01 -15.79 -32.59
C LEU A 139 45.64 -17.08 -32.03
N GLN A 140 44.81 -18.00 -31.52
CA GLN A 140 45.23 -19.29 -30.99
C GLN A 140 44.58 -20.44 -31.77
N LYS A 141 45.36 -21.50 -32.08
CA LYS A 141 44.89 -22.69 -32.80
C LYS A 141 44.11 -23.65 -31.88
N MET A 142 43.05 -24.27 -32.37
CA MET A 142 42.25 -25.29 -31.67
C MET A 142 41.99 -26.53 -32.54
N SER A 143 41.73 -27.69 -31.91
CA SER A 143 41.24 -28.90 -32.62
C SER A 143 39.70 -28.96 -32.70
N ARG A 144 39.18 -29.76 -33.63
CA ARG A 144 37.72 -29.95 -33.82
C ARG A 144 37.06 -30.62 -32.61
N GLU A 145 37.73 -31.57 -31.95
CA GLU A 145 37.19 -32.18 -30.72
C GLU A 145 37.15 -31.20 -29.54
N GLN A 146 38.16 -30.33 -29.42
CA GLN A 146 38.20 -29.30 -28.35
C GLN A 146 37.09 -28.26 -28.53
N LEU A 147 36.78 -27.89 -29.77
CA LEU A 147 35.67 -27.00 -30.09
C LEU A 147 34.31 -27.67 -29.81
N GLY A 148 34.15 -28.96 -30.16
CA GLY A 148 32.92 -29.73 -29.90
C GLY A 148 32.63 -29.98 -28.42
N ALA A 149 33.65 -30.27 -27.60
CA ALA A 149 33.49 -30.46 -26.15
C ALA A 149 33.13 -29.16 -25.41
N ALA A 150 33.62 -28.01 -25.90
CA ALA A 150 33.24 -26.69 -25.37
C ALA A 150 31.79 -26.30 -25.74
N VAL A 151 31.26 -26.83 -26.85
CA VAL A 151 29.89 -26.58 -27.34
C VAL A 151 28.87 -27.56 -26.73
N ALA A 152 29.28 -28.77 -26.36
CA ALA A 152 28.42 -29.82 -25.82
C ALA A 152 28.28 -29.83 -24.27
N GLY A 153 28.67 -28.74 -23.59
CA GLY A 153 28.68 -28.69 -22.12
C GLY A 153 27.32 -28.97 -21.48
N GLY A 154 27.13 -30.18 -20.95
CA GLY A 154 26.01 -30.49 -20.05
C GLY A 154 26.14 -29.67 -18.75
N ASP A 155 25.01 -29.19 -18.22
CA ASP A 155 25.00 -28.46 -16.95
C ASP A 155 25.58 -29.35 -15.84
N PRO A 156 26.65 -28.93 -15.14
CA PRO A 156 27.31 -29.78 -14.17
C PRO A 156 26.48 -29.90 -12.87
N LEU A 157 26.52 -31.06 -12.22
CA LEU A 157 26.00 -31.23 -10.86
C LEU A 157 26.88 -30.43 -9.89
N TYR A 158 26.27 -29.76 -8.91
CA TYR A 158 27.00 -28.94 -7.93
C TYR A 158 26.90 -29.51 -6.52
N GLU A 159 27.79 -29.08 -5.63
CA GLU A 159 27.76 -29.36 -4.20
C GLU A 159 28.22 -28.14 -3.39
N VAL A 160 27.84 -28.09 -2.11
CA VAL A 160 28.32 -27.09 -1.16
C VAL A 160 29.55 -27.64 -0.44
N ARG A 161 30.68 -26.93 -0.47
CA ARG A 161 31.83 -27.24 0.40
C ARG A 161 32.28 -26.04 1.20
N TRP A 162 32.86 -26.32 2.35
CA TRP A 162 33.51 -25.33 3.22
C TRP A 162 34.93 -25.04 2.71
N VAL A 163 35.23 -23.76 2.48
CA VAL A 163 36.56 -23.31 2.02
C VAL A 163 37.16 -22.31 2.98
N ASP A 164 38.49 -22.23 3.05
CA ASP A 164 39.19 -21.27 3.91
C ASP A 164 38.92 -19.82 3.50
N VAL A 165 38.63 -18.98 4.49
CA VAL A 165 38.49 -17.53 4.33
C VAL A 165 39.56 -16.81 5.15
N PRO A 166 40.33 -15.88 4.54
CA PRO A 166 41.30 -15.09 5.29
C PRO A 166 40.59 -14.09 6.21
N VAL A 167 40.81 -14.22 7.53
CA VAL A 167 40.37 -13.23 8.52
C VAL A 167 41.56 -12.33 8.89
N PRO A 168 41.40 -10.99 8.87
CA PRO A 168 42.46 -10.09 9.34
C PRO A 168 42.80 -10.39 10.81
N ALA A 169 44.08 -10.59 11.12
CA ALA A 169 44.51 -10.84 12.50
C ALA A 169 44.11 -9.67 13.40
N THR A 170 43.27 -9.93 14.40
CA THR A 170 42.99 -8.98 15.48
C THR A 170 44.28 -8.73 16.24
N PRO A 171 44.69 -7.48 16.51
CA PRO A 171 45.95 -7.19 17.17
C PRO A 171 45.97 -7.83 18.56
N SER A 172 46.82 -8.85 18.73
CA SER A 172 47.04 -9.56 19.99
C SER A 172 47.57 -8.57 21.04
N GLY A 173 46.69 -8.10 21.93
CA GLY A 173 47.05 -7.16 22.99
C GLY A 173 45.88 -6.42 23.66
N ALA A 174 44.67 -6.44 23.10
CA ALA A 174 43.50 -5.84 23.74
C ALA A 174 42.66 -6.91 24.45
N SER A 175 43.12 -7.36 25.63
CA SER A 175 42.21 -7.98 26.60
C SER A 175 41.24 -6.91 27.11
N GLY A 176 40.12 -6.72 26.42
CA GLY A 176 39.05 -5.78 26.78
C GLY A 176 38.44 -4.93 25.66
N GLY A 177 38.41 -5.40 24.40
CA GLY A 177 37.71 -4.71 23.32
C GLY A 177 36.27 -5.22 23.19
N GLY A 178 35.31 -4.52 23.79
CA GLY A 178 33.89 -4.85 23.64
C GLY A 178 33.41 -4.75 22.19
N LEU A 179 32.31 -5.44 21.88
CA LEU A 179 31.67 -5.38 20.56
C LEU A 179 31.40 -3.92 20.12
N PRO A 180 31.42 -3.64 18.80
CA PRO A 180 30.92 -2.36 18.29
C PRO A 180 29.52 -2.06 18.86
N ALA A 181 29.23 -0.79 19.12
CA ALA A 181 27.89 -0.37 19.53
C ALA A 181 26.86 -0.84 18.47
N GLY A 182 25.72 -1.36 18.92
CA GLY A 182 24.67 -1.86 18.03
C GLY A 182 24.79 -3.35 17.62
N VAL A 183 25.70 -4.13 18.20
CA VAL A 183 25.78 -5.58 17.92
C VAL A 183 25.05 -6.38 19.00
N VAL A 184 24.08 -7.18 18.58
CA VAL A 184 23.34 -8.14 19.43
C VAL A 184 23.83 -9.55 19.12
N VAL A 185 24.12 -10.35 20.14
CA VAL A 185 24.54 -11.75 19.99
C VAL A 185 23.44 -12.68 20.49
N ALA A 186 22.98 -13.60 19.64
CA ALA A 186 22.01 -14.64 19.98
C ALA A 186 22.66 -16.02 19.91
N HIS A 187 22.38 -16.88 20.88
CA HIS A 187 22.92 -18.24 20.95
C HIS A 187 21.85 -19.27 20.61
N VAL A 188 22.23 -20.23 19.76
CA VAL A 188 21.39 -21.37 19.39
C VAL A 188 22.10 -22.65 19.77
N GLU A 189 21.55 -23.36 20.76
CA GLU A 189 22.08 -24.63 21.22
C GLU A 189 21.58 -25.79 20.33
N PRO A 190 22.41 -26.82 20.09
CA PRO A 190 22.06 -27.94 19.22
C PRO A 190 20.97 -28.83 19.83
N GLY A 191 20.25 -29.54 18.95
CA GLY A 191 19.21 -30.49 19.33
C GLY A 191 17.90 -29.86 19.83
N GLY A 192 16.97 -30.73 20.24
CA GLY A 192 15.58 -30.37 20.55
C GLY A 192 14.64 -30.56 19.36
N ASP A 193 13.42 -30.07 19.48
CA ASP A 193 12.45 -30.09 18.37
C ASP A 193 12.85 -29.02 17.33
N ALA A 194 13.18 -29.48 16.12
CA ALA A 194 13.70 -28.61 15.07
C ALA A 194 12.67 -27.56 14.59
N GLY A 195 11.38 -27.90 14.58
CA GLY A 195 10.31 -26.96 14.20
C GLY A 195 10.14 -25.85 15.24
N ALA A 196 10.12 -26.21 16.52
CA ALA A 196 10.08 -25.28 17.63
C ALA A 196 11.32 -24.36 17.64
N ARG A 197 12.50 -24.90 17.32
CA ARG A 197 13.74 -24.12 17.25
C ARG A 197 13.70 -23.08 16.13
N VAL A 198 13.20 -23.45 14.96
CA VAL A 198 13.01 -22.50 13.85
C VAL A 198 12.06 -21.37 14.25
N ALA A 199 10.96 -21.69 14.97
CA ALA A 199 10.03 -20.69 15.47
C ALA A 199 10.67 -19.75 16.53
N GLU A 200 11.46 -20.29 17.46
CA GLU A 200 12.18 -19.50 18.49
C GLU A 200 13.19 -18.52 17.87
N VAL A 201 13.95 -18.99 16.86
CA VAL A 201 14.91 -18.13 16.16
C VAL A 201 14.19 -17.11 15.28
N LEU A 202 13.07 -17.48 14.65
CA LEU A 202 12.22 -16.55 13.91
C LEU A 202 11.76 -15.40 14.81
N GLU A 203 11.25 -15.69 16.01
CA GLU A 203 10.83 -14.69 16.97
C GLU A 203 12.00 -13.79 17.41
N THR A 204 13.18 -14.38 17.60
CA THR A 204 14.40 -13.62 17.95
C THR A 204 14.82 -12.66 16.85
N VAL A 205 14.78 -13.10 15.59
CA VAL A 205 15.09 -12.26 14.43
C VAL A 205 14.03 -11.16 14.27
N GLN A 206 12.74 -11.49 14.40
CA GLN A 206 11.65 -10.52 14.31
C GLN A 206 11.76 -9.44 15.39
N ARG A 207 12.04 -9.85 16.64
CA ARG A 207 12.24 -8.95 17.77
C ARG A 207 13.44 -8.02 17.52
N PHE A 208 14.57 -8.58 17.10
CA PHE A 208 15.75 -7.78 16.74
C PHE A 208 15.41 -6.75 15.64
N LEU A 209 14.73 -7.17 14.57
CA LEU A 209 14.39 -6.28 13.46
C LEU A 209 13.38 -5.19 13.87
N ALA A 210 12.51 -5.45 14.84
CA ALA A 210 11.54 -4.49 15.35
C ALA A 210 12.15 -3.48 16.35
N GLU A 211 13.12 -3.91 17.16
CA GLU A 211 13.65 -3.12 18.29
C GLU A 211 14.98 -2.41 18.00
N SER A 212 15.67 -2.77 16.91
CA SER A 212 17.05 -2.33 16.64
C SER A 212 17.14 -1.35 15.46
N ALA A 213 18.07 -0.39 15.53
CA ALA A 213 18.31 0.57 14.46
C ALA A 213 18.82 -0.12 13.18
N GLU A 214 18.69 0.53 12.01
CA GLU A 214 19.11 -0.07 10.73
C GLU A 214 20.61 -0.40 10.67
N GLU A 215 21.44 0.30 11.45
CA GLU A 215 22.89 0.08 11.54
C GLU A 215 23.28 -1.08 12.48
N ASP A 216 22.35 -1.51 13.34
CA ASP A 216 22.57 -2.59 14.29
C ASP A 216 22.67 -3.93 13.58
N ARG A 217 23.46 -4.85 14.16
CA ARG A 217 23.70 -6.18 13.60
C ARG A 217 23.41 -7.28 14.60
N LEU A 218 22.75 -8.33 14.12
CA LEU A 218 22.52 -9.57 14.86
C LEU A 218 23.56 -10.61 14.46
N VAL A 219 24.34 -11.08 15.42
CA VAL A 219 25.24 -12.23 15.25
C VAL A 219 24.59 -13.45 15.91
N VAL A 220 24.20 -14.43 15.09
CA VAL A 220 23.66 -15.70 15.57
C VAL A 220 24.79 -16.72 15.66
N VAL A 221 25.09 -17.16 16.88
CA VAL A 221 26.14 -18.14 17.18
C VAL A 221 25.47 -19.51 17.37
N THR A 222 25.75 -20.44 16.48
CA THR A 222 25.31 -21.83 16.60
C THR A 222 26.44 -22.71 17.14
N ARG A 223 26.09 -23.77 17.87
CA ARG A 223 27.03 -24.77 18.37
C ARG A 223 26.68 -26.11 17.73
N GLY A 224 27.66 -26.79 17.13
CA GLY A 224 27.47 -28.16 16.66
C GLY A 224 27.51 -28.36 15.15
N GLY A 225 28.65 -28.00 14.54
CA GLY A 225 29.31 -28.84 13.54
C GLY A 225 28.77 -28.76 12.12
N MET A 226 28.43 -27.56 11.64
CA MET A 226 28.04 -27.32 10.23
C MET A 226 29.12 -27.78 9.22
N THR A 227 30.37 -27.94 9.66
CA THR A 227 31.53 -28.43 8.90
C THR A 227 31.75 -29.96 8.97
N GLY A 228 30.91 -30.69 9.70
CA GLY A 228 30.97 -32.15 9.88
C GLY A 228 29.66 -32.85 9.58
N THR A 229 29.11 -33.60 10.54
CA THR A 229 27.74 -34.13 10.48
C THR A 229 26.81 -33.10 11.13
N PRO A 230 26.10 -32.27 10.35
CA PRO A 230 25.32 -31.16 10.90
C PRO A 230 24.11 -31.70 11.69
N ASP A 231 23.85 -31.09 12.84
CA ASP A 231 22.60 -31.29 13.56
C ASP A 231 21.41 -30.78 12.72
N PRO A 232 20.38 -31.60 12.43
CA PRO A 232 19.25 -31.19 11.60
C PRO A 232 18.48 -29.96 12.12
N ALA A 233 18.37 -29.77 13.43
CA ALA A 233 17.72 -28.59 14.01
C ALA A 233 18.54 -27.32 13.75
N THR A 234 19.85 -27.40 13.93
CA THR A 234 20.79 -26.32 13.64
C THR A 234 20.81 -25.98 12.14
N ALA A 235 20.81 -26.98 11.26
CA ALA A 235 20.75 -26.77 9.82
C ALA A 235 19.45 -26.07 9.39
N ALA A 236 18.31 -26.44 9.98
CA ALA A 236 17.02 -25.79 9.72
C ALA A 236 17.04 -24.29 10.07
N VAL A 237 17.63 -23.94 11.22
CA VAL A 237 17.83 -22.54 11.63
C VAL A 237 18.68 -21.78 10.61
N TRP A 238 19.77 -22.39 10.13
CA TRP A 238 20.60 -21.79 9.09
C TRP A 238 19.84 -21.56 7.78
N GLY A 239 18.92 -22.46 7.42
CA GLY A 239 18.01 -22.28 6.29
C GLY A 239 17.14 -21.02 6.43
N LEU A 240 16.50 -20.82 7.59
CA LEU A 240 15.73 -19.61 7.91
C LEU A 240 16.60 -18.34 7.81
N LEU A 241 17.77 -18.37 8.45
CA LEU A 241 18.66 -17.22 8.54
C LEU A 241 19.25 -16.82 7.17
N ARG A 242 19.46 -17.78 6.27
CA ARG A 242 19.87 -17.48 4.88
C ARG A 242 18.85 -16.64 4.14
N SER A 243 17.57 -16.97 4.25
CA SER A 243 16.50 -16.14 3.68
C SER A 243 16.42 -14.78 4.38
N ALA A 244 16.55 -14.75 5.71
CA ALA A 244 16.59 -13.50 6.47
C ALA A 244 17.76 -12.58 6.05
N GLN A 245 18.92 -13.15 5.72
CA GLN A 245 20.07 -12.41 5.19
C GLN A 245 19.83 -11.83 3.80
N THR A 246 19.09 -12.54 2.95
CA THR A 246 18.67 -12.01 1.64
C THR A 246 17.67 -10.87 1.80
N GLU A 247 16.79 -10.94 2.79
CA GLU A 247 15.81 -9.87 3.10
C GLU A 247 16.42 -8.68 3.85
N GLN A 248 17.47 -8.91 4.65
CA GLN A 248 18.15 -7.90 5.47
C GLN A 248 19.68 -7.93 5.23
N PRO A 249 20.15 -7.55 4.03
CA PRO A 249 21.57 -7.67 3.67
C PRO A 249 22.50 -6.95 4.65
N GLY A 250 23.48 -7.68 5.19
CA GLY A 250 24.50 -7.15 6.09
C GLY A 250 24.06 -6.98 7.55
N ARG A 251 22.78 -7.13 7.90
CA ARG A 251 22.31 -6.98 9.28
C ARG A 251 22.40 -8.26 10.11
N ILE A 252 22.41 -9.42 9.47
CA ILE A 252 22.44 -10.72 10.14
C ILE A 252 23.72 -11.47 9.74
N VAL A 253 24.50 -11.92 10.71
CA VAL A 253 25.70 -12.75 10.52
C VAL A 253 25.53 -14.04 11.30
N VAL A 254 25.85 -15.18 10.69
CA VAL A 254 25.74 -16.49 11.33
C VAL A 254 27.12 -17.13 11.44
N VAL A 255 27.45 -17.64 12.62
CA VAL A 255 28.72 -18.30 12.88
C VAL A 255 28.51 -19.60 13.65
N ASP A 256 29.04 -20.71 13.13
CA ASP A 256 29.05 -22.01 13.81
C ASP A 256 30.37 -22.20 14.59
N VAL A 257 30.26 -22.67 15.82
CA VAL A 257 31.41 -23.02 16.66
C VAL A 257 31.42 -24.52 17.02
N PRO A 258 32.60 -25.17 17.11
CA PRO A 258 32.72 -26.57 17.48
C PRO A 258 32.16 -26.86 18.88
N GLU A 259 31.60 -28.07 19.02
CA GLU A 259 31.10 -28.57 20.31
C GLU A 259 32.25 -28.71 21.33
N GLY A 260 32.03 -28.25 22.57
CA GLY A 260 33.00 -28.34 23.67
C GLY A 260 34.08 -27.23 23.72
N VAL A 261 34.05 -26.26 22.81
CA VAL A 261 34.89 -25.05 22.88
C VAL A 261 34.15 -23.96 23.64
N ASP A 262 34.69 -23.57 24.80
CA ASP A 262 34.19 -22.42 25.58
C ASP A 262 34.75 -21.13 24.96
N ALA A 263 34.23 -20.79 23.76
CA ALA A 263 34.63 -19.61 23.04
C ALA A 263 33.93 -18.37 23.61
N ASP A 264 34.69 -17.30 23.83
CA ASP A 264 34.14 -15.99 24.19
C ASP A 264 33.26 -15.49 23.04
N ALA A 265 31.94 -15.39 23.30
CA ALA A 265 30.94 -15.03 22.32
C ALA A 265 31.20 -13.67 21.67
N GLU A 266 31.75 -12.71 22.43
CA GLU A 266 32.09 -11.38 21.91
C GLU A 266 33.30 -11.43 20.97
N ALA A 267 34.30 -12.27 21.29
CA ALA A 267 35.47 -12.46 20.43
C ALA A 267 35.13 -13.17 19.12
N VAL A 268 34.21 -14.15 19.16
CA VAL A 268 33.70 -14.86 17.98
C VAL A 268 32.88 -13.91 17.11
N ALA A 269 31.97 -13.14 17.70
CA ALA A 269 31.16 -12.15 16.98
C ALA A 269 32.03 -11.05 16.34
N GLY A 270 33.05 -10.55 17.05
CA GLY A 270 34.00 -9.57 16.50
C GLY A 270 34.80 -10.12 15.31
N SER A 271 35.23 -11.38 15.39
CA SER A 271 35.98 -12.04 14.29
C SER A 271 35.08 -12.34 13.08
N ALA A 272 33.84 -12.74 13.33
CA ALA A 272 32.86 -12.97 12.26
C ALA A 272 32.57 -11.67 11.49
N LEU A 273 32.33 -10.57 12.19
CA LEU A 273 32.12 -9.25 11.59
C LEU A 273 33.35 -8.77 10.80
N ALA A 274 34.56 -8.99 11.33
CA ALA A 274 35.82 -8.57 10.68
C ALA A 274 36.13 -9.35 9.38
N SER A 275 35.56 -10.54 9.19
CA SER A 275 35.76 -11.35 7.98
C SER A 275 35.00 -10.79 6.76
N GLY A 276 33.94 -10.01 6.98
CA GLY A 276 33.04 -9.55 5.92
C GLY A 276 32.18 -10.65 5.27
N GLU A 277 32.16 -11.86 5.84
CA GLU A 277 31.34 -12.97 5.38
C GLU A 277 30.03 -13.06 6.17
N PRO A 278 28.89 -13.31 5.49
CA PRO A 278 27.59 -13.42 6.17
C PRO A 278 27.43 -14.74 6.93
N GLN A 279 28.17 -15.79 6.54
CA GLN A 279 28.08 -17.13 7.12
C GLN A 279 29.46 -17.77 7.22
N LEU A 280 29.80 -18.27 8.39
CA LEU A 280 31.13 -18.80 8.72
C LEU A 280 31.01 -19.99 9.67
N ALA A 281 32.01 -20.86 9.67
CA ALA A 281 32.20 -21.87 10.70
C ALA A 281 33.66 -21.89 11.15
N LEU A 282 33.88 -22.18 12.43
CA LEU A 282 35.20 -22.43 12.97
C LEU A 282 35.52 -23.93 12.87
N ASP A 283 36.61 -24.27 12.20
CA ASP A 283 37.13 -25.64 12.11
C ASP A 283 38.56 -25.66 12.69
N GLY A 284 38.66 -25.94 14.00
CA GLY A 284 39.89 -25.73 14.75
C GLY A 284 40.34 -24.27 14.73
N ASP A 285 41.56 -24.01 14.25
CA ASP A 285 42.11 -22.65 14.09
C ASP A 285 41.74 -21.99 12.74
N ARG A 286 40.96 -22.67 11.89
CA ARG A 286 40.58 -22.21 10.55
C ARG A 286 39.19 -21.60 10.58
N VAL A 287 39.01 -20.51 9.83
CA VAL A 287 37.71 -19.93 9.54
C VAL A 287 37.32 -20.31 8.13
N VAL A 288 36.21 -21.03 7.99
CA VAL A 288 35.73 -21.54 6.72
C VAL A 288 34.35 -20.99 6.38
N ALA A 289 34.04 -20.90 5.08
CA ALA A 289 32.72 -20.48 4.59
C ALA A 289 32.21 -21.42 3.50
N ALA A 290 30.88 -21.61 3.45
CA ALA A 290 30.22 -22.48 2.49
C ALA A 290 30.25 -21.88 1.07
N ARG A 291 30.59 -22.69 0.06
CA ARG A 291 30.66 -22.31 -1.35
C ARG A 291 30.08 -23.38 -2.26
N VAL A 292 29.34 -22.97 -3.28
CA VAL A 292 28.88 -23.84 -4.36
C VAL A 292 30.03 -24.11 -5.33
N MET A 293 30.29 -25.39 -5.61
CA MET A 293 31.32 -25.85 -6.53
C MET A 293 30.82 -27.02 -7.38
N THR A 294 31.47 -27.28 -8.52
CA THR A 294 31.12 -28.41 -9.38
C THR A 294 31.56 -29.74 -8.75
N VAL A 295 30.70 -30.76 -8.82
CA VAL A 295 31.03 -32.11 -8.38
C VAL A 295 32.13 -32.65 -9.30
N SER A 296 33.29 -32.94 -8.72
CA SER A 296 34.43 -33.47 -9.49
C SER A 296 34.35 -34.99 -9.58
N ALA A 297 34.28 -35.56 -10.79
CA ALA A 297 34.44 -36.99 -10.99
C ALA A 297 35.90 -37.41 -10.65
N GLY A 298 36.12 -37.96 -9.45
CA GLY A 298 37.38 -38.65 -9.10
C GLY A 298 38.22 -38.13 -7.92
N ALA A 299 37.76 -37.16 -7.12
CA ALA A 299 38.51 -36.70 -5.94
C ALA A 299 38.04 -37.40 -4.65
N GLY A 300 38.37 -38.68 -4.53
CA GLY A 300 38.00 -39.51 -3.37
C GLY A 300 39.11 -40.45 -2.93
N VAL A 301 40.37 -40.01 -2.90
CA VAL A 301 41.46 -40.72 -2.20
C VAL A 301 42.57 -39.74 -1.81
N ALA A 302 42.40 -39.03 -0.68
CA ALA A 302 43.53 -38.44 0.05
C ALA A 302 43.07 -38.01 1.45
N GLU A 303 43.00 -38.97 2.38
CA GLU A 303 43.36 -38.84 3.82
C GLU A 303 42.77 -40.01 4.63
N ALA A 304 43.46 -41.16 4.62
CA ALA A 304 43.62 -42.14 5.71
C ALA A 304 44.28 -43.41 5.14
N GLY A 305 45.23 -43.99 5.88
CA GLY A 305 46.25 -44.90 5.38
C GLY A 305 45.83 -46.32 4.95
N ALA A 306 46.63 -46.84 4.00
CA ALA A 306 46.90 -48.23 3.61
C ALA A 306 46.03 -49.38 4.18
N ALA A 307 45.34 -50.14 3.31
CA ALA A 307 45.87 -51.36 2.68
C ALA A 307 44.84 -52.06 1.75
N GLU A 308 45.39 -52.66 0.69
CA GLU A 308 44.92 -53.76 -0.16
C GLU A 308 43.92 -53.53 -1.32
N THR A 309 44.43 -53.92 -2.48
CA THR A 309 43.94 -53.81 -3.85
C THR A 309 42.95 -54.92 -4.18
N VAL A 310 41.79 -54.59 -4.75
CA VAL A 310 41.02 -55.50 -5.61
C VAL A 310 40.53 -54.75 -6.85
N ALA A 311 40.51 -55.48 -7.97
CA ALA A 311 40.59 -55.02 -9.34
C ALA A 311 39.38 -54.22 -9.88
N ALA A 312 39.69 -53.42 -10.90
CA ALA A 312 38.78 -52.61 -11.70
C ALA A 312 37.65 -53.40 -12.36
N GLY A 313 36.42 -52.89 -12.23
CA GLY A 313 35.25 -53.20 -13.04
C GLY A 313 34.50 -51.91 -13.36
N ALA A 314 34.15 -51.71 -14.63
CA ALA A 314 33.40 -50.56 -15.10
C ALA A 314 31.94 -50.59 -14.60
N GLY A 315 31.46 -49.46 -14.06
CA GLY A 315 30.05 -49.07 -13.95
C GLY A 315 29.16 -49.93 -13.03
N ALA A 316 29.17 -49.67 -11.73
CA ALA A 316 28.12 -50.11 -10.82
C ALA A 316 27.36 -48.88 -10.30
N THR A 317 26.22 -48.57 -10.93
CA THR A 317 25.15 -47.80 -10.28
C THR A 317 24.56 -48.68 -9.17
N THR A 318 24.12 -48.09 -8.06
CA THR A 318 23.27 -48.79 -7.08
C THR A 318 22.01 -49.26 -7.80
N ALA A 319 21.96 -50.52 -8.21
CA ALA A 319 20.82 -51.07 -8.92
C ALA A 319 19.64 -51.16 -7.95
N LEU A 320 18.60 -50.35 -8.18
CA LEU A 320 17.31 -50.54 -7.51
C LEU A 320 16.79 -51.94 -7.84
N ASP A 321 16.33 -52.67 -6.83
CA ASP A 321 15.74 -54.00 -7.03
C ASP A 321 14.41 -53.87 -7.80
N PRO A 322 14.30 -54.41 -9.03
CA PRO A 322 13.06 -54.32 -9.81
C PRO A 322 11.86 -54.99 -9.12
N ASP A 323 12.11 -56.02 -8.30
CA ASP A 323 11.10 -56.80 -7.57
C ASP A 323 10.81 -56.22 -6.17
N GLY A 324 11.53 -55.19 -5.74
CA GLY A 324 11.28 -54.47 -4.48
C GLY A 324 10.28 -53.32 -4.64
N THR A 325 9.65 -52.91 -3.54
CA THR A 325 8.68 -51.81 -3.51
C THR A 325 9.38 -50.46 -3.31
N VAL A 326 9.03 -49.48 -4.15
CA VAL A 326 9.48 -48.07 -4.01
C VAL A 326 8.34 -47.20 -3.51
N LEU A 327 8.55 -46.53 -2.38
CA LEU A 327 7.62 -45.55 -1.81
C LEU A 327 7.90 -44.15 -2.39
N ILE A 328 6.87 -43.50 -2.93
CA ILE A 328 6.95 -42.09 -3.36
C ILE A 328 5.90 -41.28 -2.60
N THR A 329 6.36 -40.30 -1.81
CA THR A 329 5.45 -39.36 -1.12
C THR A 329 5.28 -38.07 -1.92
N GLY A 330 4.11 -37.44 -1.83
CA GLY A 330 3.78 -36.31 -2.71
C GLY A 330 3.48 -36.80 -4.14
N ALA A 331 3.06 -38.06 -4.28
CA ALA A 331 2.91 -38.74 -5.56
C ALA A 331 1.88 -38.08 -6.49
N SER A 332 0.89 -37.37 -5.92
CA SER A 332 -0.09 -36.61 -6.70
C SER A 332 0.48 -35.31 -7.29
N GLY A 333 1.64 -34.84 -6.83
CA GLY A 333 2.31 -33.63 -7.33
C GLY A 333 3.13 -33.88 -8.59
N ALA A 334 3.35 -32.85 -9.40
CA ALA A 334 3.98 -32.96 -10.72
C ALA A 334 5.33 -33.71 -10.70
N LEU A 335 6.21 -33.43 -9.73
CA LEU A 335 7.49 -34.14 -9.59
C LEU A 335 7.29 -35.60 -9.16
N GLY A 336 6.39 -35.88 -8.21
CA GLY A 336 6.10 -37.24 -7.77
C GLY A 336 5.62 -38.13 -8.92
N GLN A 337 4.73 -37.63 -9.76
CA GLN A 337 4.27 -38.34 -10.96
C GLN A 337 5.37 -38.51 -12.01
N LEU A 338 6.20 -37.48 -12.22
CA LEU A 338 7.31 -37.50 -13.16
C LEU A 338 8.33 -38.59 -12.79
N PHE A 339 8.74 -38.64 -11.52
CA PHE A 339 9.72 -39.61 -11.05
C PHE A 339 9.14 -41.03 -10.96
N ALA A 340 7.84 -41.19 -10.69
CA ALA A 340 7.19 -42.50 -10.79
C ALA A 340 7.32 -43.08 -12.21
N ARG A 341 7.11 -42.26 -13.26
CA ARG A 341 7.29 -42.68 -14.66
C ARG A 341 8.74 -43.02 -14.98
N HIS A 342 9.68 -42.17 -14.56
CA HIS A 342 11.12 -42.37 -14.81
C HIS A 342 11.65 -43.67 -14.19
N LEU A 343 11.23 -43.98 -12.95
CA LEU A 343 11.68 -45.19 -12.25
C LEU A 343 11.17 -46.48 -12.90
N VAL A 344 9.93 -46.49 -13.41
CA VAL A 344 9.40 -47.65 -14.14
C VAL A 344 10.08 -47.80 -15.50
N ALA A 345 10.32 -46.69 -16.20
CA ALA A 345 10.88 -46.69 -17.55
C ALA A 345 12.39 -47.02 -17.57
N GLU A 346 13.19 -46.35 -16.75
CA GLU A 346 14.66 -46.41 -16.81
C GLU A 346 15.27 -47.33 -15.75
N TYR A 347 14.66 -47.43 -14.56
CA TYR A 347 15.14 -48.29 -13.46
C TYR A 347 14.40 -49.63 -13.37
N GLY A 348 13.36 -49.84 -14.19
CA GLY A 348 12.62 -51.10 -14.28
C GLY A 348 11.80 -51.45 -13.04
N VAL A 349 11.53 -50.50 -12.15
CA VAL A 349 10.75 -50.70 -10.91
C VAL A 349 9.37 -51.28 -11.23
N ARG A 350 8.98 -52.35 -10.54
CA ARG A 350 7.69 -53.03 -10.76
C ARG A 350 6.68 -52.86 -9.63
N HIS A 351 7.09 -52.43 -8.45
CA HIS A 351 6.19 -52.24 -7.31
C HIS A 351 6.31 -50.83 -6.75
N LEU A 352 5.21 -50.07 -6.76
CA LEU A 352 5.16 -48.68 -6.31
C LEU A 352 4.09 -48.50 -5.23
N LEU A 353 4.48 -47.88 -4.12
CA LEU A 353 3.55 -47.34 -3.13
C LEU A 353 3.52 -45.81 -3.28
N LEU A 354 2.42 -45.28 -3.82
CA LEU A 354 2.23 -43.86 -4.08
C LEU A 354 1.38 -43.23 -2.97
N VAL A 355 1.99 -42.34 -2.21
CA VAL A 355 1.38 -41.71 -1.03
C VAL A 355 1.09 -40.23 -1.27
N SER A 356 -0.15 -39.84 -1.01
CA SER A 356 -0.61 -38.45 -0.98
C SER A 356 -1.74 -38.30 0.04
N ARG A 357 -2.05 -37.07 0.48
CA ARG A 357 -3.20 -36.82 1.39
C ARG A 357 -4.56 -37.22 0.78
N ARG A 358 -4.67 -37.26 -0.56
CA ARG A 358 -5.91 -37.59 -1.29
C ARG A 358 -5.92 -39.02 -1.85
N GLY A 359 -4.86 -39.80 -1.64
CA GLY A 359 -4.73 -41.14 -2.21
C GLY A 359 -4.68 -41.10 -3.74
N ALA A 360 -5.51 -41.92 -4.40
CA ALA A 360 -5.56 -42.07 -5.85
C ALA A 360 -6.30 -40.94 -6.59
N GLU A 361 -7.03 -40.08 -5.86
CA GLU A 361 -7.87 -39.03 -6.44
C GLU A 361 -7.03 -38.02 -7.24
N GLY A 362 -7.30 -37.92 -8.55
CA GLY A 362 -6.55 -37.07 -9.48
C GLY A 362 -5.25 -37.67 -10.00
N SER A 363 -5.05 -38.98 -9.87
CA SER A 363 -3.90 -39.74 -10.40
C SER A 363 -4.33 -41.02 -11.13
N GLU A 364 -5.58 -41.07 -11.61
CA GLU A 364 -6.16 -42.24 -12.28
C GLU A 364 -5.47 -42.55 -13.61
N GLU A 365 -5.11 -41.51 -14.39
CA GLU A 365 -4.36 -41.68 -15.65
C GLU A 365 -2.95 -42.23 -15.40
N LEU A 366 -2.26 -41.73 -14.37
CA LEU A 366 -0.95 -42.23 -13.97
C LEU A 366 -1.00 -43.72 -13.57
N ALA A 367 -2.04 -44.14 -12.85
CA ALA A 367 -2.22 -45.53 -12.46
C ALA A 367 -2.33 -46.46 -13.68
N VAL A 368 -3.07 -46.04 -14.70
CA VAL A 368 -3.23 -46.78 -15.96
C VAL A 368 -1.91 -46.81 -16.72
N GLU A 369 -1.24 -45.68 -16.89
CA GLU A 369 0.04 -45.57 -17.61
C GLU A 369 1.12 -46.48 -17.00
N LEU A 370 1.29 -46.46 -15.67
CA LEU A 370 2.29 -47.28 -14.98
C LEU A 370 1.94 -48.77 -15.04
N ALA A 371 0.64 -49.11 -14.98
CA ALA A 371 0.18 -50.50 -15.15
C ALA A 371 0.43 -51.03 -16.57
N GLU A 372 0.19 -50.21 -17.60
CA GLU A 372 0.51 -50.55 -18.99
C GLU A 372 2.02 -50.72 -19.22
N ALA A 373 2.84 -49.95 -18.49
CA ALA A 373 4.29 -50.10 -18.45
C ALA A 373 4.78 -51.31 -17.62
N GLY A 374 3.86 -52.07 -17.01
CA GLY A 374 4.13 -53.32 -16.30
C GLY A 374 4.43 -53.16 -14.80
N ALA A 375 4.07 -52.04 -14.18
CA ALA A 375 4.21 -51.83 -12.72
C ALA A 375 2.89 -52.09 -11.97
N SER A 376 2.98 -52.65 -10.78
CA SER A 376 1.90 -52.73 -9.78
C SER A 376 1.95 -51.50 -8.89
N VAL A 377 0.87 -50.71 -8.90
CA VAL A 377 0.78 -49.44 -8.17
C VAL A 377 -0.27 -49.52 -7.08
N ALA A 378 0.13 -49.29 -5.83
CA ALA A 378 -0.75 -49.12 -4.69
C ALA A 378 -0.81 -47.63 -4.32
N PHE A 379 -2.02 -47.07 -4.22
CA PHE A 379 -2.22 -45.71 -3.72
C PHE A 379 -2.69 -45.75 -2.27
N ALA A 380 -2.09 -44.92 -1.41
CA ALA A 380 -2.53 -44.76 -0.04
C ALA A 380 -2.81 -43.28 0.27
N ALA A 381 -4.02 -43.01 0.78
CA ALA A 381 -4.37 -41.72 1.35
C ALA A 381 -3.71 -41.61 2.73
N CYS A 382 -2.62 -40.86 2.83
CA CYS A 382 -1.83 -40.76 4.04
C CYS A 382 -1.19 -39.37 4.15
N ASP A 383 -1.33 -38.75 5.32
CA ASP A 383 -0.50 -37.61 5.71
C ASP A 383 0.83 -38.16 6.26
N VAL A 384 1.93 -37.84 5.59
CA VAL A 384 3.26 -38.33 5.95
C VAL A 384 3.78 -37.71 7.26
N ALA A 385 3.19 -36.61 7.72
CA ALA A 385 3.47 -36.01 9.01
C ALA A 385 2.71 -36.69 10.17
N ASP A 386 1.79 -37.61 9.87
CA ASP A 386 1.08 -38.42 10.86
C ASP A 386 1.73 -39.79 10.98
N ARG A 387 2.31 -40.05 12.15
CA ARG A 387 3.03 -41.30 12.45
C ARG A 387 2.15 -42.53 12.30
N GLU A 388 0.92 -42.51 12.80
CA GLU A 388 0.03 -43.68 12.79
C GLU A 388 -0.45 -43.97 11.36
N SER A 389 -0.80 -42.91 10.62
CA SER A 389 -1.17 -43.01 9.21
C SER A 389 -0.02 -43.57 8.35
N LEU A 390 1.19 -43.05 8.56
CA LEU A 390 2.36 -43.49 7.80
C LEU A 390 2.75 -44.94 8.12
N ALA A 391 2.70 -45.33 9.40
CA ALA A 391 2.93 -46.72 9.81
C ALA A 391 1.88 -47.68 9.20
N ALA A 392 0.61 -47.26 9.15
CA ALA A 392 -0.45 -48.03 8.52
C ALA A 392 -0.23 -48.19 7.01
N ALA A 393 0.21 -47.14 6.32
CA ALA A 393 0.54 -47.20 4.89
C ALA A 393 1.74 -48.12 4.62
N LEU A 394 2.81 -48.04 5.42
CA LEU A 394 3.99 -48.90 5.30
C LEU A 394 3.66 -50.38 5.56
N ALA A 395 2.73 -50.67 6.48
CA ALA A 395 2.27 -52.04 6.75
C ALA A 395 1.49 -52.70 5.58
N THR A 396 1.15 -51.94 4.53
CA THR A 396 0.52 -52.49 3.32
C THR A 396 1.51 -53.07 2.32
N VAL A 397 2.82 -52.84 2.51
CA VAL A 397 3.88 -53.38 1.65
C VAL A 397 3.96 -54.91 1.83
N PRO A 398 3.84 -55.71 0.75
CA PRO A 398 3.90 -57.17 0.86
C PRO A 398 5.28 -57.70 1.26
N ASP A 399 5.33 -58.74 2.09
CA ASP A 399 6.59 -59.40 2.49
C ASP A 399 7.36 -60.00 1.29
N ASP A 400 6.64 -60.45 0.25
CA ASP A 400 7.23 -61.01 -0.97
C ASP A 400 7.91 -59.94 -1.86
N HIS A 401 7.58 -58.66 -1.63
CA HIS A 401 8.09 -57.49 -2.36
C HIS A 401 8.43 -56.35 -1.38
N PRO A 402 9.49 -56.50 -0.56
CA PRO A 402 9.78 -55.60 0.55
C PRO A 402 10.10 -54.18 0.08
N LEU A 403 9.99 -53.21 0.98
CA LEU A 403 10.36 -51.82 0.72
C LEU A 403 11.89 -51.71 0.51
N THR A 404 12.32 -51.26 -0.67
CA THR A 404 13.74 -51.14 -1.04
C THR A 404 14.17 -49.72 -1.35
N ALA A 405 13.24 -48.79 -1.60
CA ALA A 405 13.57 -47.38 -1.73
C ALA A 405 12.45 -46.42 -1.30
N VAL A 406 12.85 -45.23 -0.88
CA VAL A 406 11.96 -44.12 -0.51
C VAL A 406 12.34 -42.88 -1.31
N ILE A 407 11.36 -42.21 -1.90
CA ILE A 407 11.50 -40.90 -2.54
C ILE A 407 10.51 -39.93 -1.90
N HIS A 408 11.06 -38.98 -1.16
CA HIS A 408 10.28 -37.98 -0.46
C HIS A 408 10.17 -36.70 -1.28
N ALA A 409 9.08 -36.56 -2.04
CA ALA A 409 8.76 -35.39 -2.86
C ALA A 409 7.55 -34.58 -2.32
N ALA A 410 7.14 -34.79 -1.07
CA ALA A 410 6.03 -34.05 -0.48
C ALA A 410 6.46 -32.63 -0.06
N GLY A 411 5.61 -31.64 -0.33
CA GLY A 411 5.86 -30.26 0.04
C GLY A 411 4.70 -29.34 -0.36
N VAL A 412 4.61 -28.21 0.33
CA VAL A 412 3.71 -27.08 0.03
C VAL A 412 4.50 -25.79 0.21
N LEU A 413 4.01 -24.68 -0.34
CA LEU A 413 4.54 -23.34 -0.13
C LEU A 413 3.53 -22.53 0.69
N ASP A 414 4.05 -21.68 1.56
CA ASP A 414 3.30 -20.65 2.30
C ASP A 414 4.25 -19.49 2.57
N ASP A 415 4.64 -18.84 1.47
CA ASP A 415 5.73 -17.87 1.45
C ASP A 415 5.35 -16.59 2.21
N GLY A 416 6.36 -15.95 2.81
CA GLY A 416 6.26 -14.73 3.58
C GLY A 416 7.64 -14.25 4.01
N VAL A 417 7.85 -12.93 3.97
CA VAL A 417 9.07 -12.32 4.51
C VAL A 417 9.18 -12.61 6.01
N VAL A 418 10.39 -12.68 6.54
CA VAL A 418 10.70 -13.04 7.92
C VAL A 418 9.94 -12.16 8.92
N THR A 419 9.67 -10.89 8.61
CA THR A 419 8.88 -9.99 9.48
C THR A 419 7.38 -10.29 9.50
N ALA A 420 6.85 -10.98 8.49
CA ALA A 420 5.43 -11.34 8.35
C ALA A 420 5.18 -12.85 8.50
N LEU A 421 6.24 -13.63 8.69
CA LEU A 421 6.15 -15.09 8.82
C LEU A 421 5.65 -15.47 10.22
N THR A 422 4.57 -16.25 10.29
CA THR A 422 4.00 -16.72 11.57
C THR A 422 4.37 -18.18 11.83
N ALA A 423 4.23 -18.62 13.08
CA ALA A 423 4.47 -20.01 13.46
C ALA A 423 3.57 -20.98 12.67
N GLU A 424 2.32 -20.60 12.36
CA GLU A 424 1.39 -21.40 11.56
C GLU A 424 1.86 -21.57 10.11
N ARG A 425 2.42 -20.50 9.51
CA ARG A 425 2.99 -20.56 8.15
C ARG A 425 4.28 -21.39 8.11
N VAL A 426 5.07 -21.36 9.18
CA VAL A 426 6.22 -22.27 9.34
C VAL A 426 5.73 -23.71 9.42
N ASP A 427 4.77 -24.01 10.30
CA ASP A 427 4.24 -25.35 10.52
C ASP A 427 3.61 -25.95 9.25
N THR A 428 2.90 -25.14 8.47
CA THR A 428 2.25 -25.55 7.21
C THR A 428 3.24 -26.14 6.20
N VAL A 429 4.43 -25.54 6.08
CA VAL A 429 5.51 -26.03 5.20
C VAL A 429 6.34 -27.12 5.87
N TRP A 430 6.57 -26.98 7.18
CA TRP A 430 7.39 -27.89 7.98
C TRP A 430 6.82 -29.31 8.01
N ARG A 431 5.52 -29.45 8.29
CA ARG A 431 4.86 -30.74 8.49
C ARG A 431 5.01 -31.72 7.32
N PRO A 432 4.53 -31.42 6.10
CA PRO A 432 4.59 -32.39 5.00
C PRO A 432 6.01 -32.66 4.50
N LYS A 433 7.00 -31.84 4.89
CA LYS A 433 8.36 -31.87 4.35
C LYS A 433 9.40 -32.34 5.38
N ALA A 434 9.70 -31.53 6.39
CA ALA A 434 10.72 -31.88 7.39
C ALA A 434 10.23 -32.98 8.35
N GLU A 435 9.03 -32.82 8.91
CA GLU A 435 8.47 -33.82 9.84
C GLU A 435 8.14 -35.14 9.13
N GLY A 436 7.61 -35.05 7.90
CA GLY A 436 7.40 -36.23 7.05
C GLY A 436 8.70 -37.01 6.79
N ALA A 437 9.80 -36.35 6.46
CA ALA A 437 11.09 -37.00 6.27
C ALA A 437 11.65 -37.62 7.54
N ARG A 438 11.47 -36.97 8.70
CA ARG A 438 11.87 -37.50 10.02
C ARG A 438 11.13 -38.80 10.34
N LEU A 439 9.81 -38.84 10.12
CA LEU A 439 9.00 -40.02 10.36
C LEU A 439 9.30 -41.15 9.37
N LEU A 440 9.60 -40.83 8.11
CA LEU A 440 10.08 -41.81 7.13
C LEU A 440 11.41 -42.42 7.55
N ASP A 441 12.38 -41.61 7.97
CA ASP A 441 13.67 -42.09 8.50
C ASP A 441 13.46 -43.04 9.69
N GLU A 442 12.62 -42.65 10.64
CA GLU A 442 12.36 -43.41 11.86
C GLU A 442 11.64 -44.75 11.58
N LEU A 443 10.58 -44.73 10.78
CA LEU A 443 9.74 -45.91 10.52
C LEU A 443 10.35 -46.88 9.50
N THR A 444 11.32 -46.43 8.70
CA THR A 444 12.02 -47.26 7.69
C THR A 444 13.47 -47.56 8.05
N ARG A 445 13.92 -47.21 9.27
CA ARG A 445 15.32 -47.36 9.68
C ARG A 445 15.82 -48.80 9.61
N ASP A 446 14.96 -49.76 9.95
CA ASP A 446 15.26 -51.20 9.93
C ASP A 446 15.04 -51.85 8.55
N ALA A 447 14.59 -51.09 7.55
CA ALA A 447 14.44 -51.59 6.18
C ALA A 447 15.79 -51.51 5.44
N ASP A 448 16.12 -52.55 4.67
CA ASP A 448 17.34 -52.62 3.86
C ASP A 448 17.19 -51.79 2.57
N LEU A 449 17.12 -50.46 2.75
CA LEU A 449 16.87 -49.52 1.65
C LEU A 449 18.13 -49.32 0.79
N ALA A 450 18.01 -49.59 -0.50
CA ALA A 450 19.02 -49.26 -1.51
C ALA A 450 19.07 -47.74 -1.81
N ALA A 451 17.96 -47.02 -1.61
CA ALA A 451 17.91 -45.56 -1.81
C ALA A 451 16.90 -44.87 -0.88
N PHE A 452 17.29 -43.72 -0.34
CA PHE A 452 16.42 -42.82 0.43
C PHE A 452 16.63 -41.40 -0.08
N VAL A 453 15.80 -40.96 -1.02
CA VAL A 453 16.02 -39.72 -1.78
C VAL A 453 15.10 -38.62 -1.24
N LEU A 454 15.69 -37.51 -0.81
CA LEU A 454 14.97 -36.35 -0.27
C LEU A 454 14.97 -35.21 -1.29
N PHE A 455 13.79 -34.66 -1.59
CA PHE A 455 13.66 -33.54 -2.52
C PHE A 455 13.77 -32.22 -1.77
N SER A 456 14.99 -31.73 -1.68
CA SER A 456 15.33 -30.43 -1.15
C SER A 456 15.21 -29.34 -2.24
N SER A 457 15.65 -28.12 -1.94
CA SER A 457 15.63 -26.98 -2.87
C SER A 457 16.87 -26.12 -2.73
N ALA A 458 17.39 -25.63 -3.85
CA ALA A 458 18.50 -24.68 -3.89
C ALA A 458 18.19 -23.36 -3.15
N ALA A 459 16.91 -23.05 -2.88
CA ALA A 459 16.50 -21.93 -2.03
C ALA A 459 17.16 -21.96 -0.64
N ASN A 460 17.38 -23.16 -0.08
CA ASN A 460 18.08 -23.29 1.21
C ASN A 460 19.58 -23.00 1.12
N VAL A 461 20.20 -23.21 -0.05
CA VAL A 461 21.63 -23.01 -0.26
C VAL A 461 21.95 -21.54 -0.50
N MET A 462 21.08 -20.83 -1.24
CA MET A 462 21.33 -19.45 -1.65
C MET A 462 20.66 -18.41 -0.76
N GLY A 463 19.58 -18.79 -0.07
CA GLY A 463 18.69 -17.86 0.62
C GLY A 463 17.79 -17.13 -0.37
N THR A 464 16.50 -17.49 -0.40
CA THR A 464 15.49 -16.79 -1.20
C THR A 464 14.64 -15.90 -0.30
N ALA A 465 14.52 -14.61 -0.62
CA ALA A 465 13.66 -13.69 0.12
C ALA A 465 12.19 -14.14 0.07
N GLY A 466 11.50 -14.07 1.21
CA GLY A 466 10.13 -14.54 1.35
C GLY A 466 9.96 -16.05 1.55
N GLN A 467 11.05 -16.83 1.59
CA GLN A 467 10.99 -18.30 1.68
C GLN A 467 11.69 -18.86 2.93
N GLY A 468 11.67 -18.12 4.05
CA GLY A 468 12.38 -18.51 5.28
C GLY A 468 11.93 -19.85 5.87
N ASN A 469 10.61 -20.11 5.92
CA ASN A 469 10.05 -21.40 6.34
C ASN A 469 10.43 -22.55 5.39
N TYR A 470 10.36 -22.30 4.07
CA TYR A 470 10.70 -23.30 3.07
C TYR A 470 12.19 -23.63 3.08
N ALA A 471 13.07 -22.62 3.14
CA ALA A 471 14.51 -22.81 3.26
C ALA A 471 14.87 -23.60 4.53
N ALA A 472 14.22 -23.32 5.66
CA ALA A 472 14.43 -24.06 6.90
C ALA A 472 14.08 -25.55 6.77
N ALA A 473 12.91 -25.88 6.22
CA ALA A 473 12.48 -27.26 6.03
C ALA A 473 13.41 -28.04 5.06
N ASN A 474 13.93 -27.38 4.02
CA ASN A 474 14.86 -27.99 3.07
C ASN A 474 16.27 -28.20 3.65
N ALA A 475 16.76 -27.26 4.46
CA ALA A 475 18.05 -27.42 5.13
C ALA A 475 18.02 -28.58 6.15
N TYR A 476 16.87 -28.83 6.79
CA TYR A 476 16.64 -30.02 7.61
C TYR A 476 16.81 -31.32 6.80
N LEU A 477 16.24 -31.39 5.59
CA LEU A 477 16.38 -32.57 4.70
C LEU A 477 17.84 -32.83 4.33
N ASP A 478 18.58 -31.79 4.00
CA ASP A 478 19.99 -31.89 3.63
C ASP A 478 20.82 -32.46 4.80
N ALA A 479 20.58 -31.97 6.02
CA ALA A 479 21.24 -32.47 7.22
C ALA A 479 20.83 -33.90 7.60
N LEU A 480 19.55 -34.25 7.45
CA LEU A 480 19.05 -35.61 7.67
C LEU A 480 19.74 -36.63 6.74
N ALA A 481 19.97 -36.26 5.47
CA ALA A 481 20.69 -37.12 4.54
C ALA A 481 22.14 -37.36 4.96
N VAL A 482 22.84 -36.32 5.44
CA VAL A 482 24.21 -36.45 5.96
C VAL A 482 24.23 -37.31 7.23
N ALA A 483 23.28 -37.12 8.15
CA ALA A 483 23.17 -37.89 9.38
C ALA A 483 22.91 -39.38 9.10
N ARG A 484 21.95 -39.72 8.24
CA ARG A 484 21.70 -41.11 7.82
C ARG A 484 22.93 -41.77 7.21
N ARG A 485 23.66 -41.05 6.34
CA ARG A 485 24.89 -41.58 5.74
C ARG A 485 26.01 -41.79 6.76
N ALA A 486 26.13 -40.93 7.76
CA ALA A 486 27.10 -41.10 8.85
C ALA A 486 26.84 -42.38 9.67
N GLU A 487 25.58 -42.82 9.74
CA GLU A 487 25.16 -44.10 10.34
C GLU A 487 25.29 -45.31 9.40
N GLY A 488 25.74 -45.11 8.15
CA GLY A 488 25.87 -46.15 7.14
C GLY A 488 24.58 -46.49 6.39
N LEU A 489 23.50 -45.70 6.57
CA LEU A 489 22.24 -45.87 5.86
C LEU A 489 22.24 -45.11 4.53
N ALA A 490 21.53 -45.64 3.53
CA ALA A 490 21.35 -44.93 2.26
C ALA A 490 20.58 -43.63 2.49
N ALA A 491 21.09 -42.52 1.93
CA ALA A 491 20.38 -41.25 1.81
C ALA A 491 21.03 -40.32 0.78
N THR A 492 20.23 -39.60 -0.01
CA THR A 492 20.69 -38.55 -0.92
C THR A 492 19.67 -37.41 -0.93
N SER A 493 20.08 -36.20 -0.55
CA SER A 493 19.25 -34.99 -0.68
C SER A 493 19.60 -34.23 -1.97
N LEU A 494 18.57 -33.86 -2.71
CA LEU A 494 18.66 -33.15 -4.00
C LEU A 494 18.14 -31.72 -3.84
N ALA A 495 19.03 -30.76 -3.70
CA ALA A 495 18.67 -29.34 -3.61
C ALA A 495 18.35 -28.78 -5.01
N TRP A 496 17.13 -29.03 -5.48
CA TRP A 496 16.70 -28.71 -6.84
C TRP A 496 16.74 -27.21 -7.15
N GLY A 497 17.29 -26.89 -8.32
CA GLY A 497 17.12 -25.61 -9.00
C GLY A 497 15.73 -25.44 -9.63
N LEU A 498 15.54 -24.36 -10.37
CA LEU A 498 14.28 -24.01 -11.03
C LEU A 498 13.97 -24.98 -12.19
N TRP A 499 12.76 -25.53 -12.24
CA TRP A 499 12.26 -26.34 -13.34
C TRP A 499 11.42 -25.51 -14.31
N ALA A 500 11.55 -25.75 -15.61
CA ALA A 500 10.79 -25.09 -16.68
C ALA A 500 9.47 -25.83 -16.96
N GLY A 501 8.36 -25.09 -17.09
CA GLY A 501 7.03 -25.63 -17.40
C GLY A 501 6.03 -25.47 -16.23
N GLY A 502 4.92 -24.79 -16.49
CA GLY A 502 3.93 -24.32 -15.50
C GLY A 502 2.90 -25.33 -14.99
N ASP A 503 3.15 -26.64 -15.11
CA ASP A 503 2.18 -27.67 -14.70
C ASP A 503 2.36 -28.12 -13.24
N SER A 504 3.29 -27.53 -12.48
CA SER A 504 3.45 -27.76 -11.05
C SER A 504 2.64 -26.75 -10.24
N ALA A 505 1.80 -27.20 -9.31
CA ALA A 505 1.02 -26.33 -8.43
C ALA A 505 1.89 -25.34 -7.62
N MET A 506 3.19 -25.65 -7.43
CA MET A 506 4.16 -24.80 -6.72
C MET A 506 4.78 -23.70 -7.60
N THR A 507 4.70 -23.81 -8.94
CA THR A 507 5.24 -22.81 -9.89
C THR A 507 4.17 -22.20 -10.79
N ALA A 508 2.90 -22.63 -10.65
CA ALA A 508 1.77 -22.18 -11.46
C ALA A 508 1.39 -20.70 -11.27
N HIS A 509 1.89 -20.04 -10.22
CA HIS A 509 1.67 -18.61 -9.95
C HIS A 509 2.77 -17.71 -10.53
N LEU A 510 3.88 -18.28 -11.03
CA LEU A 510 5.00 -17.52 -11.57
C LEU A 510 4.72 -17.16 -13.03
N ASP A 511 4.69 -15.87 -13.32
CA ASP A 511 4.56 -15.39 -14.69
C ASP A 511 5.92 -15.32 -15.41
N GLU A 512 5.92 -14.85 -16.66
CA GLU A 512 7.14 -14.76 -17.47
C GLU A 512 8.16 -13.75 -16.88
N ALA A 513 7.69 -12.75 -16.13
CA ALA A 513 8.53 -11.78 -15.44
C ALA A 513 9.17 -12.39 -14.17
N ASP A 514 8.47 -13.26 -13.45
CA ASP A 514 9.00 -14.04 -12.33
C ASP A 514 10.10 -15.01 -12.75
N ILE A 515 9.90 -15.71 -13.87
CA ILE A 515 10.91 -16.61 -14.45
C ILE A 515 12.14 -15.80 -14.92
N ALA A 516 11.92 -14.61 -15.50
CA ALA A 516 13.00 -13.71 -15.87
C ALA A 516 13.74 -13.14 -14.65
N ARG A 517 13.03 -12.85 -13.55
CA ARG A 517 13.58 -12.41 -12.26
C ARG A 517 14.48 -13.48 -11.63
N LEU A 518 14.02 -14.72 -11.58
CA LEU A 518 14.82 -15.87 -11.09
C LEU A 518 16.04 -16.13 -11.98
N SER A 519 15.90 -15.98 -13.30
CA SER A 519 17.01 -16.09 -14.25
C SER A 519 18.09 -15.01 -14.01
N ARG A 520 17.68 -13.78 -13.67
CA ARG A 520 18.60 -12.66 -13.31
C ARG A 520 19.36 -12.89 -12.00
N SER A 521 18.87 -13.75 -11.10
CA SER A 521 19.58 -14.16 -9.88
C SER A 521 20.75 -15.13 -10.15
N GLY A 522 20.94 -15.52 -11.41
CA GLY A 522 21.99 -16.43 -11.85
C GLY A 522 21.53 -17.89 -11.93
N LEU A 523 20.23 -18.17 -11.78
CA LEU A 523 19.67 -19.53 -11.79
C LEU A 523 18.75 -19.73 -13.01
N GLY A 524 19.19 -20.51 -13.98
CA GLY A 524 18.44 -20.83 -15.18
C GLY A 524 17.41 -21.93 -14.95
N ALA A 525 16.26 -21.82 -15.62
CA ALA A 525 15.26 -22.88 -15.62
C ALA A 525 15.80 -24.14 -16.37
N MET A 526 15.55 -25.31 -15.78
CA MET A 526 15.91 -26.63 -16.31
C MET A 526 14.72 -27.30 -16.98
N SER A 527 14.88 -27.87 -18.16
CA SER A 527 13.85 -28.72 -18.75
C SER A 527 13.65 -30.01 -17.95
N THR A 528 12.49 -30.66 -18.13
CA THR A 528 12.21 -31.98 -17.55
C THR A 528 13.30 -33.00 -17.87
N SER A 529 13.78 -33.05 -19.11
CA SER A 529 14.85 -33.96 -19.53
C SER A 529 16.19 -33.67 -18.85
N GLN A 530 16.52 -32.39 -18.62
CA GLN A 530 17.71 -32.01 -17.87
C GLN A 530 17.61 -32.41 -16.40
N GLY A 531 16.45 -32.18 -15.77
CA GLY A 531 16.23 -32.55 -14.38
C GLY A 531 16.29 -34.07 -14.14
N LEU A 532 15.72 -34.88 -15.04
CA LEU A 532 15.83 -36.35 -14.97
C LEU A 532 17.28 -36.82 -15.15
N ALA A 533 18.03 -36.26 -16.10
CA ALA A 533 19.45 -36.60 -16.28
C ALA A 533 20.30 -36.23 -15.04
N LEU A 534 19.98 -35.11 -14.37
CA LEU A 534 20.64 -34.72 -13.12
C LEU A 534 20.25 -35.60 -11.94
N PHE A 535 19.04 -36.14 -11.90
CA PHE A 535 18.64 -37.16 -10.93
C PHE A 535 19.49 -38.42 -11.08
N ASP A 536 19.65 -38.91 -12.30
CA ASP A 536 20.47 -40.11 -12.59
C ASP A 536 21.94 -39.87 -12.22
N ALA A 537 22.47 -38.69 -12.58
CA ALA A 537 23.81 -38.29 -12.20
C ALA A 537 23.99 -38.19 -10.67
N ALA A 538 22.98 -37.70 -9.95
CA ALA A 538 23.01 -37.58 -8.49
C ALA A 538 23.02 -38.94 -7.79
N LEU A 539 22.24 -39.91 -8.25
CA LEU A 539 22.25 -41.27 -7.71
C LEU A 539 23.59 -41.97 -7.96
N ALA A 540 24.24 -41.69 -9.10
CA ALA A 540 25.56 -42.24 -9.42
C ALA A 540 26.73 -41.55 -8.69
N ALA A 541 26.56 -40.29 -8.23
CA ALA A 541 27.65 -39.49 -7.67
C ALA A 541 28.09 -39.92 -6.26
N ASP A 542 27.32 -40.78 -5.59
CA ASP A 542 27.52 -41.23 -4.21
C ASP A 542 27.86 -40.07 -3.26
N ARG A 543 26.92 -39.12 -3.14
CA ARG A 543 27.00 -37.95 -2.26
C ARG A 543 25.75 -37.82 -1.40
N ALA A 544 25.92 -37.38 -0.15
CA ALA A 544 24.80 -37.16 0.77
C ALA A 544 23.90 -36.00 0.32
N THR A 545 24.49 -34.94 -0.23
CA THR A 545 23.80 -33.71 -0.65
C THR A 545 24.38 -33.23 -1.98
N VAL A 546 23.52 -32.96 -2.95
CA VAL A 546 23.91 -32.37 -4.24
C VAL A 546 22.91 -31.29 -4.65
N VAL A 547 23.36 -30.37 -5.48
CA VAL A 547 22.59 -29.23 -6.00
C VAL A 547 22.42 -29.40 -7.51
N PRO A 548 21.39 -30.14 -7.95
CA PRO A 548 21.02 -30.23 -9.36
C PRO A 548 20.33 -28.92 -9.77
N ALA A 549 21.11 -28.00 -10.32
CA ALA A 549 20.67 -26.68 -10.76
C ALA A 549 21.43 -26.25 -12.01
N ARG A 550 20.83 -25.35 -12.79
CA ARG A 550 21.50 -24.68 -13.92
C ARG A 550 21.86 -23.26 -13.50
N PHE A 551 23.14 -22.92 -13.51
CA PHE A 551 23.60 -21.55 -13.21
C PHE A 551 23.99 -20.80 -14.48
N ASP A 552 23.50 -19.57 -14.62
CA ASP A 552 23.95 -18.63 -15.66
C ASP A 552 25.29 -18.02 -15.24
N LEU A 553 26.38 -18.72 -15.57
CA LEU A 553 27.74 -18.30 -15.23
C LEU A 553 28.12 -16.91 -15.80
N PRO A 554 27.73 -16.53 -17.05
CA PRO A 554 27.86 -15.15 -17.52
C PRO A 554 27.18 -14.11 -16.61
N ALA A 555 25.93 -14.35 -16.19
CA ALA A 555 25.21 -13.45 -15.30
C ALA A 555 25.90 -13.33 -13.93
N LEU A 556 26.33 -14.46 -13.34
CA LEU A 556 27.09 -14.46 -12.09
C LEU A 556 28.43 -13.71 -12.20
N ARG A 557 29.14 -13.82 -13.33
CA ARG A 557 30.38 -13.04 -13.57
C ARG A 557 30.11 -11.54 -13.66
N ASN A 558 28.99 -11.14 -14.27
CA ASN A 558 28.60 -9.74 -14.35
C ASN A 558 28.26 -9.18 -12.95
N GLN A 559 27.52 -9.94 -12.15
CA GLN A 559 27.25 -9.57 -10.75
C GLN A 559 28.55 -9.45 -9.94
N ALA A 560 29.51 -10.35 -10.15
CA ALA A 560 30.82 -10.29 -9.50
C ALA A 560 31.63 -9.05 -9.90
N ALA A 561 31.52 -8.58 -11.15
CA ALA A 561 32.15 -7.34 -11.60
C ALA A 561 31.54 -6.07 -10.99
N GLN A 562 30.31 -6.18 -10.44
CA GLN A 562 29.56 -5.09 -9.81
C GLN A 562 29.57 -5.18 -8.27
N ASP A 563 30.35 -6.10 -7.69
CA ASP A 563 30.41 -6.39 -6.24
C ASP A 563 29.04 -6.77 -5.62
N ARG A 564 28.19 -7.44 -6.41
CA ARG A 564 26.83 -7.87 -6.02
C ARG A 564 26.66 -9.38 -5.96
N LEU A 565 27.76 -10.14 -6.08
CA LEU A 565 27.71 -11.60 -6.10
C LEU A 565 27.45 -12.16 -4.68
N PRO A 566 26.41 -12.99 -4.47
CA PRO A 566 26.21 -13.68 -3.20
C PRO A 566 27.45 -14.49 -2.79
N ALA A 567 27.78 -14.47 -1.48
CA ALA A 567 29.03 -15.03 -0.96
C ALA A 567 29.23 -16.51 -1.32
N VAL A 568 28.14 -17.29 -1.39
CA VAL A 568 28.15 -18.72 -1.72
C VAL A 568 28.70 -19.00 -3.14
N PHE A 569 28.61 -18.04 -4.07
CA PHE A 569 29.07 -18.18 -5.45
C PHE A 569 30.50 -17.67 -5.71
N LYS A 570 31.17 -17.08 -4.71
CA LYS A 570 32.52 -16.50 -4.86
C LYS A 570 33.57 -17.49 -5.40
N SER A 571 33.38 -18.81 -5.22
CA SER A 571 34.27 -19.85 -5.75
C SER A 571 33.87 -20.36 -7.14
N LEU A 572 32.65 -20.07 -7.60
CA LEU A 572 32.11 -20.54 -8.88
C LEU A 572 32.52 -19.63 -10.05
N VAL A 573 32.73 -18.33 -9.79
CA VAL A 573 33.17 -17.33 -10.78
C VAL A 573 34.34 -16.50 -10.25
N ARG A 574 35.36 -16.22 -11.09
CA ARG A 574 36.51 -15.36 -10.72
C ARG A 574 36.25 -13.91 -11.13
N ALA A 575 36.22 -12.99 -10.16
CA ALA A 575 36.16 -11.55 -10.43
C ALA A 575 37.56 -10.93 -10.62
N PRO A 576 37.76 -9.98 -11.55
CA PRO A 576 38.99 -9.21 -11.64
C PRO A 576 39.08 -8.21 -10.46
N VAL A 577 40.19 -8.25 -9.71
CA VAL A 577 40.44 -7.37 -8.57
C VAL A 577 40.71 -5.94 -9.07
N ARG A 578 39.72 -5.03 -8.98
CA ARG A 578 39.98 -3.59 -8.95
C ARG A 578 40.16 -3.17 -7.50
N ARG A 579 41.37 -2.76 -7.12
CA ARG A 579 41.59 -1.96 -5.91
C ARG A 579 41.02 -0.57 -6.15
N ALA A 580 39.74 -0.39 -5.83
CA ALA A 580 39.16 0.92 -5.56
C ALA A 580 39.25 1.16 -4.05
N ALA A 581 39.69 2.34 -3.65
CA ALA A 581 39.63 2.77 -2.26
C ALA A 581 38.15 2.81 -1.83
N ALA A 582 37.84 2.34 -0.62
CA ALA A 582 36.50 2.42 -0.06
C ALA A 582 36.06 3.89 0.02
N PRO A 583 34.83 4.24 -0.40
CA PRO A 583 34.32 5.58 -0.21
C PRO A 583 34.09 5.81 1.28
N THR A 584 34.61 6.91 1.80
CA THR A 584 34.33 7.35 3.18
C THR A 584 32.90 7.90 3.25
N ALA A 585 32.31 7.91 4.46
CA ALA A 585 30.98 8.46 4.74
C ALA A 585 30.78 9.94 4.34
N GLU A 586 31.82 10.62 3.82
CA GLU A 586 31.73 11.93 3.17
C GLU A 586 31.04 11.88 1.77
N GLU A 587 31.01 10.74 1.06
CA GLU A 587 30.51 10.67 -0.32
C GLU A 587 28.97 10.64 -0.44
N ALA A 588 28.24 10.11 0.56
CA ALA A 588 26.77 10.16 0.60
C ALA A 588 26.26 11.61 0.72
N SER A 589 27.03 12.49 1.38
CA SER A 589 26.77 13.93 1.40
C SER A 589 27.04 14.64 0.06
N SER A 590 27.75 13.99 -0.85
CA SER A 590 28.20 14.56 -2.14
C SER A 590 27.16 14.41 -3.27
N TRP A 591 26.28 13.39 -3.23
CA TRP A 591 25.23 13.24 -4.25
C TRP A 591 24.17 14.33 -4.14
N ALA A 592 23.64 14.56 -2.92
CA ALA A 592 22.67 15.63 -2.68
C ALA A 592 23.27 17.02 -2.98
N ALA A 593 24.52 17.26 -2.60
CA ALA A 593 25.24 18.49 -2.92
C ALA A 593 25.51 18.66 -4.44
N GLY A 594 25.82 17.57 -5.14
CA GLY A 594 26.03 17.56 -6.59
C GLY A 594 24.74 17.80 -7.38
N MET A 595 23.62 17.22 -6.93
CA MET A 595 22.30 17.45 -7.52
C MET A 595 21.76 18.84 -7.20
N ALA A 596 22.04 19.38 -6.01
CA ALA A 596 21.70 20.75 -5.62
C ALA A 596 22.48 21.82 -6.42
N ALA A 597 23.61 21.47 -7.04
CA ALA A 597 24.43 22.35 -7.87
C ALA A 597 24.00 22.41 -9.35
N LEU A 598 23.10 21.51 -9.80
CA LEU A 598 22.55 21.52 -11.16
C LEU A 598 21.43 22.56 -11.30
N GLU A 599 21.31 23.18 -12.48
CA GLU A 599 20.19 24.06 -12.83
C GLU A 599 18.86 23.30 -12.80
N ALA A 600 17.73 23.98 -12.56
CA ALA A 600 16.46 23.35 -12.24
C ALA A 600 15.96 22.34 -13.29
N ASP A 601 16.14 22.63 -14.58
CA ASP A 601 15.74 21.73 -15.68
C ASP A 601 16.69 20.54 -15.83
N GLU A 602 18.00 20.74 -15.70
CA GLU A 602 19.02 19.69 -15.75
C GLU A 602 18.91 18.73 -14.55
N ARG A 603 18.59 19.26 -13.37
CA ARG A 603 18.33 18.49 -12.15
C ARG A 603 17.10 17.61 -12.29
N ARG A 604 16.01 18.15 -12.84
CA ARG A 604 14.76 17.42 -13.08
C ARG A 604 14.96 16.29 -14.08
N GLU A 605 15.72 16.54 -15.15
CA GLU A 605 16.03 15.51 -16.16
C GLU A 605 16.92 14.39 -15.59
N ALA A 606 17.95 14.75 -14.82
CA ALA A 606 18.81 13.79 -14.13
C ALA A 606 18.07 12.96 -13.05
N LEU A 607 17.16 13.57 -12.29
CA LEU A 607 16.31 12.86 -11.32
C LEU A 607 15.31 11.94 -12.04
N LEU A 608 14.73 12.36 -13.16
CA LEU A 608 13.81 11.53 -13.93
C LEU A 608 14.52 10.33 -14.54
N GLU A 609 15.74 10.53 -15.05
CA GLU A 609 16.59 9.45 -15.55
C GLU A 609 16.97 8.48 -14.42
N LEU A 610 17.28 8.98 -13.22
CA LEU A 610 17.51 8.14 -12.04
C LEU A 610 16.27 7.32 -11.68
N VAL A 611 15.10 7.95 -11.56
CA VAL A 611 13.86 7.26 -11.20
C VAL A 611 13.50 6.22 -12.27
N ARG A 612 13.48 6.59 -13.56
CA ARG A 612 13.23 5.65 -14.66
C ARG A 612 14.26 4.54 -14.72
N GLY A 613 15.53 4.83 -14.42
CA GLY A 613 16.59 3.85 -14.29
C GLY A 613 16.33 2.85 -13.16
N GLN A 614 15.98 3.32 -11.97
CA GLN A 614 15.64 2.44 -10.85
C GLN A 614 14.37 1.62 -11.12
N VAL A 615 13.35 2.22 -11.74
CA VAL A 615 12.10 1.56 -12.14
C VAL A 615 12.37 0.49 -13.18
N SER A 616 13.19 0.78 -14.19
CA SER A 616 13.65 -0.17 -15.20
C SER A 616 14.41 -1.33 -14.58
N LEU A 617 15.25 -1.06 -13.57
CA LEU A 617 15.99 -2.09 -12.84
C LEU A 617 15.08 -2.97 -11.97
N VAL A 618 14.03 -2.41 -11.36
CA VAL A 618 13.04 -3.17 -10.58
C VAL A 618 12.18 -4.04 -11.49
N LEU A 619 11.72 -3.50 -12.62
CA LEU A 619 10.88 -4.23 -13.58
C LEU A 619 11.67 -5.13 -14.55
N GLY A 620 13.00 -5.04 -14.58
CA GLY A 620 13.85 -5.80 -15.49
C GLY A 620 13.73 -5.36 -16.96
N LEU A 621 13.30 -4.13 -17.21
CA LEU A 621 13.28 -3.52 -18.54
C LEU A 621 14.70 -3.06 -18.91
N GLY A 622 15.12 -3.27 -20.16
CA GLY A 622 16.52 -3.09 -20.59
C GLY A 622 17.01 -1.63 -20.58
N THR A 623 16.13 -0.65 -20.72
CA THR A 623 16.47 0.77 -20.69
C THR A 623 15.40 1.59 -19.96
N GLY A 624 15.82 2.58 -19.16
CA GLY A 624 14.89 3.53 -18.52
C GLY A 624 14.02 4.31 -19.52
N ALA A 625 14.47 4.43 -20.78
CA ALA A 625 13.71 5.03 -21.87
C ALA A 625 12.41 4.28 -22.22
N SER A 626 12.35 2.98 -21.94
CA SER A 626 11.14 2.14 -22.14
C SER A 626 10.07 2.32 -21.05
N VAL A 627 10.44 2.91 -19.90
CA VAL A 627 9.50 3.24 -18.82
C VAL A 627 8.81 4.55 -19.18
N GLU A 628 7.50 4.51 -19.45
CA GLU A 628 6.71 5.72 -19.67
C GLU A 628 6.66 6.57 -18.39
N ALA A 629 7.06 7.85 -18.50
CA ALA A 629 7.25 8.72 -17.33
C ALA A 629 5.96 9.05 -16.56
N ASP A 630 4.83 9.06 -17.26
CA ASP A 630 3.52 9.46 -16.72
C ASP A 630 2.56 8.26 -16.50
N ARG A 631 3.04 7.03 -16.71
CA ARG A 631 2.24 5.83 -16.48
C ARG A 631 2.32 5.42 -15.01
N ALA A 632 1.18 4.98 -14.46
CA ALA A 632 1.10 4.59 -13.06
C ALA A 632 1.96 3.35 -12.77
N PHE A 633 2.62 3.32 -11.61
CA PHE A 633 3.48 2.22 -11.19
C PHE A 633 2.76 0.87 -11.20
N ARG A 634 1.51 0.83 -10.75
CA ARG A 634 0.66 -0.38 -10.83
C ARG A 634 0.50 -0.90 -12.27
N ASP A 635 0.27 -0.02 -13.23
CA ASP A 635 0.09 -0.40 -14.65
C ASP A 635 1.42 -0.78 -15.33
N LEU A 636 2.54 -0.48 -14.67
CA LEU A 636 3.89 -0.91 -15.04
C LEU A 636 4.27 -2.23 -14.34
N GLY A 637 3.40 -2.81 -13.50
CA GLY A 637 3.62 -4.08 -12.82
C GLY A 637 4.14 -3.96 -11.39
N PHE A 638 4.02 -2.80 -10.73
CA PHE A 638 4.35 -2.66 -9.31
C PHE A 638 3.24 -3.18 -8.39
N ASP A 639 3.68 -3.94 -7.39
CA ASP A 639 2.95 -4.43 -6.22
C ASP A 639 3.60 -3.91 -4.91
N SER A 640 3.11 -4.37 -3.76
CA SER A 640 3.64 -3.96 -2.45
C SER A 640 5.12 -4.32 -2.21
N LEU A 641 5.64 -5.36 -2.87
CA LEU A 641 7.03 -5.84 -2.69
C LEU A 641 8.00 -5.07 -3.60
N THR A 642 7.64 -4.89 -4.86
CA THR A 642 8.40 -4.09 -5.84
C THR A 642 8.40 -2.61 -5.49
N GLY A 643 7.33 -2.10 -4.85
CA GLY A 643 7.31 -0.74 -4.31
C GLY A 643 8.31 -0.52 -3.18
N LEU A 644 8.50 -1.53 -2.32
CA LEU A 644 9.53 -1.52 -1.27
C LEU A 644 10.95 -1.62 -1.85
N GLU A 645 11.15 -2.45 -2.87
CA GLU A 645 12.43 -2.59 -3.57
C GLU A 645 12.84 -1.27 -4.26
N LEU A 646 11.90 -0.57 -4.92
CA LEU A 646 12.15 0.75 -5.50
C LEU A 646 12.50 1.79 -4.44
N ARG A 647 11.79 1.79 -3.31
CA ARG A 647 12.12 2.66 -2.17
C ARG A 647 13.54 2.42 -1.68
N GLN A 648 13.90 1.16 -1.41
CA GLN A 648 15.23 0.80 -0.90
C GLN A 648 16.34 1.17 -1.90
N ARG A 649 16.10 0.96 -3.20
CA ARG A 649 17.05 1.34 -4.26
C ARG A 649 17.22 2.84 -4.38
N LEU A 650 16.14 3.61 -4.31
CA LEU A 650 16.22 5.07 -4.32
C LEU A 650 16.89 5.60 -3.04
N GLN A 651 16.59 5.06 -1.86
CA GLN A 651 17.30 5.40 -0.61
C GLN A 651 18.81 5.12 -0.73
N THR A 652 19.18 3.96 -1.28
CA THR A 652 20.59 3.58 -1.50
C THR A 652 21.28 4.49 -2.50
N ALA A 653 20.60 4.86 -3.59
CA ALA A 653 21.17 5.68 -4.66
C ALA A 653 21.26 7.17 -4.29
N THR A 654 20.37 7.66 -3.42
CA THR A 654 20.23 9.09 -3.10
C THR A 654 20.70 9.46 -1.69
N GLY A 655 20.75 8.50 -0.76
CA GLY A 655 20.98 8.74 0.66
C GLY A 655 19.81 9.40 1.41
N LEU A 656 18.67 9.62 0.75
CA LEU A 656 17.49 10.28 1.33
C LEU A 656 16.65 9.30 2.16
N ARG A 657 15.97 9.81 3.21
CA ARG A 657 14.97 9.04 3.97
C ARG A 657 13.61 9.12 3.26
N LEU A 658 13.22 8.04 2.59
CA LEU A 658 11.96 7.95 1.85
C LEU A 658 10.86 7.20 2.63
N PRO A 659 9.59 7.67 2.64
CA PRO A 659 8.47 7.04 3.37
C PRO A 659 8.06 5.68 2.80
N SER A 660 7.38 4.85 3.59
CA SER A 660 6.86 3.53 3.19
C SER A 660 5.73 3.58 2.14
N THR A 661 4.99 4.69 2.09
CA THR A 661 3.90 4.94 1.15
C THR A 661 4.34 5.53 -0.20
N LEU A 662 5.65 5.70 -0.42
CA LEU A 662 6.25 6.42 -1.56
C LEU A 662 5.60 6.13 -2.92
N VAL A 663 5.44 4.86 -3.27
CA VAL A 663 4.90 4.45 -4.59
C VAL A 663 3.39 4.70 -4.72
N PHE A 664 2.67 4.82 -3.61
CA PHE A 664 1.24 5.18 -3.57
C PHE A 664 1.05 6.70 -3.58
N ASP A 665 1.92 7.41 -2.89
CA ASP A 665 1.92 8.86 -2.81
C ASP A 665 2.35 9.50 -4.13
N TYR A 666 3.36 8.92 -4.79
CA TYR A 666 3.91 9.39 -6.05
C TYR A 666 3.74 8.30 -7.11
N PRO A 667 2.54 8.16 -7.70
CA PRO A 667 2.13 7.00 -8.48
C PRO A 667 2.81 6.89 -9.86
N THR A 668 3.56 7.89 -10.30
CA THR A 668 4.26 7.89 -11.60
C THR A 668 5.74 8.25 -11.43
N PRO A 669 6.63 7.81 -12.34
CA PRO A 669 8.02 8.25 -12.36
C PRO A 669 8.19 9.78 -12.33
N THR A 670 7.36 10.52 -13.07
CA THR A 670 7.37 12.00 -13.06
C THR A 670 7.01 12.56 -11.68
N ALA A 671 5.96 12.04 -11.03
CA ALA A 671 5.55 12.50 -9.71
C ALA A 671 6.62 12.23 -8.64
N LEU A 672 7.26 11.06 -8.69
CA LEU A 672 8.33 10.68 -7.77
C LEU A 672 9.60 11.50 -7.99
N THR A 673 9.89 11.88 -9.23
CA THR A 673 10.97 12.82 -9.57
C THR A 673 10.76 14.18 -8.91
N GLY A 674 9.52 14.70 -8.96
CA GLY A 674 9.16 15.96 -8.31
C GLY A 674 9.39 15.92 -6.80
N PHE A 675 9.01 14.82 -6.14
CA PHE A 675 9.28 14.63 -4.71
C PHE A 675 10.76 14.61 -4.37
N LEU A 676 11.57 13.83 -5.10
CA LEU A 676 13.01 13.78 -4.87
C LEU A 676 13.68 15.14 -5.10
N GLN A 677 13.13 15.97 -5.99
CA GLN A 677 13.62 17.33 -6.22
C GLN A 677 13.38 18.24 -5.01
N GLU A 678 12.24 18.11 -4.33
CA GLU A 678 11.93 18.83 -3.08
C GLU A 678 12.85 18.38 -1.94
N GLU A 679 13.06 17.07 -1.78
CA GLU A 679 13.94 16.49 -0.75
C GLU A 679 15.41 16.89 -0.94
N VAL A 680 15.92 16.89 -2.19
CA VAL A 680 17.28 17.36 -2.51
C VAL A 680 17.44 18.87 -2.28
N GLY A 681 16.39 19.65 -2.49
CA GLY A 681 16.38 21.09 -2.20
C GLY A 681 16.27 21.44 -0.71
N GLY A 682 15.89 20.48 0.13
CA GLY A 682 15.54 20.67 1.54
C GLY A 682 16.71 20.96 2.50
N VAL A 683 17.97 20.81 2.05
CA VAL A 683 19.14 21.07 2.92
C VAL A 683 19.48 22.57 3.04
N ASP A 684 18.92 23.43 2.18
CA ASP A 684 19.10 24.90 2.24
C ASP A 684 17.80 25.72 2.04
N ALA A 685 16.63 25.10 1.97
CA ALA A 685 15.36 25.77 1.66
C ALA A 685 14.42 25.92 2.87
N VAL A 686 14.85 26.61 3.92
CA VAL A 686 13.96 27.19 4.96
C VAL A 686 13.46 28.60 4.53
N SER A 687 13.65 29.01 3.28
CA SER A 687 13.15 30.29 2.78
C SER A 687 12.96 30.28 1.26
N ALA A 688 11.87 29.66 0.80
CA ALA A 688 11.32 29.96 -0.52
C ALA A 688 9.80 29.95 -0.43
N THR A 689 9.23 31.13 -0.20
CA THR A 689 7.82 31.43 -0.35
C THR A 689 7.35 30.96 -1.74
N PRO A 690 6.26 30.18 -1.87
CA PRO A 690 5.72 29.86 -3.17
C PRO A 690 5.26 31.15 -3.86
N VAL A 691 5.75 31.38 -5.08
CA VAL A 691 5.25 32.45 -5.95
C VAL A 691 3.79 32.15 -6.29
N PRO A 692 2.85 33.06 -6.04
CA PRO A 692 1.44 32.84 -6.37
C PRO A 692 1.28 32.76 -7.89
N VAL A 693 0.64 31.69 -8.36
CA VAL A 693 0.11 31.65 -9.72
C VAL A 693 -1.04 32.66 -9.77
N ALA A 694 -0.73 33.84 -10.31
CA ALA A 694 -1.73 34.85 -10.62
C ALA A 694 -2.61 34.37 -11.79
N GLY A 695 -3.69 33.67 -11.45
CA GLY A 695 -4.89 33.52 -12.28
C GLY A 695 -6.01 34.29 -11.60
N GLY A 696 -6.39 35.44 -12.17
CA GLY A 696 -7.09 36.52 -11.48
C GLY A 696 -8.42 36.17 -10.79
N VAL A 697 -8.56 36.64 -9.56
CA VAL A 697 -9.84 36.91 -8.88
C VAL A 697 -9.66 38.23 -8.12
N GLY A 698 -10.74 39.03 -8.08
CA GLY A 698 -10.79 40.37 -7.51
C GLY A 698 -10.36 40.47 -6.06
N THR A 699 -10.15 41.72 -5.65
CA THR A 699 -9.95 42.21 -4.28
C THR A 699 -10.50 41.26 -3.21
N VAL A 700 -9.62 40.82 -2.31
CA VAL A 700 -9.98 40.16 -1.04
C VAL A 700 -11.09 40.99 -0.39
N ASP A 701 -12.27 40.40 -0.25
CA ASP A 701 -13.33 40.95 0.59
C ASP A 701 -12.95 40.61 2.04
N ASP A 702 -12.75 41.63 2.88
CA ASP A 702 -12.40 41.50 4.31
C ASP A 702 -13.56 40.92 5.15
N ASP A 703 -14.64 40.47 4.51
CA ASP A 703 -15.86 39.97 5.13
C ASP A 703 -15.94 38.42 5.10
N PRO A 704 -15.58 37.74 6.20
CA PRO A 704 -15.53 36.27 6.22
C PRO A 704 -16.92 35.63 6.17
N ILE A 705 -16.98 34.38 5.70
CA ILE A 705 -18.21 33.58 5.73
C ILE A 705 -18.35 32.90 7.09
N VAL A 706 -19.53 32.99 7.67
CA VAL A 706 -19.86 32.49 9.00
C VAL A 706 -20.96 31.43 8.95
N ILE A 707 -20.89 30.49 9.89
CA ILE A 707 -21.98 29.55 10.20
C ILE A 707 -22.86 30.22 11.25
N VAL A 708 -24.14 30.42 10.95
CA VAL A 708 -25.12 31.07 11.85
C VAL A 708 -26.23 30.14 12.33
N GLY A 709 -26.34 28.95 11.73
CA GLY A 709 -27.27 27.91 12.14
C GLY A 709 -26.81 26.52 11.74
N MET A 710 -27.23 25.50 12.49
CA MET A 710 -26.94 24.10 12.20
C MET A 710 -28.10 23.21 12.66
N ALA A 711 -28.41 22.15 11.93
CA ALA A 711 -29.31 21.08 12.34
C ALA A 711 -28.80 19.73 11.82
N CYS A 712 -29.10 18.64 12.54
CA CYS A 712 -28.67 17.30 12.14
C CYS A 712 -29.52 16.18 12.73
N ARG A 713 -29.43 15.00 12.10
CA ARG A 713 -29.85 13.69 12.63
C ARG A 713 -28.74 12.67 12.39
N PHE A 714 -28.35 11.94 13.42
CA PHE A 714 -27.30 10.91 13.36
C PHE A 714 -27.72 9.64 14.13
N PRO A 715 -27.04 8.50 13.91
CA PRO A 715 -27.30 7.26 14.63
C PRO A 715 -27.25 7.43 16.15
N GLY A 716 -27.88 6.50 16.88
CA GLY A 716 -27.98 6.57 18.35
C GLY A 716 -29.08 7.51 18.85
N GLY A 717 -30.04 7.86 17.98
CA GLY A 717 -31.15 8.75 18.32
C GLY A 717 -30.78 10.23 18.40
N ILE A 718 -29.61 10.61 17.87
CA ILE A 718 -29.10 11.99 17.90
C ILE A 718 -29.95 12.84 16.96
N ARG A 719 -30.63 13.84 17.52
CA ARG A 719 -31.53 14.74 16.82
C ARG A 719 -31.11 16.21 16.82
N SER A 720 -29.94 16.55 17.36
CA SER A 720 -29.50 17.94 17.38
C SER A 720 -27.98 18.07 17.47
N PRO A 721 -27.40 19.23 17.10
CA PRO A 721 -25.99 19.52 17.36
C PRO A 721 -25.60 19.36 18.83
N GLN A 722 -26.51 19.65 19.76
CA GLN A 722 -26.31 19.52 21.20
C GLN A 722 -26.25 18.05 21.63
N GLU A 723 -27.13 17.21 21.09
CA GLU A 723 -27.11 15.77 21.35
C GLU A 723 -25.89 15.08 20.73
N LEU A 724 -25.44 15.51 19.54
CA LEU A 724 -24.19 15.03 18.96
C LEU A 724 -23.00 15.36 19.88
N TRP A 725 -22.95 16.60 20.37
CA TRP A 725 -21.94 17.04 21.32
C TRP A 725 -21.93 16.16 22.57
N GLN A 726 -23.09 15.98 23.21
CA GLN A 726 -23.22 15.15 24.41
C GLN A 726 -22.78 13.70 24.15
N ALA A 727 -23.21 13.11 23.03
CA ALA A 727 -22.81 11.76 22.64
C ALA A 727 -21.29 11.62 22.44
N THR A 728 -20.64 12.61 21.82
CA THR A 728 -19.17 12.60 21.66
C THR A 728 -18.44 12.78 22.99
N LEU A 729 -18.95 13.60 23.90
CA LEU A 729 -18.34 13.85 25.21
C LEU A 729 -18.45 12.62 26.12
N ASP A 730 -19.62 11.96 26.11
CA ASP A 730 -19.90 10.75 26.88
C ASP A 730 -19.25 9.49 26.27
N GLY A 731 -18.71 9.60 25.05
CA GLY A 731 -18.10 8.50 24.34
C GLY A 731 -19.10 7.42 23.93
N ILE A 732 -20.29 7.83 23.47
CA ILE A 732 -21.31 6.92 22.94
C ILE A 732 -20.83 6.32 21.61
N ASP A 733 -20.96 5.00 21.51
CA ASP A 733 -20.83 4.21 20.29
C ASP A 733 -22.24 3.89 19.78
N ALA A 734 -22.61 4.48 18.64
CA ALA A 734 -23.94 4.42 18.06
C ALA A 734 -24.10 3.31 17.01
N ILE A 735 -23.16 2.37 16.93
CA ILE A 735 -23.23 1.23 16.00
C ILE A 735 -24.18 0.15 16.55
N THR A 736 -25.20 -0.19 15.77
CA THR A 736 -26.24 -1.19 16.10
C THR A 736 -26.25 -2.33 15.09
N ASP A 737 -27.10 -3.33 15.31
CA ASP A 737 -27.46 -4.30 14.27
C ASP A 737 -28.28 -3.63 13.14
N PHE A 738 -28.42 -4.31 11.99
CA PHE A 738 -29.22 -3.84 10.86
C PHE A 738 -30.68 -3.53 11.23
N PRO A 739 -31.30 -2.52 10.57
CA PRO A 739 -32.67 -2.11 10.86
C PRO A 739 -33.69 -3.17 10.41
N ASP A 740 -34.79 -3.29 11.16
CA ASP A 740 -35.91 -4.20 10.87
C ASP A 740 -37.09 -3.51 10.16
N ASP A 741 -36.99 -2.20 9.89
CA ASP A 741 -38.02 -1.35 9.30
C ASP A 741 -37.74 -0.98 7.82
N ARG A 742 -36.91 -1.78 7.13
CA ARG A 742 -36.53 -1.60 5.71
C ARG A 742 -36.89 -2.80 4.81
N ASP A 743 -37.57 -3.80 5.36
CA ASP A 743 -37.92 -5.06 4.68
C ASP A 743 -36.71 -5.80 4.06
N TRP A 744 -35.52 -5.65 4.65
CA TRP A 744 -34.33 -6.40 4.24
C TRP A 744 -34.47 -7.88 4.61
N ASP A 745 -34.01 -8.79 3.74
CA ASP A 745 -33.93 -10.22 4.05
C ASP A 745 -32.77 -10.52 5.01
N LEU A 746 -32.91 -10.07 6.26
CA LEU A 746 -31.88 -10.19 7.29
C LEU A 746 -31.47 -11.64 7.57
N ALA A 747 -32.33 -12.61 7.26
CA ALA A 747 -32.06 -14.04 7.46
C ALA A 747 -31.00 -14.55 6.48
N ASN A 748 -31.07 -14.13 5.22
CA ASN A 748 -30.16 -14.57 4.16
C ASN A 748 -29.05 -13.56 3.82
N LEU A 749 -29.13 -12.33 4.36
CA LEU A 749 -28.17 -11.26 4.03
C LEU A 749 -26.78 -11.47 4.64
N PHE A 750 -26.60 -12.36 5.63
CA PHE A 750 -25.31 -12.54 6.32
C PHE A 750 -24.61 -13.83 5.92
N ASP A 751 -23.33 -13.72 5.55
CA ASP A 751 -22.42 -14.86 5.41
C ASP A 751 -21.01 -14.45 5.89
N PRO A 752 -20.36 -15.21 6.79
CA PRO A 752 -19.02 -14.89 7.26
C PRO A 752 -17.94 -14.99 6.17
N ASP A 753 -18.19 -15.68 5.05
CA ASP A 753 -17.28 -15.72 3.91
C ASP A 753 -17.52 -14.50 2.98
N PRO A 754 -16.55 -13.55 2.86
CA PRO A 754 -16.63 -12.46 1.88
C PRO A 754 -16.64 -12.94 0.41
N GLY A 755 -16.30 -14.21 0.18
CA GLY A 755 -16.40 -14.92 -1.09
C GLY A 755 -17.84 -15.24 -1.52
N HIS A 756 -18.80 -15.25 -0.60
CA HIS A 756 -20.19 -15.55 -0.89
C HIS A 756 -20.88 -14.37 -1.60
N VAL A 757 -21.67 -14.67 -2.64
CA VAL A 757 -22.30 -13.64 -3.50
C VAL A 757 -23.61 -13.17 -2.86
N GLY A 758 -23.85 -11.85 -2.87
CA GLY A 758 -25.13 -11.28 -2.46
C GLY A 758 -25.31 -11.14 -0.94
N THR A 759 -24.26 -11.42 -0.16
CA THR A 759 -24.27 -11.39 1.30
C THR A 759 -23.28 -10.38 1.85
N SER A 760 -23.47 -10.02 3.12
CA SER A 760 -22.62 -9.17 3.93
C SER A 760 -21.93 -9.99 5.02
N TYR A 761 -20.63 -9.77 5.25
CA TYR A 761 -19.92 -10.39 6.38
C TYR A 761 -20.04 -9.60 7.69
N SER A 762 -20.71 -8.45 7.66
CA SER A 762 -21.09 -7.69 8.86
C SER A 762 -22.61 -7.54 8.92
N ARG A 763 -23.15 -7.47 10.14
CA ARG A 763 -24.57 -7.19 10.42
C ARG A 763 -24.77 -5.87 11.15
N ARG A 764 -23.73 -5.04 11.22
CA ARG A 764 -23.69 -3.85 12.06
C ARG A 764 -23.37 -2.59 11.26
N GLY A 765 -23.96 -1.47 11.69
CA GLY A 765 -23.78 -0.15 11.11
C GLY A 765 -24.47 0.92 11.96
N GLY A 766 -24.38 2.19 11.54
CA GLY A 766 -25.10 3.28 12.18
C GLY A 766 -26.36 3.65 11.41
N PHE A 767 -27.54 3.53 12.01
CA PHE A 767 -28.82 3.76 11.31
C PHE A 767 -29.67 4.85 11.95
N LEU A 768 -30.44 5.56 11.13
CA LEU A 768 -31.47 6.49 11.59
C LEU A 768 -32.74 5.71 11.96
N SER A 769 -33.13 5.76 13.23
CA SER A 769 -34.27 4.99 13.77
C SER A 769 -35.64 5.39 13.22
N ALA A 770 -35.75 6.55 12.56
CA ALA A 770 -37.00 7.12 12.05
C ALA A 770 -36.83 7.64 10.62
N ALA A 771 -35.97 6.99 9.80
CA ALA A 771 -35.68 7.50 8.44
C ALA A 771 -36.92 7.56 7.54
N GLY A 772 -37.92 6.70 7.77
CA GLY A 772 -39.17 6.69 7.01
C GLY A 772 -40.20 7.74 7.43
N ASP A 773 -40.07 8.32 8.62
CA ASP A 773 -41.03 9.29 9.18
C ASP A 773 -40.93 10.63 8.45
N PHE A 774 -42.08 11.28 8.23
CA PHE A 774 -42.13 12.61 7.59
C PHE A 774 -43.46 13.32 7.82
N ASP A 775 -43.43 14.60 8.19
CA ASP A 775 -44.63 15.44 8.29
C ASP A 775 -45.05 16.02 6.92
N ALA A 776 -45.70 15.19 6.11
CA ALA A 776 -46.09 15.58 4.75
C ALA A 776 -47.09 16.76 4.72
N GLU A 777 -48.04 16.82 5.66
CA GLU A 777 -49.04 17.88 5.72
C GLU A 777 -48.41 19.24 6.04
N PHE A 778 -47.40 19.26 6.92
CA PHE A 778 -46.65 20.47 7.25
C PHE A 778 -46.05 21.15 6.02
N PHE A 779 -45.51 20.35 5.09
CA PHE A 779 -44.94 20.81 3.83
C PHE A 779 -45.97 20.87 2.68
N GLY A 780 -47.26 20.62 2.94
CA GLY A 780 -48.29 20.64 1.89
C GLY A 780 -48.11 19.56 0.82
N ILE A 781 -47.44 18.46 1.18
CA ILE A 781 -47.17 17.31 0.32
C ILE A 781 -48.26 16.26 0.58
N SER A 782 -48.82 15.70 -0.49
CA SER A 782 -49.86 14.67 -0.34
C SER A 782 -49.26 13.36 0.20
N PRO A 783 -50.00 12.54 0.97
CA PRO A 783 -49.49 11.25 1.46
C PRO A 783 -49.00 10.31 0.34
N ARG A 784 -49.62 10.38 -0.84
CA ARG A 784 -49.22 9.62 -2.04
C ARG A 784 -47.87 10.07 -2.58
N GLU A 785 -47.61 11.38 -2.58
CA GLU A 785 -46.31 11.92 -2.99
C GLU A 785 -45.24 11.62 -1.93
N ALA A 786 -45.54 11.81 -0.65
CA ALA A 786 -44.62 11.49 0.43
C ALA A 786 -44.14 10.04 0.39
N ALA A 787 -45.03 9.07 0.13
CA ALA A 787 -44.67 7.66 -0.01
C ALA A 787 -43.69 7.39 -1.17
N ALA A 788 -43.78 8.17 -2.25
CA ALA A 788 -42.90 8.05 -3.43
C ALA A 788 -41.59 8.83 -3.30
N MET A 789 -41.46 9.73 -2.32
CA MET A 789 -40.27 10.54 -2.10
C MET A 789 -39.18 9.74 -1.40
N ASP A 790 -37.95 9.84 -1.87
CA ASP A 790 -36.76 9.34 -1.18
C ASP A 790 -36.71 9.92 0.26
N PRO A 791 -36.58 9.07 1.31
CA PRO A 791 -36.33 9.50 2.69
C PRO A 791 -35.29 10.61 2.84
N GLN A 792 -34.25 10.62 2.01
CA GLN A 792 -33.23 11.66 2.00
C GLN A 792 -33.82 13.05 1.69
N GLN A 793 -34.78 13.16 0.76
CA GLN A 793 -35.44 14.43 0.45
C GLN A 793 -36.34 14.90 1.60
N ARG A 794 -37.00 13.95 2.29
CA ARG A 794 -37.87 14.21 3.45
C ARG A 794 -37.06 14.79 4.60
N LEU A 795 -35.97 14.10 4.97
CA LEU A 795 -35.05 14.53 6.03
C LEU A 795 -34.39 15.88 5.72
N LEU A 796 -34.02 16.13 4.45
CA LEU A 796 -33.47 17.41 4.03
C LEU A 796 -34.47 18.57 4.23
N LEU A 797 -35.76 18.38 3.93
CA LEU A 797 -36.78 19.40 4.16
C LEU A 797 -36.95 19.75 5.64
N GLU A 798 -37.07 18.73 6.49
CA GLU A 798 -37.20 18.92 7.94
C GLU A 798 -35.95 19.58 8.52
N THR A 799 -34.77 19.11 8.14
CA THR A 799 -33.49 19.64 8.63
C THR A 799 -33.25 21.06 8.14
N ALA A 800 -33.66 21.41 6.92
CA ALA A 800 -33.54 22.77 6.39
C ALA A 800 -34.43 23.76 7.14
N TRP A 801 -35.69 23.38 7.38
CA TRP A 801 -36.61 24.16 8.20
C TRP A 801 -36.03 24.40 9.60
N GLU A 802 -35.58 23.33 10.24
CA GLU A 802 -35.02 23.36 11.58
C GLU A 802 -33.74 24.21 11.71
N ALA A 803 -32.85 24.14 10.71
CA ALA A 803 -31.62 24.92 10.69
C ALA A 803 -31.89 26.43 10.62
N LEU A 804 -32.90 26.83 9.83
CA LEU A 804 -33.35 28.23 9.72
C LEU A 804 -33.98 28.73 11.02
N GLU A 805 -34.90 27.97 11.62
CA GLU A 805 -35.49 28.36 12.91
C GLU A 805 -34.44 28.44 14.03
N ARG A 806 -33.43 27.57 14.03
CA ARG A 806 -32.30 27.64 14.97
C ARG A 806 -31.43 28.89 14.78
N THR A 807 -31.41 29.46 13.57
CA THR A 807 -30.73 30.73 13.28
C THR A 807 -31.55 31.93 13.78
N GLY A 808 -32.84 31.73 14.12
CA GLY A 808 -33.78 32.81 14.38
C GLY A 808 -34.36 33.42 13.10
N ILE A 809 -34.32 32.70 11.98
CA ILE A 809 -34.90 33.11 10.70
C ILE A 809 -36.29 32.48 10.58
N ASP A 810 -37.32 33.29 10.34
CA ASP A 810 -38.62 32.81 9.89
C ASP A 810 -38.47 32.24 8.45
N PRO A 811 -38.62 30.93 8.23
CA PRO A 811 -38.44 30.34 6.90
C PRO A 811 -39.37 30.93 5.83
N ASP A 812 -40.59 31.37 6.19
CA ASP A 812 -41.52 31.98 5.24
C ASP A 812 -41.07 33.38 4.78
N SER A 813 -40.27 34.07 5.59
CA SER A 813 -39.71 35.38 5.24
C SER A 813 -38.68 35.33 4.11
N LEU A 814 -38.12 34.14 3.83
CA LEU A 814 -37.14 33.92 2.78
C LEU A 814 -37.74 33.74 1.38
N ARG A 815 -39.07 33.68 1.25
CA ARG A 815 -39.73 33.55 -0.06
C ARG A 815 -39.35 34.72 -0.98
N GLY A 816 -38.86 34.40 -2.18
CA GLY A 816 -38.36 35.37 -3.16
C GLY A 816 -36.95 35.88 -2.88
N SER A 817 -36.27 35.41 -1.84
CA SER A 817 -34.89 35.78 -1.54
C SER A 817 -33.89 35.00 -2.40
N ARG A 818 -32.72 35.59 -2.64
CA ARG A 818 -31.58 34.93 -3.30
C ARG A 818 -30.82 34.02 -2.33
N THR A 819 -31.53 33.13 -1.64
CA THR A 819 -30.94 32.12 -0.75
C THR A 819 -30.57 30.87 -1.54
N GLY A 820 -29.33 30.40 -1.41
CA GLY A 820 -28.83 29.21 -2.10
C GLY A 820 -29.03 27.91 -1.31
N VAL A 821 -29.01 26.78 -2.00
CA VAL A 821 -29.14 25.42 -1.43
C VAL A 821 -28.10 24.51 -2.08
N PHE A 822 -27.18 23.98 -1.27
CA PHE A 822 -26.10 23.12 -1.70
C PHE A 822 -26.09 21.85 -0.85
N THR A 823 -26.47 20.70 -1.43
CA THR A 823 -26.62 19.46 -0.67
C THR A 823 -25.79 18.34 -1.26
N GLY A 824 -24.94 17.73 -0.44
CA GLY A 824 -24.31 16.45 -0.71
C GLY A 824 -25.32 15.32 -0.59
N LEU A 825 -25.47 14.50 -1.62
CA LEU A 825 -26.38 13.35 -1.59
C LEU A 825 -25.77 12.25 -2.47
N MET A 826 -25.83 11.01 -1.98
CA MET A 826 -25.43 9.84 -2.75
C MET A 826 -26.40 8.70 -2.48
N TYR A 827 -26.39 7.72 -3.38
CA TYR A 827 -27.41 6.67 -3.52
C TYR A 827 -28.78 7.22 -3.95
N HIS A 828 -29.40 6.48 -4.87
CA HIS A 828 -30.74 6.74 -5.41
C HIS A 828 -31.53 5.43 -5.46
N ASP A 829 -31.31 4.56 -4.48
CA ASP A 829 -31.73 3.16 -4.46
C ASP A 829 -33.19 2.98 -4.01
N TYR A 830 -33.77 3.96 -3.31
CA TYR A 830 -35.20 3.97 -2.95
C TYR A 830 -36.11 3.83 -4.18
N GLY A 831 -35.77 4.50 -5.29
CA GLY A 831 -36.53 4.44 -6.53
C GLY A 831 -36.50 3.07 -7.20
N THR A 832 -35.36 2.38 -7.12
CA THR A 832 -35.20 1.01 -7.63
C THR A 832 -36.02 0.03 -6.80
N TRP A 833 -35.98 0.16 -5.47
CA TRP A 833 -36.77 -0.65 -4.54
C TRP A 833 -38.30 -0.46 -4.75
N LEU A 834 -38.75 0.79 -4.88
CA LEU A 834 -40.16 1.14 -5.13
C LEU A 834 -40.69 0.64 -6.49
N GLY A 835 -39.84 0.64 -7.52
CA GLY A 835 -40.22 0.21 -8.88
C GLY A 835 -40.66 -1.25 -8.98
N GLU A 836 -40.23 -2.09 -8.02
CA GLU A 836 -40.69 -3.48 -7.90
C GLU A 836 -41.99 -3.59 -7.07
N ALA A 837 -42.36 -2.55 -6.31
CA ALA A 837 -43.34 -2.63 -5.22
C ALA A 837 -44.75 -2.09 -5.53
N THR A 838 -44.95 -1.10 -6.42
CA THR A 838 -46.30 -0.49 -6.60
C THR A 838 -46.56 0.19 -7.96
N GLU A 839 -47.67 -0.17 -8.64
CA GLU A 839 -48.19 0.53 -9.85
C GLU A 839 -48.77 1.93 -9.55
N ASP A 840 -49.10 2.22 -8.28
CA ASP A 840 -49.86 3.42 -7.86
C ASP A 840 -49.03 4.72 -7.77
N VAL A 841 -47.70 4.70 -7.92
CA VAL A 841 -46.84 5.90 -7.77
C VAL A 841 -45.95 6.20 -8.99
N GLU A 842 -46.15 5.51 -10.11
CA GLU A 842 -45.31 5.58 -11.32
C GLU A 842 -45.06 7.02 -11.81
N GLY A 843 -46.07 7.90 -11.74
CA GLY A 843 -45.96 9.30 -12.16
C GLY A 843 -45.15 10.23 -11.23
N LEU A 844 -44.80 9.77 -10.03
CA LEU A 844 -44.09 10.54 -9.01
C LEU A 844 -42.65 10.05 -8.77
N MET A 845 -42.25 8.95 -9.41
CA MET A 845 -40.94 8.32 -9.21
C MET A 845 -39.77 9.24 -9.56
N ILE A 846 -39.84 9.96 -10.69
CA ILE A 846 -38.77 10.86 -11.14
C ILE A 846 -38.57 12.01 -10.14
N THR A 847 -39.66 12.66 -9.71
CA THR A 847 -39.59 13.80 -8.78
C THR A 847 -39.32 13.34 -7.35
N GLY A 848 -39.71 12.12 -6.98
CA GLY A 848 -39.47 11.55 -5.67
C GLY A 848 -38.03 11.09 -5.44
N ASN A 849 -37.30 10.67 -6.48
CA ASN A 849 -36.02 9.96 -6.32
C ASN A 849 -34.82 10.60 -7.03
N SER A 850 -35.04 11.58 -7.91
CA SER A 850 -33.93 12.25 -8.60
C SER A 850 -33.08 13.08 -7.63
N GLY A 851 -31.76 12.86 -7.61
CA GLY A 851 -30.82 13.65 -6.81
C GLY A 851 -30.92 15.15 -7.08
N GLY A 852 -31.09 15.56 -8.35
CA GLY A 852 -31.24 16.98 -8.71
C GLY A 852 -32.52 17.64 -8.17
N VAL A 853 -33.51 16.85 -7.78
CA VAL A 853 -34.75 17.36 -7.16
C VAL A 853 -34.56 17.59 -5.66
N ALA A 854 -33.60 16.98 -4.99
CA ALA A 854 -33.41 17.14 -3.54
C ALA A 854 -33.18 18.60 -3.11
N SER A 855 -32.17 19.27 -3.68
CA SER A 855 -31.91 20.69 -3.44
C SER A 855 -33.02 21.58 -4.00
N GLY A 856 -33.52 21.25 -5.20
CA GLY A 856 -34.63 21.97 -5.84
C GLY A 856 -35.95 21.93 -5.04
N ARG A 857 -36.22 20.86 -4.30
CA ARG A 857 -37.42 20.70 -3.46
C ARG A 857 -37.36 21.61 -2.24
N ILE A 858 -36.19 21.79 -1.62
CA ILE A 858 -36.00 22.78 -0.54
C ILE A 858 -36.29 24.18 -1.09
N SER A 859 -35.69 24.54 -2.24
CA SER A 859 -35.93 25.84 -2.88
C SER A 859 -37.40 26.03 -3.25
N TYR A 860 -38.05 25.02 -3.82
CA TYR A 860 -39.47 25.07 -4.17
C TYR A 860 -40.35 25.29 -2.94
N GLN A 861 -40.12 24.51 -1.88
CA GLN A 861 -40.94 24.52 -0.67
C GLN A 861 -40.82 25.84 0.09
N LEU A 862 -39.60 26.37 0.23
CA LEU A 862 -39.31 27.62 0.93
C LEU A 862 -39.38 28.86 0.00
N GLY A 863 -39.61 28.66 -1.30
CA GLY A 863 -39.69 29.75 -2.29
C GLY A 863 -38.36 30.49 -2.50
N LEU A 864 -37.23 29.80 -2.46
CA LEU A 864 -35.89 30.38 -2.60
C LEU A 864 -35.50 30.52 -4.07
N GLU A 865 -34.88 31.64 -4.43
CA GLU A 865 -34.52 32.00 -5.82
C GLU A 865 -32.98 32.04 -6.06
N GLY A 866 -32.17 31.55 -5.11
CA GLY A 866 -30.73 31.38 -5.27
C GLY A 866 -30.32 30.07 -5.97
N PRO A 867 -29.02 29.81 -6.14
CA PRO A 867 -28.52 28.56 -6.73
C PRO A 867 -29.00 27.34 -5.94
N ALA A 868 -29.44 26.28 -6.63
CA ALA A 868 -29.81 25.00 -6.03
C ALA A 868 -29.00 23.88 -6.69
N MET A 869 -28.12 23.23 -5.91
CA MET A 869 -27.18 22.23 -6.40
C MET A 869 -27.15 21.00 -5.50
N THR A 870 -27.30 19.83 -6.13
CA THR A 870 -27.01 18.55 -5.49
C THR A 870 -25.66 18.05 -5.96
N VAL A 871 -24.79 17.65 -5.04
CA VAL A 871 -23.40 17.24 -5.31
C VAL A 871 -23.22 15.79 -4.90
N ASP A 872 -22.67 14.99 -5.81
CA ASP A 872 -22.19 13.64 -5.52
C ASP A 872 -20.70 13.56 -5.82
N THR A 873 -19.93 13.58 -4.74
CA THR A 873 -18.50 13.26 -4.72
C THR A 873 -18.24 12.13 -3.71
N ALA A 874 -19.22 11.23 -3.55
CA ALA A 874 -19.26 10.22 -2.51
C ALA A 874 -19.06 10.82 -1.10
N CYS A 875 -18.10 10.30 -0.33
CA CYS A 875 -17.88 10.66 1.07
C CYS A 875 -17.45 12.13 1.32
N SER A 876 -16.96 12.86 0.30
CA SER A 876 -16.60 14.28 0.42
C SER A 876 -17.77 15.26 0.19
N SER A 877 -18.95 14.76 -0.19
CA SER A 877 -20.04 15.58 -0.76
C SER A 877 -20.47 16.76 0.10
N SER A 878 -20.65 16.60 1.41
CA SER A 878 -21.06 17.73 2.26
C SER A 878 -20.03 18.85 2.36
N LEU A 879 -18.72 18.54 2.32
CA LEU A 879 -17.68 19.59 2.36
C LEU A 879 -17.55 20.29 1.00
N VAL A 880 -17.70 19.55 -0.10
CA VAL A 880 -17.75 20.15 -1.44
C VAL A 880 -18.98 21.07 -1.57
N ALA A 881 -20.14 20.64 -1.06
CA ALA A 881 -21.34 21.46 -1.02
C ALA A 881 -21.13 22.76 -0.21
N LEU A 882 -20.47 22.69 0.96
CA LEU A 882 -20.09 23.89 1.72
C LEU A 882 -19.09 24.77 0.97
N HIS A 883 -18.08 24.19 0.33
CA HIS A 883 -17.13 24.95 -0.48
C HIS A 883 -17.83 25.74 -1.58
N LEU A 884 -18.75 25.11 -2.32
CA LEU A 884 -19.54 25.77 -3.36
C LEU A 884 -20.44 26.88 -2.80
N ALA A 885 -21.10 26.65 -1.65
CA ALA A 885 -21.90 27.68 -0.99
C ALA A 885 -21.06 28.90 -0.59
N VAL A 886 -19.86 28.67 -0.04
CA VAL A 886 -18.90 29.72 0.31
C VAL A 886 -18.48 30.51 -0.93
N GLN A 887 -18.18 29.84 -2.05
CA GLN A 887 -17.82 30.53 -3.30
C GLN A 887 -19.00 31.34 -3.85
N ALA A 888 -20.22 30.78 -3.83
CA ALA A 888 -21.42 31.47 -4.31
C ALA A 888 -21.72 32.75 -3.51
N ILE A 889 -21.56 32.73 -2.19
CA ILE A 889 -21.75 33.93 -1.36
C ILE A 889 -20.65 34.96 -1.62
N ARG A 890 -19.39 34.53 -1.71
CA ARG A 890 -18.23 35.40 -2.03
C ARG A 890 -18.40 36.07 -3.40
N ASN A 891 -18.93 35.35 -4.39
CA ASN A 891 -19.21 35.87 -5.72
C ASN A 891 -20.50 36.72 -5.81
N GLY A 892 -21.28 36.81 -4.72
CA GLY A 892 -22.54 37.55 -4.69
C GLY A 892 -23.68 36.88 -5.47
N GLU A 893 -23.61 35.56 -5.69
CA GLU A 893 -24.65 34.75 -6.31
C GLU A 893 -25.84 34.52 -5.35
N CYS A 894 -25.55 34.47 -4.05
CA CYS A 894 -26.53 34.47 -2.96
C CYS A 894 -26.00 35.27 -1.75
N SER A 895 -26.87 35.63 -0.81
CA SER A 895 -26.51 36.31 0.45
C SER A 895 -26.55 35.38 1.67
N LEU A 896 -27.33 34.31 1.57
CA LEU A 896 -27.54 33.27 2.57
C LEU A 896 -27.51 31.93 1.83
N ALA A 897 -26.98 30.87 2.41
CA ALA A 897 -27.06 29.54 1.83
C ALA A 897 -27.24 28.44 2.88
N LEU A 898 -28.00 27.42 2.50
CA LEU A 898 -28.03 26.12 3.17
C LEU A 898 -26.96 25.22 2.55
N ALA A 899 -26.09 24.64 3.37
CA ALA A 899 -25.02 23.76 2.91
C ALA A 899 -24.87 22.52 3.82
N GLY A 900 -24.75 21.33 3.25
CA GLY A 900 -24.52 20.12 4.05
C GLY A 900 -24.70 18.84 3.24
N GLY A 901 -25.17 17.77 3.86
CA GLY A 901 -25.39 16.51 3.15
C GLY A 901 -26.28 15.52 3.90
N VAL A 902 -26.74 14.51 3.18
CA VAL A 902 -27.63 13.44 3.66
C VAL A 902 -27.22 12.08 3.09
N THR A 903 -27.40 11.03 3.88
CA THR A 903 -27.38 9.65 3.39
C THR A 903 -28.36 8.80 4.17
N VAL A 904 -29.20 8.05 3.45
CA VAL A 904 -30.07 6.99 3.95
C VAL A 904 -29.88 5.78 3.05
N MET A 905 -29.72 4.59 3.62
CA MET A 905 -29.54 3.34 2.89
C MET A 905 -30.89 2.63 2.81
N SER A 906 -31.59 2.75 1.68
CA SER A 906 -32.90 2.10 1.50
C SER A 906 -32.75 0.59 1.25
N THR A 907 -31.66 0.18 0.62
CA THR A 907 -31.33 -1.22 0.32
C THR A 907 -30.03 -1.65 1.00
N PRO A 908 -29.80 -2.97 1.21
CA PRO A 908 -28.55 -3.45 1.80
C PRO A 908 -27.38 -3.48 0.81
N THR A 909 -27.56 -2.95 -0.41
CA THR A 909 -26.61 -3.07 -1.54
C THR A 909 -25.22 -2.57 -1.15
N THR A 910 -25.12 -1.44 -0.44
CA THR A 910 -23.85 -0.90 0.06
C THR A 910 -23.06 -1.94 0.87
N PHE A 911 -23.72 -2.65 1.79
CA PHE A 911 -23.07 -3.66 2.61
C PHE A 911 -22.63 -4.88 1.80
N VAL A 912 -23.42 -5.29 0.81
CA VAL A 912 -23.09 -6.41 -0.10
C VAL A 912 -21.89 -6.07 -0.99
N GLU A 913 -21.88 -4.89 -1.60
CA GLU A 913 -20.80 -4.47 -2.50
C GLU A 913 -19.47 -4.27 -1.77
N PHE A 914 -19.49 -3.59 -0.62
CA PHE A 914 -18.27 -3.40 0.16
C PHE A 914 -17.82 -4.66 0.90
N SER A 915 -18.71 -5.64 1.09
CA SER A 915 -18.30 -6.98 1.54
C SER A 915 -17.44 -7.69 0.49
N ARG A 916 -17.83 -7.60 -0.79
CA ARG A 916 -17.04 -8.16 -1.89
C ARG A 916 -15.65 -7.53 -1.98
N GLN A 917 -15.56 -6.23 -1.71
CA GLN A 917 -14.32 -5.46 -1.75
C GLN A 917 -13.47 -5.62 -0.48
N ARG A 918 -13.98 -6.27 0.57
CA ARG A 918 -13.32 -6.41 1.89
C ARG A 918 -12.93 -5.05 2.50
N ALA A 919 -13.80 -4.05 2.32
CA ALA A 919 -13.54 -2.67 2.74
C ALA A 919 -14.29 -2.26 4.03
N MET A 920 -15.06 -3.16 4.63
CA MET A 920 -15.86 -2.89 5.83
C MET A 920 -15.22 -3.48 7.07
N SER A 921 -15.44 -2.82 8.21
CA SER A 921 -15.09 -3.40 9.50
C SER A 921 -16.01 -4.58 9.82
N VAL A 922 -15.45 -5.66 10.37
CA VAL A 922 -16.18 -6.87 10.74
C VAL A 922 -17.21 -6.59 11.85
N ASP A 923 -16.90 -5.67 12.76
CA ASP A 923 -17.80 -5.28 13.85
C ASP A 923 -18.61 -4.00 13.56
N GLY A 924 -18.47 -3.46 12.34
CA GLY A 924 -19.17 -2.27 11.86
C GLY A 924 -18.68 -0.95 12.45
N ARG A 925 -17.54 -0.90 13.15
CA ARG A 925 -17.00 0.33 13.76
C ARG A 925 -15.88 0.93 12.93
N CYS A 926 -15.78 2.26 12.94
CA CYS A 926 -14.61 2.96 12.41
C CYS A 926 -13.54 3.10 13.51
N LYS A 927 -12.47 2.31 13.45
CA LYS A 927 -11.37 2.31 14.42
C LYS A 927 -10.24 3.24 13.96
N ALA A 928 -10.57 4.52 13.81
CA ALA A 928 -9.71 5.50 13.13
C ALA A 928 -8.31 5.61 13.78
N PHE A 929 -7.27 5.48 12.96
CA PHE A 929 -5.84 5.54 13.32
C PHE A 929 -5.37 4.52 14.37
N SER A 930 -6.20 3.50 14.62
CA SER A 930 -5.90 2.40 15.53
C SER A 930 -5.13 1.30 14.81
N ASP A 931 -4.33 0.54 15.54
CA ASP A 931 -3.72 -0.68 15.01
C ASP A 931 -4.75 -1.76 14.66
N ALA A 932 -5.92 -1.70 15.30
CA ALA A 932 -7.04 -2.59 15.06
C ALA A 932 -7.92 -2.17 13.86
N ALA A 933 -7.50 -1.16 13.08
CA ALA A 933 -8.22 -0.66 11.90
C ALA A 933 -8.37 -1.76 10.83
N ASP A 934 -9.61 -2.23 10.63
CA ASP A 934 -9.94 -3.35 9.75
C ASP A 934 -10.93 -2.99 8.62
N GLY A 935 -11.36 -1.73 8.53
CA GLY A 935 -12.27 -1.25 7.49
C GLY A 935 -13.23 -0.17 7.99
N ALA A 936 -14.09 0.30 7.08
CA ALA A 936 -15.09 1.32 7.42
C ALA A 936 -16.37 0.70 8.02
N GLY A 937 -16.92 1.34 9.04
CA GLY A 937 -18.27 1.08 9.54
C GLY A 937 -19.29 2.00 8.89
N TRP A 938 -20.17 1.50 8.01
CA TRP A 938 -21.11 2.35 7.28
C TRP A 938 -22.26 2.87 8.16
N ALA A 939 -22.65 4.12 7.92
CA ALA A 939 -23.73 4.75 8.64
C ALA A 939 -24.55 5.75 7.80
N GLU A 940 -25.76 6.01 8.27
CA GLU A 940 -26.69 7.01 7.75
C GLU A 940 -26.55 8.34 8.51
N GLY A 941 -27.03 9.44 7.94
CA GLY A 941 -27.08 10.71 8.65
C GLY A 941 -27.47 11.89 7.77
N VAL A 942 -27.85 13.00 8.41
CA VAL A 942 -28.11 14.27 7.74
C VAL A 942 -27.58 15.43 8.59
N GLY A 943 -27.01 16.42 7.93
CA GLY A 943 -26.62 17.69 8.55
C GLY A 943 -26.72 18.84 7.56
N LEU A 944 -27.23 19.99 8.03
CA LEU A 944 -27.26 21.24 7.27
C LEU A 944 -26.74 22.40 8.12
N LEU A 945 -26.02 23.29 7.45
CA LEU A 945 -25.46 24.53 7.96
C LEU A 945 -26.16 25.70 7.25
N VAL A 946 -26.42 26.78 7.99
CA VAL A 946 -26.83 28.07 7.44
C VAL A 946 -25.61 28.98 7.44
N VAL A 947 -25.21 29.45 6.25
CA VAL A 947 -24.01 30.28 6.08
C VAL A 947 -24.32 31.60 5.38
N GLU A 948 -23.64 32.66 5.80
CA GLU A 948 -23.73 34.00 5.24
C GLU A 948 -22.44 34.79 5.50
N ARG A 949 -22.39 36.06 5.05
CA ARG A 949 -21.29 36.98 5.38
C ARG A 949 -21.37 37.45 6.83
N LEU A 950 -20.24 37.64 7.49
CA LEU A 950 -20.18 38.15 8.88
C LEU A 950 -20.83 39.53 9.01
N SER A 951 -20.66 40.42 8.02
CA SER A 951 -21.32 41.73 8.04
C SER A 951 -22.85 41.62 8.00
N GLU A 952 -23.39 40.65 7.25
CA GLU A 952 -24.82 40.39 7.16
C GLU A 952 -25.36 39.76 8.44
N ALA A 953 -24.64 38.77 9.01
CA ALA A 953 -24.99 38.19 10.31
C ALA A 953 -25.08 39.27 11.39
N ARG A 954 -24.11 40.18 11.46
CA ARG A 954 -24.12 41.33 12.39
C ARG A 954 -25.24 42.32 12.09
N ARG A 955 -25.51 42.61 10.81
CA ARG A 955 -26.58 43.53 10.39
C ARG A 955 -27.96 42.98 10.77
N LEU A 956 -28.13 41.67 10.70
CA LEU A 956 -29.39 40.97 10.98
C LEU A 956 -29.50 40.52 12.44
N GLY A 957 -28.41 40.59 13.22
CA GLY A 957 -28.37 40.13 14.61
C GLY A 957 -28.36 38.61 14.75
N HIS A 958 -27.90 37.88 13.72
CA HIS A 958 -27.76 36.43 13.78
C HIS A 958 -26.53 36.04 14.59
N GLN A 959 -26.68 35.02 15.45
CA GLN A 959 -25.57 34.51 16.24
C GLN A 959 -24.52 33.84 15.34
N VAL A 960 -23.26 34.27 15.45
CA VAL A 960 -22.14 33.61 14.78
C VAL A 960 -21.70 32.40 15.59
N LEU A 961 -21.80 31.20 15.01
CA LEU A 961 -21.40 29.94 15.66
C LEU A 961 -19.93 29.62 15.41
N ALA A 962 -19.45 29.85 14.19
CA ALA A 962 -18.05 29.72 13.79
C ALA A 962 -17.80 30.46 12.47
N VAL A 963 -16.52 30.69 12.15
CA VAL A 963 -16.07 31.27 10.89
C VAL A 963 -15.50 30.18 9.98
N VAL A 964 -15.91 30.16 8.71
CA VAL A 964 -15.26 29.34 7.67
C VAL A 964 -14.10 30.15 7.08
N ARG A 965 -12.90 29.95 7.65
CA ARG A 965 -11.72 30.75 7.31
C ARG A 965 -11.17 30.44 5.93
N GLY A 966 -11.12 29.17 5.56
CA GLY A 966 -10.65 28.73 4.25
C GLY A 966 -11.22 27.37 3.90
N SER A 967 -11.34 27.10 2.61
CA SER A 967 -11.72 25.78 2.10
C SER A 967 -11.08 25.54 0.75
N ALA A 968 -10.74 24.29 0.47
CA ALA A 968 -10.21 23.87 -0.82
C ALA A 968 -10.75 22.49 -1.21
N VAL A 969 -10.80 22.22 -2.51
CA VAL A 969 -11.19 20.94 -3.10
C VAL A 969 -10.19 20.61 -4.20
N ASN A 970 -9.71 19.38 -4.26
CA ASN A 970 -8.87 18.88 -5.35
C ASN A 970 -9.21 17.43 -5.73
N GLN A 971 -8.40 16.84 -6.60
CA GLN A 971 -8.51 15.47 -7.09
C GLN A 971 -7.18 14.75 -7.00
N ASP A 972 -7.23 13.45 -6.73
CA ASP A 972 -6.06 12.57 -6.60
C ASP A 972 -5.30 12.40 -7.92
N GLY A 973 -6.00 12.50 -9.06
CA GLY A 973 -5.44 12.31 -10.38
C GLY A 973 -5.15 10.83 -10.69
N GLY A 974 -4.12 10.56 -11.51
CA GLY A 974 -3.70 9.18 -11.80
C GLY A 974 -2.97 8.57 -10.61
N SER A 975 -3.68 7.84 -9.74
CA SER A 975 -3.16 7.15 -8.55
C SER A 975 -3.08 5.62 -8.72
N ASN A 976 -2.70 4.87 -7.68
CA ASN A 976 -2.55 3.40 -7.72
C ASN A 976 -3.89 2.61 -7.77
N GLY A 977 -4.97 3.27 -8.16
CA GLY A 977 -6.30 2.71 -8.36
C GLY A 977 -7.36 3.77 -8.07
N LEU A 978 -8.52 3.67 -8.74
CA LEU A 978 -9.58 4.67 -8.62
C LEU A 978 -10.01 4.96 -7.17
N THR A 979 -9.95 3.93 -6.31
CA THR A 979 -10.37 3.98 -4.91
C THR A 979 -9.23 4.08 -3.91
N ALA A 980 -7.98 4.14 -4.39
CA ALA A 980 -6.80 4.26 -3.53
C ALA A 980 -6.53 5.74 -3.23
N PRO A 981 -6.46 6.15 -1.95
CA PRO A 981 -6.19 7.54 -1.59
C PRO A 981 -4.76 7.96 -1.94
N ASN A 982 -4.53 9.27 -2.09
CA ASN A 982 -3.21 9.82 -2.42
C ASN A 982 -2.74 10.89 -1.41
N GLY A 983 -1.68 10.59 -0.65
CA GLY A 983 -1.15 11.46 0.40
C GLY A 983 -0.74 12.87 -0.10
N PRO A 984 0.01 13.03 -1.21
CA PRO A 984 0.40 14.33 -1.72
C PRO A 984 -0.79 15.20 -2.15
N SER A 985 -1.86 14.60 -2.69
CA SER A 985 -3.10 15.32 -2.99
C SER A 985 -3.77 15.83 -1.71
N GLN A 986 -3.78 15.03 -0.65
CA GLN A 986 -4.27 15.46 0.66
C GLN A 986 -3.41 16.61 1.25
N GLN A 987 -2.08 16.54 1.14
CA GLN A 987 -1.20 17.63 1.55
C GLN A 987 -1.46 18.91 0.76
N ARG A 988 -1.67 18.82 -0.57
CA ARG A 988 -1.98 19.98 -1.42
C ARG A 988 -3.31 20.63 -1.02
N VAL A 989 -4.38 19.85 -0.81
CA VAL A 989 -5.68 20.44 -0.43
C VAL A 989 -5.60 21.13 0.93
N ILE A 990 -4.81 20.60 1.87
CA ILE A 990 -4.54 21.25 3.16
C ILE A 990 -3.83 22.59 2.96
N ARG A 991 -2.74 22.62 2.15
CA ARG A 991 -1.98 23.85 1.87
C ARG A 991 -2.83 24.89 1.13
N ASP A 992 -3.68 24.47 0.20
CA ASP A 992 -4.57 25.36 -0.54
C ASP A 992 -5.64 25.97 0.38
N ALA A 993 -6.20 25.20 1.31
CA ALA A 993 -7.14 25.70 2.31
C ALA A 993 -6.47 26.69 3.28
N LEU A 994 -5.22 26.42 3.70
CA LEU A 994 -4.41 27.32 4.51
C LEU A 994 -4.10 28.63 3.77
N ALA A 995 -3.73 28.55 2.48
CA ALA A 995 -3.50 29.71 1.63
C ALA A 995 -4.78 30.55 1.46
N ALA A 996 -5.93 29.89 1.23
CA ALA A 996 -7.23 30.55 1.14
C ALA A 996 -7.65 31.21 2.47
N ALA A 997 -7.20 30.67 3.61
CA ALA A 997 -7.41 31.23 4.95
C ALA A 997 -6.38 32.31 5.36
N GLN A 998 -5.29 32.45 4.60
CA GLN A 998 -4.09 33.22 4.96
C GLN A 998 -3.49 32.80 6.31
N LEU A 999 -3.38 31.49 6.54
CA LEU A 999 -2.88 30.89 7.78
C LEU A 999 -1.65 30.01 7.53
N THR A 1000 -0.88 29.75 8.58
CA THR A 1000 0.22 28.77 8.58
C THR A 1000 -0.21 27.45 9.23
N THR A 1001 0.59 26.39 9.05
CA THR A 1001 0.31 25.07 9.66
C THR A 1001 0.27 25.09 11.19
N SER A 1002 1.02 26.00 11.83
CA SER A 1002 1.02 26.17 13.30
C SER A 1002 -0.22 26.90 13.85
N ASP A 1003 -1.04 27.48 12.97
CA ASP A 1003 -2.22 28.24 13.35
C ASP A 1003 -3.46 27.37 13.63
N VAL A 1004 -3.47 26.11 13.21
CA VAL A 1004 -4.62 25.18 13.38
C VAL A 1004 -4.36 24.28 14.57
N ASP A 1005 -5.25 24.16 15.55
CA ASP A 1005 -4.95 23.42 16.79
C ASP A 1005 -5.30 21.93 16.71
N ALA A 1006 -6.36 21.60 15.96
CA ALA A 1006 -6.87 20.24 15.83
C ALA A 1006 -7.32 19.94 14.39
N VAL A 1007 -7.31 18.66 14.01
CA VAL A 1007 -7.92 18.17 12.78
C VAL A 1007 -8.95 17.10 13.09
N GLU A 1008 -10.16 17.35 12.66
CA GLU A 1008 -11.20 16.35 12.50
C GLU A 1008 -10.99 15.68 11.13
N ALA A 1009 -10.39 14.49 11.18
CA ALA A 1009 -9.93 13.79 10.00
C ALA A 1009 -11.05 13.07 9.24
N HIS A 1010 -10.72 12.63 8.02
CA HIS A 1010 -11.56 11.68 7.32
C HIS A 1010 -11.57 10.33 8.05
N GLY A 1011 -10.42 9.81 8.48
CA GLY A 1011 -10.23 8.76 9.49
C GLY A 1011 -11.33 7.69 9.51
N THR A 1012 -11.33 6.80 8.51
CA THR A 1012 -12.38 5.80 8.31
C THR A 1012 -12.11 4.49 9.02
N GLY A 1013 -10.94 4.31 9.63
CA GLY A 1013 -10.56 3.06 10.29
C GLY A 1013 -10.04 2.03 9.29
N THR A 1014 -9.44 2.48 8.19
CA THR A 1014 -8.91 1.57 7.15
C THR A 1014 -7.41 1.40 7.28
N ALA A 1015 -6.91 0.16 7.12
CA ALA A 1015 -5.50 -0.17 7.26
C ALA A 1015 -4.57 0.58 6.27
N LEU A 1016 -5.09 1.04 5.12
CA LEU A 1016 -4.33 1.81 4.13
C LEU A 1016 -4.60 3.31 4.19
N GLY A 1017 -5.87 3.72 4.31
CA GLY A 1017 -6.25 5.13 4.22
C GLY A 1017 -5.83 5.95 5.44
N ASP A 1018 -5.94 5.37 6.63
CA ASP A 1018 -5.61 6.08 7.87
C ASP A 1018 -4.11 6.40 7.96
N PRO A 1019 -3.17 5.48 7.59
CA PRO A 1019 -1.76 5.85 7.52
C PRO A 1019 -1.42 6.93 6.50
N ILE A 1020 -2.06 6.90 5.32
CA ILE A 1020 -1.85 7.92 4.28
C ILE A 1020 -2.30 9.31 4.76
N GLU A 1021 -3.47 9.39 5.41
CA GLU A 1021 -3.97 10.65 5.97
C GLU A 1021 -3.09 11.14 7.13
N ALA A 1022 -2.72 10.26 8.06
CA ALA A 1022 -1.84 10.63 9.17
C ALA A 1022 -0.48 11.15 8.68
N GLN A 1023 0.10 10.51 7.66
CA GLN A 1023 1.37 10.96 7.06
C GLN A 1023 1.21 12.33 6.37
N ALA A 1024 0.09 12.57 5.67
CA ALA A 1024 -0.19 13.87 5.07
C ALA A 1024 -0.31 14.99 6.14
N LEU A 1025 -0.92 14.69 7.28
CA LEU A 1025 -1.01 15.61 8.42
C LEU A 1025 0.35 15.83 9.10
N LEU A 1026 1.15 14.78 9.29
CA LEU A 1026 2.53 14.87 9.81
C LEU A 1026 3.41 15.74 8.91
N ALA A 1027 3.33 15.55 7.59
CA ALA A 1027 4.10 16.31 6.59
C ALA A 1027 3.62 17.78 6.41
N THR A 1028 2.44 18.13 6.92
CA THR A 1028 1.90 19.49 6.85
C THR A 1028 1.80 20.11 8.24
N TYR A 1029 0.74 19.80 8.97
CA TYR A 1029 0.45 20.33 10.29
C TYR A 1029 1.46 19.90 11.36
N GLY A 1030 2.10 18.73 11.24
CA GLY A 1030 3.05 18.21 12.22
C GLY A 1030 4.41 18.92 12.25
N GLN A 1031 4.72 19.72 11.22
CA GLN A 1031 6.04 20.34 11.07
C GLN A 1031 6.14 21.71 11.77
N GLY A 1032 7.32 22.03 12.30
CA GLY A 1032 7.64 23.35 12.87
C GLY A 1032 6.86 23.71 14.14
N ARG A 1033 6.43 22.71 14.92
CA ARG A 1033 5.63 22.88 16.14
C ARG A 1033 6.44 22.69 17.42
N ASP A 1034 5.95 23.33 18.48
CA ASP A 1034 6.35 23.05 19.85
C ASP A 1034 5.77 21.69 20.31
N VAL A 1035 6.58 20.89 21.01
CA VAL A 1035 6.19 19.58 21.58
C VAL A 1035 5.06 19.71 22.61
N GLU A 1036 4.94 20.87 23.27
CA GLU A 1036 3.86 21.18 24.21
C GLU A 1036 2.57 21.62 23.50
N ARG A 1037 2.63 21.89 22.18
CA ARG A 1037 1.49 22.31 21.36
C ARG A 1037 1.38 21.47 20.08
N PRO A 1038 1.21 20.14 20.21
CA PRO A 1038 1.03 19.27 19.06
C PRO A 1038 -0.28 19.60 18.33
N LEU A 1039 -0.42 19.11 17.10
CA LEU A 1039 -1.70 19.05 16.44
C LEU A 1039 -2.51 17.91 17.05
N TRP A 1040 -3.73 18.18 17.49
CA TRP A 1040 -4.64 17.14 17.95
C TRP A 1040 -5.41 16.51 16.79
N LEU A 1041 -5.44 15.18 16.73
CA LEU A 1041 -6.08 14.42 15.65
C LEU A 1041 -7.22 13.56 16.21
N GLY A 1042 -8.38 13.60 15.57
CA GLY A 1042 -9.49 12.72 15.91
C GLY A 1042 -10.52 12.51 14.80
N SER A 1043 -11.51 11.65 15.06
CA SER A 1043 -12.59 11.33 14.11
C SER A 1043 -13.92 11.00 14.81
N VAL A 1044 -14.98 11.72 14.44
CA VAL A 1044 -16.38 11.52 14.88
C VAL A 1044 -16.95 10.18 14.41
N LYS A 1045 -16.36 9.59 13.36
CA LYS A 1045 -16.81 8.30 12.81
C LYS A 1045 -16.64 7.16 13.81
N SER A 1046 -15.73 7.32 14.78
CA SER A 1046 -15.59 6.37 15.89
C SER A 1046 -16.82 6.30 16.80
N ASN A 1047 -17.66 7.35 16.82
CA ASN A 1047 -18.92 7.40 17.57
C ASN A 1047 -20.12 6.98 16.73
N ILE A 1048 -20.25 7.53 15.50
CA ILE A 1048 -21.49 7.44 14.71
C ILE A 1048 -21.35 6.61 13.42
N GLY A 1049 -20.19 6.00 13.20
CA GLY A 1049 -19.85 5.37 11.93
C GLY A 1049 -19.57 6.38 10.81
N HIS A 1050 -19.29 5.87 9.62
CA HIS A 1050 -19.09 6.68 8.42
C HIS A 1050 -20.44 7.07 7.82
N THR A 1051 -20.92 8.27 8.16
CA THR A 1051 -22.18 8.85 7.64
C THR A 1051 -22.11 9.36 6.19
N GLN A 1052 -21.19 8.80 5.41
CA GLN A 1052 -21.21 8.89 3.95
C GLN A 1052 -21.24 10.33 3.42
N ALA A 1053 -22.22 10.73 2.59
CA ALA A 1053 -22.29 12.08 2.03
C ALA A 1053 -22.52 13.17 3.12
N ALA A 1054 -22.94 12.79 4.34
CA ALA A 1054 -23.07 13.65 5.50
C ALA A 1054 -21.84 13.64 6.44
N ALA A 1055 -20.78 12.89 6.12
CA ALA A 1055 -19.63 12.71 7.01
C ALA A 1055 -18.88 14.01 7.32
N GLY A 1056 -18.68 14.85 6.31
CA GLY A 1056 -17.96 16.11 6.49
C GLY A 1056 -18.71 17.11 7.37
N VAL A 1057 -20.03 17.23 7.19
CA VAL A 1057 -20.85 18.13 8.01
C VAL A 1057 -20.98 17.65 9.46
N ALA A 1058 -20.98 16.33 9.70
CA ALA A 1058 -20.89 15.79 11.06
C ALA A 1058 -19.61 16.26 11.78
N GLY A 1059 -18.47 16.21 11.07
CA GLY A 1059 -17.19 16.72 11.57
C GLY A 1059 -17.21 18.22 11.85
N ILE A 1060 -17.82 19.02 10.97
CA ILE A 1060 -18.01 20.47 11.20
C ILE A 1060 -18.83 20.71 12.46
N ILE A 1061 -19.99 20.06 12.59
CA ILE A 1061 -20.88 20.27 13.75
C ILE A 1061 -20.16 19.90 15.06
N LYS A 1062 -19.44 18.77 15.09
CA LYS A 1062 -18.61 18.38 16.24
C LYS A 1062 -17.60 19.48 16.58
N MET A 1063 -16.84 19.97 15.59
CA MET A 1063 -15.77 20.94 15.85
C MET A 1063 -16.29 22.33 16.23
N VAL A 1064 -17.43 22.77 15.69
CA VAL A 1064 -18.08 24.00 16.14
C VAL A 1064 -18.50 23.87 17.62
N GLN A 1065 -19.05 22.73 18.03
CA GLN A 1065 -19.40 22.49 19.44
C GLN A 1065 -18.15 22.41 20.33
N ALA A 1066 -17.09 21.74 19.88
CA ALA A 1066 -15.81 21.68 20.58
C ALA A 1066 -15.21 23.07 20.84
N MET A 1067 -15.26 23.97 19.85
CA MET A 1067 -14.79 25.36 20.00
C MET A 1067 -15.60 26.15 21.03
N ARG A 1068 -16.93 25.97 21.02
CA ARG A 1068 -17.86 26.66 21.94
C ARG A 1068 -17.71 26.18 23.39
N HIS A 1069 -17.46 24.88 23.58
CA HIS A 1069 -17.29 24.29 24.90
C HIS A 1069 -15.84 24.27 25.39
N GLY A 1070 -14.86 24.59 24.53
CA GLY A 1070 -13.45 24.61 24.89
C GLY A 1070 -12.89 23.22 25.23
N VAL A 1071 -13.40 22.16 24.59
CA VAL A 1071 -13.01 20.77 24.84
C VAL A 1071 -12.90 20.03 23.51
N MET A 1072 -11.86 19.22 23.34
CA MET A 1072 -11.65 18.30 22.22
C MET A 1072 -12.01 16.87 22.67
N PRO A 1073 -13.15 16.31 22.21
CA PRO A 1073 -13.56 14.95 22.61
C PRO A 1073 -12.62 13.87 22.08
N ARG A 1074 -12.47 12.79 22.84
CA ARG A 1074 -11.71 11.61 22.45
C ARG A 1074 -12.27 10.92 21.20
N THR A 1075 -11.40 10.22 20.49
CA THR A 1075 -11.71 9.27 19.43
C THR A 1075 -11.81 7.88 20.04
N LEU A 1076 -12.92 7.18 19.79
CA LEU A 1076 -13.12 5.83 20.32
C LEU A 1076 -12.28 4.80 19.54
N HIS A 1077 -11.96 3.69 20.19
CA HIS A 1077 -11.23 2.54 19.63
C HIS A 1077 -9.80 2.84 19.16
N ALA A 1078 -9.22 3.96 19.61
CA ALA A 1078 -7.87 4.43 19.24
C ALA A 1078 -6.83 4.22 20.35
N ASP A 1079 -7.03 3.25 21.26
CA ASP A 1079 -6.16 3.02 22.42
C ASP A 1079 -4.71 2.70 22.05
N THR A 1080 -4.53 1.97 20.94
CA THR A 1080 -3.21 1.66 20.37
C THR A 1080 -3.10 2.33 19.00
N PRO A 1081 -2.32 3.42 18.87
CA PRO A 1081 -2.06 4.06 17.58
C PRO A 1081 -1.47 3.06 16.58
N SER A 1082 -1.82 3.19 15.30
CA SER A 1082 -1.32 2.28 14.25
C SER A 1082 0.21 2.30 14.13
N HIS A 1083 0.81 1.11 14.06
CA HIS A 1083 2.26 0.95 13.83
C HIS A 1083 2.68 1.23 12.37
N HIS A 1084 1.71 1.42 11.46
CA HIS A 1084 1.96 1.79 10.08
C HIS A 1084 2.20 3.29 9.88
N VAL A 1085 2.12 4.09 10.95
CA VAL A 1085 2.36 5.54 10.94
C VAL A 1085 3.61 5.87 11.75
N ASP A 1086 4.51 6.66 11.17
CA ASP A 1086 5.67 7.21 11.87
C ASP A 1086 5.27 8.46 12.67
N TRP A 1087 4.65 8.24 13.84
CA TRP A 1087 4.18 9.32 14.72
C TRP A 1087 5.31 10.23 15.23
N ASP A 1088 6.57 9.77 15.22
CA ASP A 1088 7.72 10.54 15.69
C ASP A 1088 8.25 11.53 14.63
N SER A 1089 7.79 11.42 13.37
CA SER A 1089 8.18 12.31 12.26
C SER A 1089 7.63 13.75 12.36
N GLY A 1090 6.70 14.02 13.28
CA GLY A 1090 6.09 15.33 13.47
C GLY A 1090 5.24 15.41 14.74
N GLN A 1091 4.87 16.62 15.14
CA GLN A 1091 4.13 16.84 16.39
C GLN A 1091 2.61 16.71 16.17
N VAL A 1092 2.14 15.49 15.90
CA VAL A 1092 0.70 15.14 15.82
C VAL A 1092 0.38 14.13 16.91
N ARG A 1093 -0.72 14.33 17.66
CA ARG A 1093 -1.16 13.42 18.73
C ARG A 1093 -2.64 13.05 18.56
N LEU A 1094 -2.93 11.77 18.72
CA LEU A 1094 -4.31 11.25 18.72
C LEU A 1094 -5.03 11.66 20.01
N LEU A 1095 -6.29 12.08 19.86
CA LEU A 1095 -7.20 12.35 20.97
C LEU A 1095 -7.71 11.03 21.57
N THR A 1096 -6.94 10.40 22.45
CA THR A 1096 -7.34 9.16 23.15
C THR A 1096 -8.19 9.42 24.40
N GLU A 1097 -8.14 10.64 24.92
CA GLU A 1097 -8.94 11.13 26.05
C GLU A 1097 -9.49 12.53 25.74
N ASN A 1098 -10.53 12.96 26.48
CA ASN A 1098 -11.09 14.30 26.31
C ASN A 1098 -10.04 15.32 26.76
N GLN A 1099 -9.67 16.25 25.88
CA GLN A 1099 -8.66 17.27 26.15
C GLN A 1099 -9.29 18.65 26.30
N GLU A 1100 -8.82 19.44 27.25
CA GLU A 1100 -9.17 20.85 27.32
C GLU A 1100 -8.60 21.58 26.10
N TRP A 1101 -9.39 22.47 25.49
CA TRP A 1101 -8.93 23.34 24.41
C TRP A 1101 -8.70 24.73 24.98
N PRO A 1102 -7.47 25.06 25.41
CA PRO A 1102 -7.20 26.30 26.13
C PRO A 1102 -7.53 27.53 25.28
N GLU A 1103 -7.86 28.63 25.95
CA GLU A 1103 -7.87 29.94 25.31
C GLU A 1103 -6.43 30.34 24.97
N LEU A 1104 -6.25 30.86 23.76
CA LEU A 1104 -4.97 31.29 23.23
C LEU A 1104 -5.04 32.79 22.90
N ASP A 1105 -3.89 33.43 22.70
CA ASP A 1105 -3.81 34.81 22.16
C ASP A 1105 -4.35 34.95 20.72
N ARG A 1106 -4.88 33.85 20.16
CA ARG A 1106 -5.59 33.77 18.88
C ARG A 1106 -6.83 32.89 19.03
N PRO A 1107 -7.83 33.00 18.14
CA PRO A 1107 -8.98 32.09 18.14
C PRO A 1107 -8.56 30.62 18.00
N ARG A 1108 -9.37 29.72 18.60
CA ARG A 1108 -9.29 28.27 18.40
C ARG A 1108 -9.57 27.96 16.93
N ARG A 1109 -8.78 27.08 16.32
CA ARG A 1109 -8.91 26.73 14.89
C ARG A 1109 -8.84 25.23 14.67
N SER A 1110 -9.66 24.70 13.77
CA SER A 1110 -9.58 23.29 13.36
C SER A 1110 -9.64 23.12 11.85
N GLY A 1111 -8.92 22.13 11.35
CA GLY A 1111 -9.16 21.56 10.03
C GLY A 1111 -10.24 20.48 10.08
N VAL A 1112 -11.03 20.35 9.03
CA VAL A 1112 -11.98 19.24 8.81
C VAL A 1112 -11.72 18.66 7.43
N SER A 1113 -11.36 17.38 7.37
CA SER A 1113 -11.04 16.66 6.13
C SER A 1113 -12.17 15.71 5.73
N SER A 1114 -12.45 15.62 4.42
CA SER A 1114 -13.25 14.52 3.88
C SER A 1114 -12.78 14.13 2.48
N PHE A 1115 -12.58 12.83 2.26
CA PHE A 1115 -12.03 12.27 1.03
C PHE A 1115 -13.04 11.31 0.40
N GLY A 1116 -13.41 11.56 -0.86
CA GLY A 1116 -14.35 10.75 -1.62
C GLY A 1116 -13.65 9.55 -2.26
N ILE A 1117 -14.35 8.42 -2.35
CA ILE A 1117 -13.84 7.17 -2.94
C ILE A 1117 -13.43 7.32 -4.42
N GLY A 1118 -13.87 8.36 -5.12
CA GLY A 1118 -13.45 8.69 -6.49
C GLY A 1118 -12.25 9.65 -6.58
N GLY A 1119 -11.51 9.85 -5.47
CA GLY A 1119 -10.31 10.68 -5.40
C GLY A 1119 -10.54 12.17 -5.13
N THR A 1120 -11.79 12.62 -4.95
CA THR A 1120 -12.07 14.02 -4.62
C THR A 1120 -11.77 14.31 -3.16
N ASN A 1121 -10.87 15.23 -2.88
CA ASN A 1121 -10.53 15.64 -1.51
C ASN A 1121 -11.10 17.02 -1.20
N ALA A 1122 -11.61 17.20 0.01
CA ALA A 1122 -12.04 18.50 0.51
C ALA A 1122 -11.46 18.74 1.91
N HIS A 1123 -10.97 19.95 2.15
CA HIS A 1123 -10.48 20.39 3.46
C HIS A 1123 -11.05 21.78 3.79
N VAL A 1124 -11.56 21.94 5.01
CA VAL A 1124 -12.16 23.19 5.52
C VAL A 1124 -11.46 23.58 6.82
N ILE A 1125 -11.10 24.86 6.94
CA ILE A 1125 -10.54 25.43 8.18
C ILE A 1125 -11.62 26.27 8.85
N LEU A 1126 -11.96 25.88 10.07
CA LEU A 1126 -12.89 26.56 10.97
C LEU A 1126 -12.12 27.39 11.99
N GLU A 1127 -12.73 28.50 12.41
CA GLU A 1127 -12.24 29.34 13.50
C GLU A 1127 -13.39 29.68 14.44
N ALA A 1128 -13.08 29.73 15.74
CA ALA A 1128 -14.04 30.09 16.77
C ALA A 1128 -14.66 31.47 16.49
N ALA A 1129 -15.96 31.59 16.77
CA ALA A 1129 -16.67 32.85 16.62
C ALA A 1129 -15.98 33.98 17.43
N PRO A 1130 -15.99 35.23 16.94
CA PRO A 1130 -15.53 36.37 17.73
C PRO A 1130 -16.31 36.43 19.04
N VAL A 1131 -15.62 36.68 20.16
CA VAL A 1131 -16.29 36.97 21.43
C VAL A 1131 -17.05 38.27 21.26
N GLU A 1132 -18.37 38.21 21.12
CA GLU A 1132 -19.20 39.40 21.22
C GLU A 1132 -19.25 39.80 22.68
N GLU A 1133 -18.83 41.03 23.00
CA GLU A 1133 -19.13 41.64 24.29
C GLU A 1133 -20.65 41.58 24.44
N ALA A 1134 -21.12 40.77 25.39
CA ALA A 1134 -22.53 40.70 25.73
C ALA A 1134 -23.03 42.14 25.83
N SER A 1135 -24.00 42.49 24.99
CA SER A 1135 -24.63 43.80 25.04
C SER A 1135 -25.07 43.95 26.50
N GLY A 1136 -24.52 44.95 27.20
CA GLY A 1136 -24.85 45.17 28.61
C GLY A 1136 -26.37 45.17 28.79
N PRO A 1137 -26.88 44.80 29.99
CA PRO A 1137 -28.32 44.64 30.21
C PRO A 1137 -29.05 45.83 29.59
N VAL A 1138 -29.87 45.55 28.58
CA VAL A 1138 -30.71 46.57 27.95
C VAL A 1138 -31.51 47.17 29.10
N ASP A 1139 -31.36 48.49 29.32
CA ASP A 1139 -32.04 49.20 30.39
C ASP A 1139 -33.47 48.69 30.48
N GLU A 1140 -33.89 48.24 31.68
CA GLU A 1140 -35.27 47.87 31.92
C GLU A 1140 -36.12 48.99 31.35
N VAL A 1141 -37.01 48.64 30.43
CA VAL A 1141 -38.05 49.51 29.87
C VAL A 1141 -39.21 49.43 30.88
N PRO A 1142 -39.43 50.43 31.77
CA PRO A 1142 -40.56 50.48 32.69
C PRO A 1142 -41.95 50.58 32.03
N GLY A 1143 -42.38 49.57 31.29
CA GLY A 1143 -43.72 49.54 30.71
C GLY A 1143 -44.19 48.11 30.43
N SER A 1144 -45.27 47.70 31.10
CA SER A 1144 -45.91 46.38 31.15
C SER A 1144 -45.11 45.26 31.84
N SER A 1145 -45.68 44.72 32.93
CA SER A 1145 -45.21 43.49 33.58
C SER A 1145 -45.57 42.23 32.78
N VAL A 1146 -46.59 42.29 31.91
CA VAL A 1146 -47.07 41.14 31.14
C VAL A 1146 -46.21 40.95 29.89
N VAL A 1147 -45.68 39.74 29.72
CA VAL A 1147 -44.88 39.33 28.55
C VAL A 1147 -45.65 38.26 27.76
N PRO A 1148 -45.95 38.48 26.47
CA PRO A 1148 -46.65 37.50 25.64
C PRO A 1148 -45.69 36.48 25.02
N TRP A 1149 -45.92 35.19 25.26
CA TRP A 1149 -45.25 34.09 24.55
C TRP A 1149 -46.17 33.53 23.48
N VAL A 1150 -45.77 33.69 22.22
CA VAL A 1150 -46.57 33.29 21.06
C VAL A 1150 -46.06 31.96 20.52
N LEU A 1151 -46.87 30.91 20.60
CA LEU A 1151 -46.58 29.62 19.99
C LEU A 1151 -47.44 29.45 18.74
N SER A 1152 -46.90 28.75 17.73
CA SER A 1152 -47.69 28.36 16.58
C SER A 1152 -47.29 26.99 16.02
N ALA A 1153 -48.23 26.34 15.34
CA ALA A 1153 -48.04 25.06 14.68
C ALA A 1153 -49.03 24.85 13.50
N ARG A 1154 -48.85 23.77 12.75
CA ARG A 1154 -49.78 23.34 11.68
C ARG A 1154 -50.97 22.54 12.19
N SER A 1155 -50.92 22.04 13.42
CA SER A 1155 -52.02 21.30 14.05
C SER A 1155 -52.12 21.62 15.54
N GLU A 1156 -53.28 21.36 16.15
CA GLU A 1156 -53.47 21.53 17.59
C GLU A 1156 -52.55 20.60 18.41
N ALA A 1157 -52.30 19.38 17.92
CA ALA A 1157 -51.42 18.42 18.57
C ALA A 1157 -49.96 18.90 18.57
N ALA A 1158 -49.47 19.41 17.44
CA ALA A 1158 -48.13 19.96 17.35
C ALA A 1158 -47.98 21.25 18.20
N LEU A 1159 -49.04 22.05 18.33
CA LEU A 1159 -49.04 23.22 19.21
C LEU A 1159 -48.91 22.82 20.69
N ALA A 1160 -49.62 21.78 21.13
CA ALA A 1160 -49.51 21.24 22.47
C ALA A 1160 -48.11 20.64 22.72
N GLU A 1161 -47.53 19.96 21.73
CA GLU A 1161 -46.18 19.42 21.84
C GLU A 1161 -45.12 20.53 21.95
N GLN A 1162 -45.24 21.59 21.16
CA GLN A 1162 -44.35 22.77 21.26
C GLN A 1162 -44.42 23.41 22.65
N ALA A 1163 -45.63 23.50 23.23
CA ALA A 1163 -45.80 24.00 24.59
C ALA A 1163 -45.10 23.12 25.63
N GLY A 1164 -45.21 21.78 25.49
CA GLY A 1164 -44.52 20.82 26.36
C GLY A 1164 -43.00 20.88 26.23
N ARG A 1165 -42.47 21.00 25.01
CA ARG A 1165 -41.02 21.15 24.77
C ARG A 1165 -40.46 22.44 25.37
N LEU A 1166 -41.18 23.56 25.22
CA LEU A 1166 -40.78 24.83 25.83
C LEU A 1166 -40.83 24.76 27.36
N ALA A 1167 -41.88 24.15 27.95
CA ALA A 1167 -41.96 23.94 29.39
C ALA A 1167 -40.79 23.09 29.91
N ALA A 1168 -40.50 21.95 29.27
CA ALA A 1168 -39.37 21.10 29.65
C ALA A 1168 -38.03 21.84 29.58
N ARG A 1169 -37.83 22.70 28.58
CA ARG A 1169 -36.62 23.51 28.44
C ARG A 1169 -36.43 24.51 29.58
N LEU A 1170 -37.52 25.06 30.13
CA LEU A 1170 -37.47 26.00 31.25
C LEU A 1170 -37.10 25.29 32.57
N ASP A 1171 -37.41 23.99 32.70
CA ASP A 1171 -37.10 23.18 33.88
C ASP A 1171 -35.62 22.74 33.96
N GLU A 1172 -34.84 22.87 32.88
CA GLU A 1172 -33.42 22.48 32.81
C GLU A 1172 -32.46 23.38 33.63
N GLY A 1173 -32.96 24.44 34.27
CA GLY A 1173 -32.24 25.21 35.29
C GLY A 1173 -31.34 26.35 34.77
N GLU A 1174 -31.31 26.62 33.47
CA GLU A 1174 -30.71 27.84 32.92
C GLU A 1174 -31.66 29.04 33.08
N SER A 1175 -31.16 30.17 33.60
CA SER A 1175 -31.96 31.38 33.75
C SER A 1175 -32.20 32.05 32.39
N LEU A 1176 -33.31 31.70 31.72
CA LEU A 1176 -33.73 32.36 30.48
C LEU A 1176 -34.49 33.66 30.77
N GLY A 1177 -34.11 34.75 30.09
CA GLY A 1177 -34.82 36.02 30.18
C GLY A 1177 -36.22 35.91 29.56
N LEU A 1178 -37.26 36.24 30.33
CA LEU A 1178 -38.67 36.15 29.86
C LEU A 1178 -38.92 36.88 28.54
N ARG A 1179 -38.29 38.06 28.40
CA ARG A 1179 -38.40 38.92 27.22
C ARG A 1179 -37.61 38.39 26.03
N ASP A 1180 -36.49 37.72 26.26
CA ASP A 1180 -35.69 37.12 25.19
C ASP A 1180 -36.42 35.94 24.57
N VAL A 1181 -37.02 35.08 25.40
CA VAL A 1181 -37.90 33.99 24.94
C VAL A 1181 -39.07 34.55 24.13
N ALA A 1182 -39.74 35.58 24.64
CA ALA A 1182 -40.85 36.23 23.94
C ALA A 1182 -40.43 36.81 22.59
N HIS A 1183 -39.26 37.46 22.54
CA HIS A 1183 -38.69 37.99 21.32
C HIS A 1183 -38.45 36.87 20.30
N THR A 1184 -37.71 35.82 20.68
CA THR A 1184 -37.41 34.68 19.79
C THR A 1184 -38.66 34.00 19.24
N LEU A 1185 -39.69 33.83 20.06
CA LEU A 1185 -40.96 33.21 19.66
C LEU A 1185 -41.73 34.03 18.61
N VAL A 1186 -41.54 35.35 18.56
CA VAL A 1186 -42.25 36.24 17.62
C VAL A 1186 -41.40 36.59 16.40
N SER A 1187 -40.10 36.83 16.57
CA SER A 1187 -39.21 37.29 15.49
C SER A 1187 -38.52 36.15 14.73
N GLY A 1188 -38.29 35.00 15.38
CA GLY A 1188 -37.48 33.91 14.85
C GLY A 1188 -38.23 32.58 14.63
N ARG A 1189 -39.56 32.61 14.59
CA ARG A 1189 -40.41 31.44 14.31
C ARG A 1189 -41.47 31.80 13.28
N ALA A 1190 -41.82 30.86 12.40
CA ALA A 1190 -42.90 31.05 11.45
C ALA A 1190 -44.24 31.24 12.19
N GLY A 1191 -45.05 32.21 11.75
CA GLY A 1191 -46.38 32.43 12.27
C GLY A 1191 -47.41 31.47 11.67
N LEU A 1192 -47.43 30.21 12.10
CA LEU A 1192 -48.32 29.16 11.57
C LEU A 1192 -49.78 29.33 11.99
N GLU A 1193 -50.69 28.55 11.42
CA GLU A 1193 -52.13 28.82 11.52
C GLU A 1193 -52.74 28.49 12.88
N HIS A 1194 -52.32 27.42 13.57
CA HIS A 1194 -52.74 27.15 14.93
C HIS A 1194 -51.84 27.94 15.88
N ARG A 1195 -52.39 28.87 16.64
CA ARG A 1195 -51.63 29.78 17.50
C ARG A 1195 -52.12 29.74 18.94
N ALA A 1196 -51.20 29.90 19.86
CA ALA A 1196 -51.48 30.17 21.27
C ALA A 1196 -50.65 31.38 21.73
N VAL A 1197 -51.23 32.20 22.59
CA VAL A 1197 -50.54 33.27 23.31
C VAL A 1197 -50.66 32.98 24.79
N VAL A 1198 -49.52 32.83 25.45
CA VAL A 1198 -49.40 32.68 26.89
C VAL A 1198 -48.98 34.03 27.48
N LEU A 1199 -49.79 34.58 28.38
CA LEU A 1199 -49.60 35.89 29.01
C LEU A 1199 -49.29 35.68 30.49
N GLY A 1200 -48.15 36.18 30.94
CA GLY A 1200 -47.74 36.10 32.34
C GLY A 1200 -46.77 37.21 32.72
N ASN A 1201 -46.63 37.45 34.03
CA ASN A 1201 -45.73 38.46 34.60
C ASN A 1201 -44.41 37.86 35.10
N ASP A 1202 -44.40 36.55 35.32
CA ASP A 1202 -43.25 35.79 35.80
C ASP A 1202 -43.21 34.40 35.15
N LEU A 1203 -42.12 33.68 35.41
CA LEU A 1203 -41.87 32.37 34.83
C LEU A 1203 -42.86 31.31 35.31
N ASP A 1204 -43.36 31.41 36.55
CA ASP A 1204 -44.27 30.44 37.14
C ASP A 1204 -45.64 30.50 36.45
N GLU A 1205 -46.17 31.70 36.23
CA GLU A 1205 -47.43 31.94 35.49
C GLU A 1205 -47.34 31.41 34.04
N LEU A 1206 -46.23 31.70 33.36
CA LEU A 1206 -46.01 31.28 31.98
C LEU A 1206 -45.85 29.75 31.87
N THR A 1207 -45.08 29.13 32.76
CA THR A 1207 -44.84 27.68 32.78
C THR A 1207 -46.12 26.90 33.11
N TYR A 1208 -46.93 27.40 34.05
CA TYR A 1208 -48.25 26.82 34.33
C TYR A 1208 -49.13 26.81 33.09
N ALA A 1209 -49.26 27.94 32.39
CA ALA A 1209 -50.10 28.03 31.21
C ALA A 1209 -49.56 27.22 30.01
N LEU A 1210 -48.24 27.06 29.86
CA LEU A 1210 -47.64 26.12 28.89
C LEU A 1210 -47.99 24.67 29.20
N ASN A 1211 -47.91 24.26 30.48
CA ASN A 1211 -48.27 22.91 30.91
C ASN A 1211 -49.75 22.60 30.67
N GLU A 1212 -50.64 23.56 30.92
CA GLU A 1212 -52.07 23.43 30.60
C GLU A 1212 -52.31 23.32 29.09
N LEU A 1213 -51.64 24.15 28.28
CA LEU A 1213 -51.69 24.07 26.82
C LEU A 1213 -51.19 22.71 26.31
N SER A 1214 -50.09 22.19 26.86
CA SER A 1214 -49.53 20.88 26.49
C SER A 1214 -50.50 19.72 26.77
N SER A 1215 -51.37 19.89 27.77
CA SER A 1215 -52.42 18.94 28.12
C SER A 1215 -53.75 19.18 27.42
N GLY A 1216 -53.84 20.16 26.52
CA GLY A 1216 -55.07 20.55 25.82
C GLY A 1216 -56.15 21.17 26.72
N ARG A 1217 -55.75 21.82 27.83
CA ARG A 1217 -56.67 22.47 28.79
C ARG A 1217 -56.60 24.00 28.68
N GLU A 1218 -57.71 24.67 29.02
CA GLU A 1218 -57.77 26.13 29.12
C GLU A 1218 -57.17 26.63 30.44
N ALA A 1219 -56.50 27.79 30.43
CA ALA A 1219 -55.90 28.41 31.61
C ALA A 1219 -56.04 29.95 31.59
N PRO A 1220 -56.03 30.63 32.75
CA PRO A 1220 -55.89 32.09 32.80
C PRO A 1220 -54.61 32.53 32.09
N GLY A 1221 -54.70 33.57 31.25
CA GLY A 1221 -53.56 34.06 30.47
C GLY A 1221 -53.25 33.26 29.21
N LEU A 1222 -53.93 32.14 28.94
CA LEU A 1222 -53.81 31.37 27.70
C LEU A 1222 -54.92 31.74 26.72
N VAL A 1223 -54.54 32.11 25.49
CA VAL A 1223 -55.46 32.37 24.38
C VAL A 1223 -55.02 31.55 23.17
N SER A 1224 -55.82 30.58 22.73
CA SER A 1224 -55.55 29.75 21.55
C SER A 1224 -56.60 29.92 20.46
N GLY A 1225 -56.20 29.72 19.20
CA GLY A 1225 -57.11 29.76 18.05
C GLY A 1225 -56.42 29.47 16.73
N ARG A 1226 -57.20 29.46 15.64
CA ARG A 1226 -56.69 29.30 14.28
C ARG A 1226 -56.74 30.63 13.53
N ALA A 1227 -55.61 31.07 12.97
CA ALA A 1227 -55.52 32.22 12.08
C ALA A 1227 -56.21 31.88 10.74
N GLY A 1228 -57.26 32.63 10.38
CA GLY A 1228 -57.94 32.45 9.09
C GLY A 1228 -57.25 33.18 7.93
N ALA A 1229 -57.49 32.72 6.70
CA ALA A 1229 -57.12 33.45 5.48
C ALA A 1229 -57.91 34.77 5.40
N SER A 1230 -57.27 35.87 5.82
CA SER A 1230 -57.68 37.29 5.68
C SER A 1230 -59.17 37.58 5.45
N GLY A 1231 -59.86 38.09 6.49
CA GLY A 1231 -61.23 38.59 6.34
C GLY A 1231 -61.75 39.62 7.34
N GLY A 1232 -61.04 39.90 8.44
CA GLY A 1232 -61.43 40.95 9.38
C GLY A 1232 -60.39 42.07 9.38
N GLY A 1233 -60.60 43.13 8.59
CA GLY A 1233 -59.77 44.33 8.70
C GLY A 1233 -59.89 44.91 10.11
N ALA A 1234 -58.79 45.40 10.68
CA ALA A 1234 -58.82 46.08 11.97
C ALA A 1234 -59.66 47.37 11.87
N VAL A 1235 -60.65 47.53 12.75
CA VAL A 1235 -61.40 48.78 12.88
C VAL A 1235 -60.75 49.64 13.94
N PHE A 1236 -60.07 50.71 13.52
CA PHE A 1236 -59.52 51.70 14.44
C PHE A 1236 -60.62 52.69 14.85
N VAL A 1237 -61.01 52.65 16.12
CA VAL A 1237 -61.96 53.61 16.70
C VAL A 1237 -61.16 54.76 17.32
N PHE A 1238 -61.28 55.95 16.75
CA PHE A 1238 -60.67 57.17 17.29
C PHE A 1238 -61.67 57.86 18.21
N PRO A 1239 -61.50 57.79 19.54
CA PRO A 1239 -62.46 58.39 20.45
C PRO A 1239 -62.37 59.92 20.40
N GLY A 1240 -63.52 60.59 20.60
CA GLY A 1240 -63.56 62.05 20.68
C GLY A 1240 -62.84 62.60 21.91
N GLN A 1241 -62.63 63.92 21.93
CA GLN A 1241 -61.85 64.63 22.96
C GLN A 1241 -62.30 64.36 24.40
N GLY A 1242 -63.58 64.04 24.64
CA GLY A 1242 -64.13 63.81 25.99
C GLY A 1242 -63.59 62.59 26.75
N SER A 1243 -62.73 61.78 26.12
CA SER A 1243 -62.13 60.57 26.70
C SER A 1243 -60.67 60.74 27.14
N GLN A 1244 -60.09 61.94 26.99
CA GLN A 1244 -58.69 62.21 27.35
C GLN A 1244 -58.51 62.34 28.87
N TRP A 1245 -57.33 61.97 29.37
CA TRP A 1245 -56.92 62.15 30.78
C TRP A 1245 -55.52 62.78 30.87
N VAL A 1246 -55.22 63.41 32.01
CA VAL A 1246 -53.90 63.99 32.28
C VAL A 1246 -52.87 62.87 32.37
N GLY A 1247 -51.77 63.01 31.62
CA GLY A 1247 -50.71 62.00 31.54
C GLY A 1247 -50.98 60.87 30.52
N MET A 1248 -52.04 60.96 29.71
CA MET A 1248 -52.28 60.03 28.60
C MET A 1248 -51.05 59.95 27.68
N ALA A 1249 -50.69 58.73 27.29
CA ALA A 1249 -49.55 58.41 26.41
C ALA A 1249 -48.15 58.80 26.94
N ARG A 1250 -48.00 59.14 28.22
CA ARG A 1250 -46.70 59.47 28.81
C ARG A 1250 -45.72 58.28 28.76
N GLU A 1251 -46.18 57.08 29.11
CA GLU A 1251 -45.35 55.86 29.01
C GLU A 1251 -44.94 55.57 27.55
N LEU A 1252 -45.81 55.87 26.57
CA LEU A 1252 -45.47 55.73 25.15
C LEU A 1252 -44.39 56.72 24.70
N LEU A 1253 -44.34 57.92 25.28
CA LEU A 1253 -43.25 58.88 25.03
C LEU A 1253 -41.91 58.38 25.60
N GLU A 1254 -41.94 57.63 26.70
CA GLU A 1254 -40.74 57.09 27.36
C GLU A 1254 -40.22 55.83 26.62
N PHE A 1255 -41.08 54.89 26.21
CA PHE A 1255 -40.65 53.58 25.68
C PHE A 1255 -40.76 53.36 24.17
N SER A 1256 -41.50 54.21 23.45
CA SER A 1256 -41.61 54.11 21.99
C SER A 1256 -40.88 55.27 21.33
N PRO A 1257 -39.64 55.07 20.85
CA PRO A 1257 -38.90 56.09 20.12
C PRO A 1257 -39.67 56.62 18.90
N VAL A 1258 -40.46 55.75 18.25
CA VAL A 1258 -41.32 56.13 17.13
C VAL A 1258 -42.43 57.09 17.58
N PHE A 1259 -43.10 56.80 18.70
CA PHE A 1259 -44.14 57.68 19.24
C PHE A 1259 -43.55 59.01 19.72
N ALA A 1260 -42.42 58.97 20.44
CA ALA A 1260 -41.69 60.15 20.88
C ALA A 1260 -41.27 61.04 19.70
N SER A 1261 -40.69 60.45 18.65
CA SER A 1261 -40.30 61.17 17.42
C SER A 1261 -41.52 61.81 16.75
N ARG A 1262 -42.63 61.08 16.59
CA ARG A 1262 -43.84 61.65 15.99
C ARG A 1262 -44.46 62.75 16.83
N MET A 1263 -44.46 62.62 18.16
CA MET A 1263 -44.92 63.69 19.03
C MET A 1263 -44.00 64.92 18.99
N ALA A 1264 -42.69 64.72 18.86
CA ALA A 1264 -41.73 65.81 18.67
C ALA A 1264 -41.93 66.53 17.32
N GLU A 1265 -42.16 65.80 16.24
CA GLU A 1265 -42.52 66.37 14.94
C GLU A 1265 -43.83 67.16 14.99
N CYS A 1266 -44.87 66.62 15.65
CA CYS A 1266 -46.11 67.34 15.88
C CYS A 1266 -45.88 68.62 16.70
N GLY A 1267 -45.02 68.55 17.72
CA GLY A 1267 -44.61 69.71 18.52
C GLY A 1267 -43.95 70.79 17.65
N ALA A 1268 -42.93 70.42 16.88
CA ALA A 1268 -42.19 71.32 15.99
C ALA A 1268 -43.10 71.95 14.92
N ALA A 1269 -44.04 71.18 14.35
CA ALA A 1269 -45.00 71.69 13.37
C ALA A 1269 -46.03 72.68 13.96
N LEU A 1270 -46.20 72.69 15.28
CA LEU A 1270 -47.10 73.58 16.02
C LEU A 1270 -46.36 74.75 16.70
N GLU A 1271 -45.04 74.87 16.53
CA GLU A 1271 -44.28 76.00 17.04
C GLU A 1271 -44.66 77.31 16.28
N PRO A 1272 -44.84 78.45 16.98
CA PRO A 1272 -45.39 79.69 16.40
C PRO A 1272 -44.54 80.40 15.34
#